data_AF-A0A8B9B7R7-F1
#
_entry.id   AF-A0A8B9B7R7-F1
#
_cell.length_a   1.000
_cell.length_b   1.000
_cell.length_c   1.000
_cell.angle_alpha   90.00
_cell.angle_beta   90.00
_cell.angle_gamma   90.00
#
_symmetry.space_group_name_H-M   'P 1'
#
loop_
_entity.id
_entity.type
_entity.pdbx_description
1 polymer ?
#
loop_
_entity_poly.entity_id
_entity_poly.type
_entity_poly.pdbx_seq_one_letter_code
_entity_poly.pdbx_strand_id
1 'polypeptide(L)'
;MSQFTSEDEALLQSMLRQLLQSVKEKITGAPSVECAEEILLHLEETDENFHNYEFVKYLRQYINNNLGSVIEEETEKCTAAQNQGEVSGYDTFVQHVTKKTRESKEYREMMHALKNIMMVVVESLINKFEEDQMRNKEMDSKTKKECQSGYYTDNCSDSDSSFNQSYTFMSQEQLQLLVERLDPIQPKEVRQEALQTLCFAPPSNVLNSAGWPNLRKHLMMSLSDPDVTFSEKILRFYARTFSSSPFNMTREVYTSLAQHLEFYFLSGEYSLRISAGLDVSNADINHLLKKVRLLNEYQKEAPSSWIRHPEKYMEEIVESTLSLLSVKHDPCYPDSQDFLSPVYFLALLDIKAVWFKKWTHAYYSRTVVLRLLEKKYKSLINAAVQQCFDYFEFCKAAVNTTSRVSGFSQQYSSDKQKFSYTGPELQYVYFVHSLCLLGRLLIYKQGRSLFPVQLKNKKDCVSLADLLVLFTQLIYCSPSYSKTTLAVHTDNYSPASLVMEILQVFCDQTGCAAECLYTDAVIDALLHPVQSLLSGTEVYINCLETTLIDVADILARFAAVEEGLSILLYGGNKNSAKEDSPTAVHVIVQFTKKLLHDDITLLSGSELLPVVKGAFIFVCRQMYRTCEGLQMLIPYGLHESIGEAWKKMSLLSERVPTPVTDTDSTSSISLESKNVLLWEETLLDALLNFSATPKGLFLLHSTGAMNDCVSFMFNSLSKKLQTNKCEEFGNGVIIAQLATTPTGAVALQSSGFIKALVTELWTLLECGKDDVRITQPKSTPVDPIDQSCQKSFLSLINLLTYPAVLELLSKQDIPNKPKYSLREVPTDIIDIIDRLIILNSEAKIHSLFSYEQSHIFGLRLLNVLCCELNTLLFLETRYKVSQVLLTAQEENVTETSEGPGDIIIDGLSVERNHVLVRVYLIGGPQERILPQRVLDKGSDPYPWPMFSSFPLPKCYLAEIPRKAEFRQDKDLDKLLSLLKNPDKQSEWADICRRQFCKVMKARPDIISGTILAELIEKFVSHLSESRSDCYFSMENYKAMDADVKKESLSSVQQLGVEMTVRYGKYLNLLKEHAENDLFFILMNCEQFLKQQQTTVVSSLYCLQRHYAGYDWFASSVFLIMSGDREKTLTFLQQFSRLLVSAFLWLPRLHVSVHLPITTVESGIHPVYFCSAHYVEMLMKAELPLVSSAFHMAGFAPSQICLQWITQCFWNYMDWSEICHYIATCIFLGPDYQVYTCISVFRHLQQDILKHTEAQDLQVFLKEIVV
;
A
#
# COMPACT_ATOMS: atom_id res chain seq x y z
N MET A 1 -13.10 51.61 -14.05
CA MET A 1 -13.98 52.31 -13.08
C MET A 1 -15.40 52.56 -13.61
N SER A 2 -16.06 51.53 -14.16
CA SER A 2 -17.51 51.50 -14.35
C SER A 2 -18.17 51.26 -12.99
N GLN A 3 -18.76 52.30 -12.41
CA GLN A 3 -19.66 52.12 -11.27
C GLN A 3 -20.94 51.51 -11.82
N PHE A 4 -21.31 50.31 -11.36
CA PHE A 4 -22.61 49.73 -11.68
C PHE A 4 -23.69 50.64 -11.12
N THR A 5 -24.79 50.75 -11.84
CA THR A 5 -25.95 51.54 -11.42
C THR A 5 -26.87 50.71 -10.53
N SER A 6 -27.76 51.37 -9.79
CA SER A 6 -28.83 50.69 -9.04
C SER A 6 -29.78 49.88 -9.92
N GLU A 7 -29.81 50.15 -11.24
CA GLU A 7 -30.56 49.35 -12.21
C GLU A 7 -29.85 48.02 -12.51
N ASP A 8 -28.51 48.03 -12.63
CA ASP A 8 -27.70 46.81 -12.80
C ASP A 8 -27.80 45.89 -11.58
N GLU A 9 -27.79 46.45 -10.36
CA GLU A 9 -27.99 45.69 -9.12
C GLU A 9 -29.35 44.98 -9.09
N ALA A 10 -30.41 45.67 -9.51
CA ALA A 10 -31.75 45.09 -9.60
C ALA A 10 -31.86 44.00 -10.68
N LEU A 11 -31.19 44.18 -11.82
CA LEU A 11 -31.13 43.21 -12.91
C LEU A 11 -30.39 41.93 -12.47
N LEU A 12 -29.20 42.08 -11.89
CA LEU A 12 -28.41 41.00 -11.30
C LEU A 12 -29.18 40.25 -10.20
N GLN A 13 -29.90 40.98 -9.35
CA GLN A 13 -30.74 40.40 -8.31
C GLN A 13 -31.85 39.51 -8.88
N SER A 14 -32.47 39.92 -9.99
CA SER A 14 -33.49 39.12 -10.69
C SER A 14 -32.89 37.86 -11.34
N MET A 15 -31.76 38.02 -12.04
CA MET A 15 -31.08 36.92 -12.73
C MET A 15 -30.55 35.86 -11.74
N LEU A 16 -30.00 36.30 -10.60
CA LEU A 16 -29.52 35.40 -9.55
C LEU A 16 -30.68 34.66 -8.84
N ARG A 17 -31.82 35.33 -8.60
CA ARG A 17 -33.06 34.65 -8.13
C ARG A 17 -33.52 33.58 -9.09
N GLN A 18 -33.48 33.84 -10.40
CA GLN A 18 -33.90 32.88 -11.42
C GLN A 18 -33.00 31.64 -11.43
N LEU A 19 -31.68 31.82 -11.34
CA LEU A 19 -30.70 30.73 -11.23
C LEU A 19 -30.91 29.90 -9.95
N LEU A 20 -31.04 30.55 -8.79
CA LEU A 20 -31.28 29.85 -7.52
C LEU A 20 -32.63 29.11 -7.51
N GLN A 21 -33.62 29.59 -8.25
CA GLN A 21 -34.92 28.93 -8.39
C GLN A 21 -34.87 27.74 -9.36
N SER A 22 -34.07 27.77 -10.44
CA SER A 22 -33.94 26.64 -11.38
C SER A 22 -33.08 25.51 -10.81
N VAL A 23 -32.03 25.84 -10.06
CA VAL A 23 -31.15 24.86 -9.39
C VAL A 23 -31.73 24.41 -8.03
N LYS A 24 -32.85 25.01 -7.60
CA LYS A 24 -33.48 24.78 -6.28
C LYS A 24 -33.66 23.30 -5.95
N GLU A 25 -34.18 22.50 -6.87
CA GLU A 25 -34.43 21.07 -6.61
C GLU A 25 -33.13 20.30 -6.36
N LYS A 26 -32.07 20.57 -7.15
CA LYS A 26 -30.73 20.01 -6.97
C LYS A 26 -30.13 20.40 -5.60
N ILE A 27 -30.29 21.66 -5.19
CA ILE A 27 -29.85 22.16 -3.88
C ILE A 27 -30.64 21.52 -2.73
N THR A 28 -31.97 21.40 -2.85
CA THR A 28 -32.81 20.79 -1.80
C THR A 28 -32.67 19.27 -1.71
N GLY A 29 -32.18 18.62 -2.76
CA GLY A 29 -31.82 17.19 -2.76
C GLY A 29 -30.46 16.90 -2.10
N ALA A 30 -29.65 17.91 -1.81
CA ALA A 30 -28.34 17.74 -1.20
C ALA A 30 -28.43 17.28 0.28
N PRO A 31 -27.65 16.27 0.70
CA PRO A 31 -27.71 15.72 2.07
C PRO A 31 -27.12 16.67 3.14
N SER A 32 -26.22 17.57 2.75
CA SER A 32 -25.59 18.58 3.61
C SER A 32 -25.40 19.91 2.86
N VAL A 33 -25.12 20.98 3.61
CA VAL A 33 -24.78 22.30 3.03
C VAL A 33 -23.49 22.23 2.23
N GLU A 34 -22.48 21.49 2.71
CA GLU A 34 -21.21 21.26 2.02
C GLU A 34 -21.42 20.59 0.65
N CYS A 35 -22.33 19.60 0.58
CA CYS A 35 -22.68 18.94 -0.68
C CYS A 35 -23.52 19.86 -1.60
N ALA A 36 -24.33 20.76 -1.04
CA ALA A 36 -25.00 21.79 -1.83
C ALA A 36 -24.01 22.82 -2.40
N GLU A 37 -22.97 23.19 -1.64
CA GLU A 37 -21.87 24.03 -2.11
C GLU A 37 -21.05 23.32 -3.21
N GLU A 38 -20.76 22.03 -3.06
CA GLU A 38 -20.10 21.21 -4.08
C GLU A 38 -20.93 21.12 -5.38
N ILE A 39 -22.25 20.87 -5.28
CA ILE A 39 -23.18 20.92 -6.42
C ILE A 39 -23.19 22.30 -7.09
N LEU A 40 -23.09 23.38 -6.31
CA LEU A 40 -23.03 24.76 -6.83
C LEU A 40 -21.69 25.07 -7.52
N LEU A 41 -20.57 24.55 -7.00
CA LEU A 41 -19.23 24.70 -7.58
C LEU A 41 -19.10 23.96 -8.91
N HIS A 42 -19.69 22.76 -9.02
CA HIS A 42 -19.63 21.92 -10.21
C HIS A 42 -20.83 22.07 -11.16
N LEU A 43 -21.57 23.21 -11.12
CA LEU A 43 -22.71 23.43 -12.02
C LEU A 43 -22.35 23.44 -13.51
N GLU A 44 -21.13 23.88 -13.86
CA GLU A 44 -20.65 23.86 -15.25
C GLU A 44 -20.46 22.44 -15.79
N GLU A 45 -20.13 21.49 -14.90
CA GLU A 45 -19.91 20.08 -15.23
C GLU A 45 -21.19 19.22 -15.08
N THR A 46 -22.16 19.67 -14.28
CA THR A 46 -23.35 18.89 -13.87
C THR A 46 -24.69 19.44 -14.37
N ASP A 47 -24.70 20.57 -15.09
CA ASP A 47 -25.92 21.14 -15.68
C ASP A 47 -25.71 21.49 -17.17
N GLU A 48 -26.29 20.68 -18.06
CA GLU A 48 -26.27 20.92 -19.51
C GLU A 48 -26.86 22.30 -19.90
N ASN A 49 -27.68 22.91 -19.03
CA ASN A 49 -28.23 24.25 -19.25
C ASN A 49 -27.39 25.38 -18.64
N PHE A 50 -26.22 25.10 -18.05
CA PHE A 50 -25.40 26.10 -17.33
C PHE A 50 -25.14 27.37 -18.16
N HIS A 51 -24.73 27.23 -19.42
CA HIS A 51 -24.48 28.37 -20.30
C HIS A 51 -25.74 29.10 -20.79
N ASN A 52 -26.93 28.50 -20.62
CA ASN A 52 -28.21 29.07 -21.04
C ASN A 52 -28.83 30.00 -19.98
N TYR A 53 -28.36 29.98 -18.72
CA TYR A 53 -28.86 30.87 -17.67
C TYR A 53 -28.52 32.34 -17.96
N GLU A 54 -29.51 33.23 -17.85
CA GLU A 54 -29.32 34.67 -18.12
C GLU A 54 -28.24 35.32 -17.24
N PHE A 55 -28.09 34.86 -16.00
CA PHE A 55 -27.00 35.26 -15.11
C PHE A 55 -25.61 34.92 -15.69
N VAL A 56 -25.45 33.70 -16.24
CA VAL A 56 -24.18 33.24 -16.83
C VAL A 56 -23.90 33.96 -18.15
N LYS A 57 -24.93 34.26 -18.95
CA LYS A 57 -24.82 35.11 -20.15
C LYS A 57 -24.38 36.53 -19.78
N TYR A 58 -25.00 37.13 -18.77
CA TYR A 58 -24.63 38.45 -18.25
C TYR A 58 -23.18 38.47 -17.76
N LEU A 59 -22.75 37.48 -16.96
CA LEU A 59 -21.36 37.38 -16.51
C LEU A 59 -20.38 37.24 -17.68
N ARG A 60 -20.68 36.40 -18.68
CA ARG A 60 -19.87 36.27 -19.90
C ARG A 60 -19.78 37.58 -20.67
N GLN A 61 -20.89 38.30 -20.83
CA GLN A 61 -20.90 39.60 -21.49
C GLN A 61 -20.17 40.68 -20.67
N TYR A 62 -20.30 40.67 -19.35
CA TYR A 62 -19.58 41.59 -18.46
C TYR A 62 -18.07 41.34 -18.48
N ILE A 63 -17.63 40.07 -18.48
CA ILE A 63 -16.24 39.68 -18.69
C ILE A 63 -15.74 40.18 -20.04
N ASN A 64 -16.47 39.91 -21.13
CA ASN A 64 -16.09 40.36 -22.48
C ASN A 64 -16.04 41.90 -22.59
N ASN A 65 -16.93 42.63 -21.94
CA ASN A 65 -16.95 44.10 -21.99
C ASN A 65 -15.78 44.76 -21.22
N ASN A 66 -15.31 44.15 -20.13
CA ASN A 66 -14.22 44.71 -19.30
C ASN A 66 -12.83 44.17 -19.67
N LEU A 67 -12.77 42.96 -20.23
CA LEU A 67 -11.51 42.26 -20.56
C LEU A 67 -11.35 41.97 -22.04
N GLY A 68 -12.38 42.12 -22.88
CA GLY A 68 -12.29 41.86 -24.31
C GLY A 68 -11.17 42.65 -24.97
N SER A 69 -11.07 43.95 -24.68
CA SER A 69 -9.97 44.80 -25.18
C SER A 69 -8.59 44.39 -24.65
N VAL A 70 -8.48 43.89 -23.42
CA VAL A 70 -7.21 43.38 -22.85
C VAL A 70 -6.83 42.03 -23.48
N ILE A 71 -7.83 41.16 -23.69
CA ILE A 71 -7.66 39.87 -24.37
C ILE A 71 -7.27 40.11 -25.83
N GLU A 72 -7.92 41.04 -26.52
CA GLU A 72 -7.57 41.46 -27.89
C GLU A 72 -6.17 42.10 -27.93
N GLU A 73 -5.82 43.01 -27.03
CA GLU A 73 -4.48 43.63 -26.99
C GLU A 73 -3.36 42.62 -26.71
N GLU A 74 -3.55 41.68 -25.76
CA GLU A 74 -2.56 40.61 -25.50
C GLU A 74 -2.55 39.57 -26.63
N THR A 75 -3.69 39.30 -27.27
CA THR A 75 -3.81 38.46 -28.48
C THR A 75 -3.06 39.09 -29.67
N GLU A 76 -3.17 40.40 -29.86
CA GLU A 76 -2.45 41.18 -30.86
C GLU A 76 -0.95 41.26 -30.55
N LYS A 77 -0.55 41.42 -29.28
CA LYS A 77 0.88 41.35 -28.89
C LYS A 77 1.47 39.96 -29.15
N CYS A 78 0.76 38.90 -28.78
CA CYS A 78 1.22 37.54 -29.01
C CYS A 78 1.26 37.19 -30.51
N THR A 79 0.27 37.60 -31.32
CA THR A 79 0.30 37.39 -32.78
C THR A 79 1.31 38.29 -33.50
N ALA A 80 1.57 39.51 -33.02
CA ALA A 80 2.65 40.36 -33.50
C ALA A 80 4.03 39.77 -33.21
N ALA A 81 4.21 39.12 -32.04
CA ALA A 81 5.41 38.37 -31.71
C ALA A 81 5.57 37.09 -32.57
N GLN A 82 4.48 36.37 -32.86
CA GLN A 82 4.50 35.19 -33.75
C GLN A 82 4.96 35.50 -35.19
N ASN A 83 4.86 36.76 -35.65
CA ASN A 83 5.45 37.17 -36.93
C ASN A 83 7.00 37.12 -36.94
N GLN A 84 7.64 36.83 -35.80
CA GLN A 84 9.06 36.48 -35.70
C GLN A 84 9.27 35.02 -35.26
N GLY A 85 8.78 34.07 -36.07
CA GLY A 85 9.41 32.75 -36.23
C GLY A 85 8.83 31.56 -35.45
N GLU A 86 8.13 31.76 -34.32
CA GLU A 86 7.61 30.64 -33.52
C GLU A 86 6.08 30.55 -33.53
N VAL A 87 5.54 29.47 -34.10
CA VAL A 87 4.11 29.14 -34.00
C VAL A 87 3.87 28.33 -32.73
N SER A 88 3.63 29.02 -31.61
CA SER A 88 3.11 28.38 -30.40
C SER A 88 1.72 27.78 -30.67
N GLY A 89 1.47 26.54 -30.23
CA GLY A 89 0.15 25.92 -30.34
C GLY A 89 -0.97 26.77 -29.73
N TYR A 90 -2.18 26.65 -30.26
CA TYR A 90 -3.33 27.47 -29.83
C TYR A 90 -3.59 27.36 -28.32
N ASP A 91 -3.36 26.21 -27.69
CA ASP A 91 -3.53 26.05 -26.24
C ASP A 91 -2.48 26.81 -25.42
N THR A 92 -1.21 26.82 -25.82
CA THR A 92 -0.17 27.60 -25.12
C THR A 92 -0.34 29.11 -25.36
N PHE A 93 -0.82 29.50 -26.53
CA PHE A 93 -1.27 30.86 -26.83
C PHE A 93 -2.42 31.29 -25.90
N VAL A 94 -3.49 30.49 -25.83
CA VAL A 94 -4.66 30.75 -24.96
C VAL A 94 -4.26 30.77 -23.48
N GLN A 95 -3.38 29.86 -23.03
CA GLN A 95 -2.86 29.87 -21.67
C GLN A 95 -2.03 31.12 -21.35
N HIS A 96 -1.20 31.60 -22.29
CA HIS A 96 -0.42 32.82 -22.11
C HIS A 96 -1.33 34.06 -22.02
N VAL A 97 -2.24 34.24 -22.98
CA VAL A 97 -3.22 35.33 -22.99
C VAL A 97 -4.10 35.29 -21.74
N THR A 98 -4.56 34.10 -21.32
CA THR A 98 -5.36 33.92 -20.09
C THR A 98 -4.56 34.30 -18.84
N LYS A 99 -3.29 33.90 -18.75
CA LYS A 99 -2.41 34.24 -17.62
C LYS A 99 -2.17 35.75 -17.56
N LYS A 100 -1.84 36.39 -18.69
CA LYS A 100 -1.63 37.85 -18.75
C LYS A 100 -2.90 38.64 -18.47
N THR A 101 -4.03 38.19 -18.99
CA THR A 101 -5.35 38.75 -18.68
C THR A 101 -5.66 38.65 -17.18
N ARG A 102 -5.35 37.53 -16.50
CA ARG A 102 -5.51 37.40 -15.03
C ARG A 102 -4.55 38.29 -14.23
N GLU A 103 -3.33 38.52 -14.72
CA GLU A 103 -2.33 39.41 -14.09
C GLU A 103 -2.68 40.92 -14.26
N SER A 104 -3.52 41.26 -15.25
CA SER A 104 -3.92 42.63 -15.59
C SER A 104 -4.51 43.41 -14.40
N LYS A 105 -4.52 44.74 -14.55
CA LYS A 105 -5.12 45.62 -13.55
C LYS A 105 -6.65 45.60 -13.69
N GLU A 106 -7.11 45.50 -14.93
CA GLU A 106 -8.48 45.48 -15.40
C GLU A 106 -9.22 44.25 -14.85
N TYR A 107 -8.59 43.07 -14.84
CA TYR A 107 -9.13 41.87 -14.21
C TYR A 107 -9.31 42.03 -12.70
N ARG A 108 -8.33 42.64 -12.02
CA ARG A 108 -8.42 42.91 -10.58
C ARG A 108 -9.49 43.95 -10.24
N GLU A 109 -9.61 45.03 -11.02
CA GLU A 109 -10.69 46.01 -10.87
C GLU A 109 -12.06 45.40 -11.16
N MET A 110 -12.19 44.61 -12.24
CA MET A 110 -13.43 43.92 -12.63
C MET A 110 -13.87 42.93 -11.53
N MET A 111 -12.96 42.09 -11.03
CA MET A 111 -13.26 41.12 -9.96
C MET A 111 -13.62 41.80 -8.64
N HIS A 112 -12.95 42.90 -8.29
CA HIS A 112 -13.25 43.66 -7.08
C HIS A 112 -14.62 44.36 -7.18
N ALA A 113 -14.93 44.96 -8.33
CA ALA A 113 -16.25 45.55 -8.58
C ALA A 113 -17.35 44.48 -8.51
N LEU A 114 -17.22 43.40 -9.28
CA LEU A 114 -18.19 42.30 -9.31
C LEU A 114 -18.43 41.70 -7.92
N LYS A 115 -17.36 41.49 -7.13
CA LYS A 115 -17.47 40.98 -5.76
C LYS A 115 -18.26 41.91 -4.84
N ASN A 116 -18.01 43.23 -4.91
CA ASN A 116 -18.70 44.20 -4.06
C ASN A 116 -20.20 44.27 -4.39
N ILE A 117 -20.55 44.24 -5.67
CA ILE A 117 -21.96 44.27 -6.09
C ILE A 117 -22.65 42.94 -5.84
N MET A 118 -21.98 41.80 -6.03
CA MET A 118 -22.54 40.51 -5.65
C MET A 118 -22.82 40.44 -4.15
N MET A 119 -21.96 41.03 -3.31
CA MET A 119 -22.19 41.16 -1.87
C MET A 119 -23.45 42.00 -1.57
N VAL A 120 -23.59 43.19 -2.15
CA VAL A 120 -24.79 44.05 -2.00
C VAL A 120 -26.05 43.36 -2.51
N VAL A 121 -25.99 42.67 -3.65
CA VAL A 121 -27.11 41.93 -4.23
C VAL A 121 -27.51 40.75 -3.35
N VAL A 122 -26.56 39.98 -2.83
CA VAL A 122 -26.81 38.84 -1.93
C VAL A 122 -27.34 39.31 -0.57
N GLU A 123 -26.78 40.37 0.02
CA GLU A 123 -27.32 40.97 1.24
C GLU A 123 -28.75 41.50 1.02
N SER A 124 -29.00 42.17 -0.12
CA SER A 124 -30.36 42.60 -0.52
C SER A 124 -31.31 41.41 -0.74
N LEU A 125 -30.81 40.25 -1.20
CA LEU A 125 -31.60 39.02 -1.33
C LEU A 125 -31.93 38.40 0.03
N ILE A 126 -30.96 38.33 0.94
CA ILE A 126 -31.13 37.84 2.31
C ILE A 126 -32.11 38.76 3.05
N ASN A 127 -31.88 40.07 3.03
CA ASN A 127 -32.76 41.05 3.66
C ASN A 127 -34.18 41.00 3.08
N LYS A 128 -34.36 40.89 1.76
CA LYS A 128 -35.70 40.70 1.17
C LYS A 128 -36.31 39.35 1.54
N PHE A 129 -35.54 38.28 1.65
CA PHE A 129 -36.05 36.96 2.06
C PHE A 129 -36.46 36.95 3.53
N GLU A 130 -35.71 37.63 4.41
CA GLU A 130 -36.05 37.84 5.81
C GLU A 130 -37.25 38.78 5.96
N GLU A 131 -37.31 39.88 5.19
CA GLU A 131 -38.50 40.75 5.11
C GLU A 131 -39.72 40.01 4.58
N ASP A 132 -39.60 39.15 3.56
CA ASP A 132 -40.69 38.33 3.04
C ASP A 132 -41.10 37.26 4.09
N GLN A 133 -40.16 36.70 4.85
CA GLN A 133 -40.47 35.82 5.99
C GLN A 133 -41.20 36.57 7.11
N MET A 134 -40.80 37.81 7.41
CA MET A 134 -41.40 38.66 8.43
C MET A 134 -42.74 39.23 7.98
N ARG A 135 -42.91 39.54 6.69
CA ARG A 135 -44.19 39.92 6.06
C ARG A 135 -45.14 38.74 5.97
N ASN A 136 -44.68 37.52 5.69
CA ASN A 136 -45.54 36.34 5.76
C ASN A 136 -45.97 36.08 7.21
N LYS A 137 -45.08 36.21 8.20
CA LYS A 137 -45.44 36.16 9.63
C LYS A 137 -46.39 37.30 10.05
N GLU A 138 -46.22 38.51 9.51
CA GLU A 138 -47.13 39.63 9.76
C GLU A 138 -48.48 39.46 9.06
N MET A 139 -48.52 38.95 7.82
CA MET A 139 -49.75 38.66 7.09
C MET A 139 -50.51 37.52 7.78
N ASP A 140 -49.83 36.47 8.26
CA ASP A 140 -50.43 35.44 9.12
C ASP A 140 -50.93 35.99 10.47
N SER A 141 -50.42 37.15 10.92
CA SER A 141 -50.91 37.87 12.10
C SER A 141 -52.07 38.84 11.82
N LYS A 142 -52.10 39.45 10.62
CA LYS A 142 -53.12 40.41 10.16
C LYS A 142 -54.37 39.71 9.61
N THR A 143 -54.19 38.60 8.88
CA THR A 143 -55.27 37.70 8.41
C THR A 143 -56.01 37.03 9.57
N LYS A 144 -55.51 37.14 10.80
CA LYS A 144 -56.19 36.70 12.04
C LYS A 144 -57.01 37.79 12.74
N LYS A 145 -57.15 39.00 12.19
CA LYS A 145 -57.88 40.11 12.83
C LYS A 145 -59.02 40.76 12.03
N GLU A 146 -59.15 40.51 10.74
CA GLU A 146 -60.31 40.96 9.95
C GLU A 146 -60.94 39.78 9.20
N CYS A 147 -62.26 39.85 9.00
CA CYS A 147 -63.12 38.77 8.50
C CYS A 147 -63.24 37.51 9.39
N GLN A 148 -63.97 37.71 10.49
CA GLN A 148 -65.12 36.82 10.76
C GLN A 148 -66.05 36.76 9.53
N SER A 149 -66.70 35.60 9.34
CA SER A 149 -67.77 35.28 8.37
C SER A 149 -67.36 35.00 6.90
N GLY A 150 -67.93 33.94 6.32
CA GLY A 150 -67.89 33.63 4.88
C GLY A 150 -67.33 32.25 4.50
N TYR A 151 -68.16 31.20 4.55
CA TYR A 151 -67.89 29.94 3.83
C TYR A 151 -68.05 30.14 2.31
N TYR A 152 -67.14 29.61 1.47
CA TYR A 152 -67.37 28.41 0.64
C TYR A 152 -66.17 28.06 -0.29
N THR A 153 -66.18 26.81 -0.78
CA THR A 153 -65.24 26.15 -1.71
C THR A 153 -65.27 26.75 -3.13
N ASP A 154 -64.32 26.55 -4.06
CA ASP A 154 -63.93 25.25 -4.65
C ASP A 154 -62.76 25.38 -5.68
N ASN A 155 -61.92 24.32 -5.83
CA ASN A 155 -61.23 23.76 -7.04
C ASN A 155 -60.61 24.67 -8.16
N CYS A 156 -59.59 24.31 -8.95
CA CYS A 156 -58.60 23.21 -9.11
C CYS A 156 -57.41 23.84 -9.91
N SER A 157 -56.23 23.26 -10.15
CA SER A 157 -55.72 21.88 -10.19
C SER A 157 -54.18 21.91 -9.92
N ASP A 158 -53.32 20.89 -10.14
CA ASP A 158 -53.48 19.60 -10.81
C ASP A 158 -52.58 18.46 -10.28
N SER A 159 -53.03 17.24 -10.60
CA SER A 159 -52.41 15.93 -10.84
C SER A 159 -50.88 15.76 -10.72
N ASP A 160 -50.34 14.69 -10.10
CA ASP A 160 -50.84 13.30 -10.04
C ASP A 160 -51.24 12.74 -8.65
N SER A 161 -51.93 11.60 -8.66
CA SER A 161 -52.95 11.26 -7.64
C SER A 161 -52.63 10.10 -6.67
N SER A 162 -53.05 10.27 -5.39
CA SER A 162 -53.72 9.23 -4.56
C SER A 162 -54.01 9.61 -3.10
N PHE A 163 -53.48 10.72 -2.56
CA PHE A 163 -53.64 11.11 -1.15
C PHE A 163 -54.51 12.36 -0.90
N ASN A 164 -55.75 12.36 -1.41
CA ASN A 164 -56.75 13.33 -0.97
C ASN A 164 -57.34 12.92 0.39
N GLN A 165 -56.72 13.41 1.48
CA GLN A 165 -57.35 13.49 2.80
C GLN A 165 -57.23 14.93 3.30
N SER A 166 -58.37 15.63 3.37
CA SER A 166 -58.46 16.99 3.89
C SER A 166 -58.08 17.04 5.38
N TYR A 167 -57.05 17.82 5.71
CA TYR A 167 -56.60 17.98 7.10
C TYR A 167 -57.62 18.77 7.92
N THR A 168 -58.04 18.20 9.05
CA THR A 168 -58.95 18.87 9.98
C THR A 168 -58.13 19.57 11.07
N PHE A 169 -58.13 20.92 11.07
CA PHE A 169 -57.54 21.69 12.17
C PHE A 169 -58.43 21.59 13.42
N MET A 170 -57.91 21.00 14.49
CA MET A 170 -58.65 20.79 15.74
C MET A 170 -58.29 21.83 16.81
N SER A 171 -59.32 22.31 17.51
CA SER A 171 -59.20 23.16 18.70
C SER A 171 -58.87 22.35 19.96
N GLN A 172 -58.39 23.04 21.00
CA GLN A 172 -57.99 22.42 22.27
C GLN A 172 -59.18 21.76 23.01
N GLU A 173 -60.38 22.32 22.87
CA GLU A 173 -61.63 21.76 23.41
C GLU A 173 -62.04 20.48 22.65
N GLN A 174 -61.89 20.45 21.32
CA GLN A 174 -62.13 19.25 20.51
C GLN A 174 -61.13 18.12 20.84
N LEU A 175 -59.89 18.45 21.20
CA LEU A 175 -58.91 17.46 21.68
C LEU A 175 -59.27 16.89 23.05
N GLN A 176 -59.84 17.68 23.97
CA GLN A 176 -60.38 17.16 25.24
C GLN A 176 -61.61 16.26 25.01
N LEU A 177 -62.53 16.69 24.14
CA LEU A 177 -63.67 15.87 23.70
C LEU A 177 -63.24 14.56 23.03
N LEU A 178 -62.12 14.55 22.30
CA LEU A 178 -61.55 13.31 21.74
C LEU A 178 -60.96 12.41 22.81
N VAL A 179 -60.31 12.94 23.85
CA VAL A 179 -59.85 12.14 25.00
C VAL A 179 -61.04 11.47 25.70
N GLU A 180 -62.14 12.20 25.93
CA GLU A 180 -63.37 11.64 26.51
C GLU A 180 -64.06 10.62 25.60
N ARG A 181 -64.04 10.83 24.28
CA ARG A 181 -64.58 9.87 23.28
C ARG A 181 -63.70 8.64 23.05
N LEU A 182 -62.43 8.67 23.48
CA LEU A 182 -61.48 7.55 23.42
C LEU A 182 -61.38 6.76 24.73
N ASP A 183 -62.13 7.14 25.76
CA ASP A 183 -62.27 6.37 27.00
C ASP A 183 -62.86 4.98 26.70
N PRO A 184 -62.27 3.87 27.19
CA PRO A 184 -62.78 2.50 27.00
C PRO A 184 -64.26 2.28 27.36
N ILE A 185 -64.84 3.14 28.21
CA ILE A 185 -66.25 3.11 28.61
C ILE A 185 -67.18 3.51 27.44
N GLN A 186 -66.68 4.23 26.43
CA GLN A 186 -67.45 4.68 25.27
C GLN A 186 -67.71 3.56 24.25
N PRO A 187 -68.87 3.58 23.56
CA PRO A 187 -69.20 2.59 22.55
C PRO A 187 -68.19 2.59 21.39
N LYS A 188 -68.03 1.40 20.80
CA LYS A 188 -67.00 1.08 19.80
C LYS A 188 -67.01 2.06 18.62
N GLU A 189 -68.19 2.43 18.15
CA GLU A 189 -68.41 3.30 17.00
C GLU A 189 -67.91 4.72 17.28
N VAL A 190 -68.17 5.25 18.49
CA VAL A 190 -67.73 6.58 18.94
C VAL A 190 -66.21 6.61 19.11
N ARG A 191 -65.61 5.55 19.67
CA ARG A 191 -64.15 5.41 19.74
C ARG A 191 -63.53 5.33 18.34
N GLN A 192 -64.20 4.70 17.38
CA GLN A 192 -63.68 4.47 16.03
C GLN A 192 -63.74 5.72 15.16
N GLU A 193 -64.79 6.53 15.32
CA GLU A 193 -64.94 7.87 14.75
C GLU A 193 -63.89 8.84 15.34
N ALA A 194 -63.70 8.82 16.66
CA ALA A 194 -62.68 9.61 17.34
C ALA A 194 -61.26 9.29 16.85
N LEU A 195 -60.92 8.00 16.68
CA LEU A 195 -59.64 7.57 16.12
C LEU A 195 -59.48 7.85 14.62
N GLN A 196 -60.56 7.93 13.85
CA GLN A 196 -60.52 8.45 12.48
C GLN A 196 -60.23 9.95 12.49
N THR A 197 -60.96 10.74 13.28
CA THR A 197 -60.75 12.19 13.43
C THR A 197 -59.31 12.51 13.84
N LEU A 198 -58.73 11.72 14.76
CA LEU A 198 -57.33 11.82 15.15
C LEU A 198 -56.37 11.53 13.98
N CYS A 199 -56.64 10.51 13.16
CA CYS A 199 -55.85 10.20 11.96
C CYS A 199 -55.92 11.27 10.86
N PHE A 200 -56.97 12.10 10.83
CA PHE A 200 -57.17 13.22 9.89
C PHE A 200 -56.63 14.56 10.40
N ALA A 201 -56.21 14.64 11.67
CA ALA A 201 -55.59 15.84 12.22
C ALA A 201 -54.07 15.83 11.98
N PRO A 202 -53.45 17.00 11.71
CA PRO A 202 -51.99 17.09 11.63
C PRO A 202 -51.37 16.73 13.01
N PRO A 203 -50.44 15.75 13.09
CA PRO A 203 -49.89 15.28 14.36
C PRO A 203 -49.26 16.39 15.21
N SER A 204 -48.75 17.44 14.57
CA SER A 204 -48.15 18.61 15.23
C SER A 204 -49.11 19.38 16.13
N ASN A 205 -50.41 19.44 15.81
CA ASN A 205 -51.40 20.09 16.67
C ASN A 205 -51.82 19.19 17.84
N VAL A 206 -51.82 17.87 17.64
CA VAL A 206 -52.17 16.88 18.68
C VAL A 206 -51.09 16.86 19.77
N LEU A 207 -49.82 16.78 19.36
CA LEU A 207 -48.67 16.54 20.24
C LEU A 207 -48.23 17.79 21.00
N ASN A 208 -48.52 19.00 20.49
CA ASN A 208 -48.32 20.26 21.21
C ASN A 208 -49.43 20.59 22.24
N SER A 209 -50.49 19.79 22.32
CA SER A 209 -51.63 20.09 23.19
C SER A 209 -51.36 19.74 24.67
N ALA A 210 -51.90 20.55 25.59
CA ALA A 210 -51.87 20.24 27.02
C ALA A 210 -52.62 18.94 27.39
N GLY A 211 -53.43 18.40 26.47
CA GLY A 211 -54.11 17.11 26.61
C GLY A 211 -53.26 15.88 26.27
N TRP A 212 -52.06 16.05 25.69
CA TRP A 212 -51.23 14.92 25.23
C TRP A 212 -50.98 13.85 26.29
N PRO A 213 -50.66 14.13 27.58
CA PRO A 213 -50.43 13.08 28.58
C PRO A 213 -51.65 12.17 28.79
N ASN A 214 -52.86 12.75 28.76
CA ASN A 214 -54.10 12.00 28.88
C ASN A 214 -54.42 11.25 27.58
N LEU A 215 -54.19 11.87 26.41
CA LEU A 215 -54.38 11.21 25.12
C LEU A 215 -53.40 10.03 24.94
N ARG A 216 -52.12 10.20 25.30
CA ARG A 216 -51.09 9.16 25.32
C ARG A 216 -51.52 7.95 26.13
N LYS A 217 -52.11 8.16 27.32
CA LYS A 217 -52.67 7.07 28.14
C LYS A 217 -53.78 6.32 27.40
N HIS A 218 -54.72 7.03 26.78
CA HIS A 218 -55.81 6.40 26.01
C HIS A 218 -55.34 5.71 24.74
N LEU A 219 -54.32 6.26 24.05
CA LEU A 219 -53.69 5.63 22.89
C LEU A 219 -52.93 4.36 23.26
N MET A 220 -52.21 4.33 24.39
CA MET A 220 -51.58 3.10 24.89
C MET A 220 -52.62 2.05 25.30
N MET A 221 -53.74 2.44 25.92
CA MET A 221 -54.84 1.50 26.19
C MET A 221 -55.48 0.98 24.90
N SER A 222 -55.69 1.85 23.90
CA SER A 222 -56.27 1.48 22.60
C SER A 222 -55.34 0.64 21.72
N LEU A 223 -54.01 0.72 21.93
CA LEU A 223 -53.04 -0.18 21.30
C LEU A 223 -53.14 -1.63 21.84
N SER A 224 -53.78 -1.83 23.00
CA SER A 224 -54.14 -3.15 23.57
C SER A 224 -55.62 -3.52 23.37
N ASP A 225 -56.39 -2.78 22.56
CA ASP A 225 -57.79 -3.12 22.29
C ASP A 225 -57.89 -4.41 21.44
N PRO A 226 -58.83 -5.34 21.73
CA PRO A 226 -59.01 -6.57 20.98
C PRO A 226 -59.48 -6.36 19.52
N ASP A 227 -59.97 -5.18 19.13
CA ASP A 227 -60.24 -4.87 17.72
C ASP A 227 -59.02 -4.27 17.02
N VAL A 228 -58.43 -5.11 16.16
CA VAL A 228 -57.33 -4.83 15.23
C VAL A 228 -57.46 -3.48 14.51
N THR A 229 -58.68 -3.05 14.16
CA THR A 229 -58.90 -1.80 13.40
C THR A 229 -58.53 -0.53 14.17
N PHE A 230 -58.56 -0.55 15.50
CA PHE A 230 -58.09 0.59 16.32
C PHE A 230 -56.58 0.68 16.31
N SER A 231 -55.91 -0.43 16.61
CA SER A 231 -54.47 -0.47 16.80
C SER A 231 -53.72 -0.32 15.47
N GLU A 232 -54.27 -0.76 14.33
CA GLU A 232 -53.77 -0.40 12.99
C GLU A 232 -53.94 1.10 12.65
N LYS A 233 -55.05 1.73 13.06
CA LYS A 233 -55.23 3.19 12.88
C LYS A 233 -54.19 3.97 13.70
N ILE A 234 -53.90 3.56 14.94
CA ILE A 234 -52.86 4.18 15.78
C ILE A 234 -51.46 3.96 15.19
N LEU A 235 -51.14 2.76 14.74
CA LEU A 235 -49.85 2.50 14.08
C LEU A 235 -49.67 3.34 12.81
N ARG A 236 -50.73 3.56 12.04
CA ARG A 236 -50.70 4.47 10.88
C ARG A 236 -50.48 5.93 11.29
N PHE A 237 -51.07 6.38 12.41
CA PHE A 237 -50.83 7.71 12.98
C PHE A 237 -49.38 7.87 13.49
N TYR A 238 -48.83 6.87 14.19
CA TYR A 238 -47.43 6.87 14.62
C TYR A 238 -46.45 6.85 13.45
N ALA A 239 -46.70 6.03 12.42
CA ALA A 239 -45.90 6.02 11.19
C ALA A 239 -45.91 7.38 10.47
N ARG A 240 -47.10 7.98 10.29
CA ARG A 240 -47.22 9.35 9.76
C ARG A 240 -46.41 10.36 10.58
N THR A 241 -46.43 10.24 11.91
CA THR A 241 -45.69 11.13 12.80
C THR A 241 -44.18 11.02 12.61
N PHE A 242 -43.64 9.79 12.53
CA PHE A 242 -42.21 9.58 12.28
C PHE A 242 -41.72 10.19 10.95
N SER A 243 -42.55 10.16 9.90
CA SER A 243 -42.18 10.71 8.58
C SER A 243 -42.39 12.22 8.39
N SER A 244 -43.15 12.90 9.27
CA SER A 244 -43.64 14.26 8.98
C SER A 244 -43.59 15.27 10.13
N SER A 245 -43.16 14.89 11.33
CA SER A 245 -43.31 15.74 12.54
C SER A 245 -41.98 16.21 13.16
N PRO A 246 -41.96 17.38 13.83
CA PRO A 246 -40.83 17.88 14.61
C PRO A 246 -40.26 16.90 15.66
N PHE A 247 -38.96 16.98 15.92
CA PHE A 247 -38.19 16.05 16.76
C PHE A 247 -38.71 15.87 18.21
N ASN A 248 -39.22 16.92 18.85
CA ASN A 248 -39.82 16.80 20.20
C ASN A 248 -41.03 15.84 20.20
N MET A 249 -41.71 15.73 19.07
CA MET A 249 -42.93 14.93 18.90
C MET A 249 -42.63 13.49 18.52
N THR A 250 -41.62 13.26 17.67
CA THR A 250 -41.16 11.89 17.34
C THR A 250 -40.63 11.17 18.59
N ARG A 251 -39.94 11.91 19.49
CA ARG A 251 -39.50 11.43 20.81
C ARG A 251 -40.63 10.91 21.69
N GLU A 252 -41.72 11.67 21.80
CA GLU A 252 -42.89 11.30 22.61
C GLU A 252 -43.59 10.06 22.05
N VAL A 253 -43.75 9.99 20.73
CA VAL A 253 -44.34 8.81 20.07
C VAL A 253 -43.44 7.59 20.18
N TYR A 254 -42.13 7.75 20.00
CA TYR A 254 -41.15 6.67 20.15
C TYR A 254 -41.16 6.07 21.56
N THR A 255 -40.97 6.91 22.57
CA THR A 255 -40.96 6.48 23.99
C THR A 255 -42.31 5.93 24.43
N SER A 256 -43.44 6.46 23.91
CA SER A 256 -44.75 5.89 24.21
C SER A 256 -44.97 4.51 23.58
N LEU A 257 -44.49 4.27 22.35
CA LEU A 257 -44.61 2.96 21.70
C LEU A 257 -43.68 1.93 22.35
N ALA A 258 -42.46 2.34 22.73
CA ALA A 258 -41.52 1.48 23.45
C ALA A 258 -42.04 1.11 24.85
N GLN A 259 -42.55 2.07 25.63
CA GLN A 259 -43.17 1.81 26.93
C GLN A 259 -44.42 0.92 26.82
N HIS A 260 -45.26 1.12 25.80
CA HIS A 260 -46.40 0.24 25.53
C HIS A 260 -45.96 -1.22 25.39
N LEU A 261 -44.90 -1.47 24.61
CA LEU A 261 -44.34 -2.81 24.44
C LEU A 261 -43.70 -3.33 25.73
N GLU A 262 -42.98 -2.48 26.47
CA GLU A 262 -42.38 -2.83 27.76
C GLU A 262 -43.44 -3.32 28.76
N PHE A 263 -44.57 -2.61 28.88
CA PHE A 263 -45.72 -3.06 29.68
C PHE A 263 -46.39 -4.32 29.12
N TYR A 264 -46.52 -4.46 27.80
CA TYR A 264 -47.10 -5.65 27.15
C TYR A 264 -46.28 -6.92 27.42
N PHE A 265 -44.96 -6.83 27.42
CA PHE A 265 -44.09 -7.96 27.77
C PHE A 265 -44.00 -8.18 29.29
N LEU A 266 -44.20 -7.16 30.13
CA LEU A 266 -44.25 -7.31 31.59
C LEU A 266 -45.58 -7.90 32.10
N SER A 267 -46.72 -7.65 31.45
CA SER A 267 -48.04 -8.10 31.96
C SER A 267 -48.24 -9.62 31.91
N GLY A 268 -47.53 -10.31 31.01
CA GLY A 268 -47.55 -11.78 30.90
C GLY A 268 -48.84 -12.38 30.32
N GLU A 269 -49.82 -11.56 29.92
CA GLU A 269 -51.14 -12.02 29.44
C GLU A 269 -51.06 -12.82 28.11
N TYR A 270 -49.97 -12.67 27.36
CA TYR A 270 -49.70 -13.38 26.10
C TYR A 270 -48.31 -14.07 26.12
N SER A 271 -48.06 -14.89 27.14
CA SER A 271 -46.76 -15.54 27.37
C SER A 271 -46.49 -16.71 26.39
N LEU A 272 -46.04 -16.40 25.17
CA LEU A 272 -45.64 -17.40 24.17
C LEU A 272 -44.34 -18.10 24.59
N ARG A 273 -44.36 -19.44 24.56
CA ARG A 273 -43.19 -20.28 24.87
C ARG A 273 -42.32 -20.52 23.63
N ILE A 274 -41.00 -20.53 23.79
CA ILE A 274 -40.04 -20.86 22.72
C ILE A 274 -40.32 -22.27 22.20
N SER A 275 -40.59 -23.21 23.11
CA SER A 275 -40.98 -24.59 22.80
C SER A 275 -42.24 -24.74 21.91
N ALA A 276 -43.13 -23.73 21.87
CA ALA A 276 -44.35 -23.75 21.04
C ALA A 276 -44.15 -23.21 19.61
N GLY A 277 -43.02 -22.54 19.33
CA GLY A 277 -42.79 -21.82 18.08
C GLY A 277 -43.61 -20.53 17.95
N LEU A 278 -43.55 -19.91 16.77
CA LEU A 278 -44.19 -18.63 16.46
C LEU A 278 -44.88 -18.69 15.09
N ASP A 279 -46.21 -18.60 15.06
CA ASP A 279 -46.99 -18.50 13.82
C ASP A 279 -47.28 -17.04 13.47
N VAL A 280 -46.71 -16.56 12.36
CA VAL A 280 -46.87 -15.19 11.85
C VAL A 280 -48.23 -14.97 11.16
N SER A 281 -48.95 -16.05 10.84
CA SER A 281 -50.33 -15.97 10.35
C SER A 281 -51.36 -15.69 11.45
N ASN A 282 -51.00 -15.90 12.73
CA ASN A 282 -51.81 -15.48 13.86
C ASN A 282 -51.90 -13.94 13.92
N ALA A 283 -53.12 -13.41 13.97
CA ALA A 283 -53.40 -11.98 13.97
C ALA A 283 -52.69 -11.23 15.12
N ASP A 284 -52.61 -11.81 16.32
CA ASP A 284 -52.02 -11.17 17.50
C ASP A 284 -50.49 -11.04 17.35
N ILE A 285 -49.84 -12.10 16.84
CA ILE A 285 -48.40 -12.12 16.55
C ILE A 285 -48.07 -11.18 15.39
N ASN A 286 -48.87 -11.20 14.33
CA ASN A 286 -48.74 -10.28 13.20
C ASN A 286 -48.84 -8.82 13.67
N HIS A 287 -49.78 -8.54 14.58
CA HIS A 287 -49.93 -7.23 15.17
C HIS A 287 -48.72 -6.83 16.02
N LEU A 288 -48.20 -7.72 16.86
CA LEU A 288 -47.00 -7.45 17.67
C LEU A 288 -45.78 -7.16 16.77
N LEU A 289 -45.59 -7.95 15.71
CA LEU A 289 -44.55 -7.71 14.71
C LEU A 289 -44.71 -6.36 14.00
N LYS A 290 -45.93 -5.92 13.66
CA LYS A 290 -46.18 -4.57 13.12
C LYS A 290 -45.75 -3.47 14.10
N LYS A 291 -46.02 -3.62 15.40
CA LYS A 291 -45.58 -2.66 16.46
C LYS A 291 -44.05 -2.59 16.55
N VAL A 292 -43.37 -3.74 16.63
CA VAL A 292 -41.90 -3.82 16.75
C VAL A 292 -41.22 -3.33 15.46
N ARG A 293 -41.77 -3.65 14.28
CA ARG A 293 -41.24 -3.20 12.99
C ARG A 293 -41.24 -1.67 12.88
N LEU A 294 -42.31 -1.01 13.34
CA LEU A 294 -42.39 0.45 13.30
C LEU A 294 -41.28 1.12 14.15
N LEU A 295 -40.95 0.56 15.33
CA LEU A 295 -39.79 1.02 16.10
C LEU A 295 -38.47 0.75 15.38
N ASN A 296 -38.32 -0.42 14.77
CA ASN A 296 -37.08 -0.86 14.12
C ASN A 296 -36.73 -0.01 12.89
N GLU A 297 -37.69 0.29 12.01
CA GLU A 297 -37.45 1.19 10.87
C GLU A 297 -37.01 2.59 11.37
N TYR A 298 -37.65 3.11 12.42
CA TYR A 298 -37.23 4.38 13.00
C TYR A 298 -35.85 4.31 13.67
N GLN A 299 -35.49 3.21 14.35
CA GLN A 299 -34.14 3.00 14.90
C GLN A 299 -33.08 3.03 13.78
N LYS A 300 -33.40 2.49 12.60
CA LYS A 300 -32.51 2.51 11.42
C LYS A 300 -32.43 3.89 10.75
N GLU A 301 -33.39 4.79 10.96
CA GLU A 301 -33.41 6.13 10.35
C GLU A 301 -32.89 7.22 11.30
N ALA A 302 -33.26 7.20 12.58
CA ALA A 302 -32.80 8.08 13.66
C ALA A 302 -31.32 8.52 13.56
N PRO A 303 -30.36 7.65 13.13
CA PRO A 303 -29.02 8.05 12.75
C PRO A 303 -28.82 9.35 11.95
N SER A 304 -29.66 9.62 10.97
CA SER A 304 -29.57 10.84 10.13
C SER A 304 -29.84 12.13 10.92
N SER A 305 -30.46 12.01 12.09
CA SER A 305 -31.03 13.11 12.86
C SER A 305 -30.19 13.55 14.07
N TRP A 306 -29.30 12.69 14.62
CA TRP A 306 -28.64 12.96 15.92
C TRP A 306 -27.87 14.28 15.98
N ILE A 307 -27.16 14.65 14.91
CA ILE A 307 -26.34 15.87 14.87
C ILE A 307 -27.22 17.13 14.83
N ARG A 308 -28.44 17.03 14.30
CA ARG A 308 -29.41 18.13 14.20
C ARG A 308 -30.17 18.35 15.53
N HIS A 309 -29.92 17.55 16.56
CA HIS A 309 -30.75 17.46 17.78
C HIS A 309 -29.92 17.42 19.09
N PRO A 310 -30.50 17.83 20.25
CA PRO A 310 -29.78 17.81 21.53
C PRO A 310 -29.40 16.39 22.01
N GLU A 311 -28.28 16.22 22.72
CA GLU A 311 -27.82 14.90 23.24
C GLU A 311 -28.91 14.19 24.05
N LYS A 312 -29.70 14.95 24.84
CA LYS A 312 -30.81 14.41 25.65
C LYS A 312 -31.89 13.70 24.82
N TYR A 313 -32.20 14.17 23.61
CA TYR A 313 -33.16 13.51 22.71
C TYR A 313 -32.65 12.13 22.28
N MET A 314 -31.35 12.04 21.95
CA MET A 314 -30.70 10.77 21.61
C MET A 314 -30.62 9.85 22.83
N GLU A 315 -30.23 10.36 24.00
CA GLU A 315 -30.10 9.58 25.23
C GLU A 315 -31.45 8.97 25.66
N GLU A 316 -32.56 9.71 25.57
CA GLU A 316 -33.90 9.20 25.87
C GLU A 316 -34.37 8.10 24.89
N ILE A 317 -34.08 8.22 23.58
CA ILE A 317 -34.40 7.19 22.57
C ILE A 317 -33.56 5.92 22.77
N VAL A 318 -32.26 6.09 23.06
CA VAL A 318 -31.34 4.98 23.34
C VAL A 318 -31.74 4.28 24.63
N GLU A 319 -31.98 5.02 25.71
CA GLU A 319 -32.42 4.47 27.00
C GLU A 319 -33.76 3.74 26.88
N SER A 320 -34.75 4.32 26.21
CA SER A 320 -36.06 3.66 26.00
C SER A 320 -35.95 2.38 25.16
N THR A 321 -34.98 2.29 24.25
CA THR A 321 -34.69 1.07 23.48
C THR A 321 -34.03 0.00 24.35
N LEU A 322 -32.99 0.38 25.09
CA LEU A 322 -32.25 -0.54 25.95
C LEU A 322 -33.10 -1.05 27.12
N SER A 323 -34.01 -0.22 27.65
CA SER A 323 -35.00 -0.64 28.66
C SER A 323 -35.90 -1.74 28.13
N LEU A 324 -36.56 -1.51 26.99
CA LEU A 324 -37.43 -2.49 26.32
C LEU A 324 -36.72 -3.82 26.05
N LEU A 325 -35.47 -3.80 25.56
CA LEU A 325 -34.72 -5.03 25.31
C LEU A 325 -34.26 -5.74 26.60
N SER A 326 -34.19 -5.02 27.73
CA SER A 326 -33.71 -5.56 29.01
C SER A 326 -34.79 -6.20 29.89
N VAL A 327 -36.06 -6.14 29.45
CA VAL A 327 -37.23 -6.71 30.13
C VAL A 327 -37.02 -8.20 30.43
N LYS A 328 -37.32 -8.59 31.67
CA LYS A 328 -37.29 -9.97 32.16
C LYS A 328 -38.59 -10.25 32.90
N HIS A 329 -39.15 -11.45 32.73
CA HIS A 329 -40.22 -11.93 33.59
C HIS A 329 -39.70 -12.22 35.00
N ASP A 330 -40.57 -12.03 36.00
CA ASP A 330 -40.23 -12.19 37.41
C ASP A 330 -39.90 -13.66 37.74
N PRO A 331 -38.85 -13.94 38.54
CA PRO A 331 -38.34 -15.30 38.76
C PRO A 331 -39.19 -16.15 39.73
N CYS A 332 -40.43 -15.74 40.05
CA CYS A 332 -41.33 -16.50 40.94
C CYS A 332 -41.88 -17.80 40.33
N TYR A 333 -41.61 -18.09 39.06
CA TYR A 333 -42.00 -19.33 38.39
C TYR A 333 -40.78 -20.12 37.89
N PRO A 334 -40.66 -21.44 38.20
CA PRO A 334 -39.53 -22.27 37.77
C PRO A 334 -39.32 -22.34 36.25
N ASP A 335 -40.37 -22.16 35.45
CA ASP A 335 -40.37 -22.25 33.98
C ASP A 335 -39.99 -20.92 33.26
N SER A 336 -39.56 -19.89 34.01
CA SER A 336 -39.39 -18.51 33.50
C SER A 336 -38.35 -18.31 32.38
N GLN A 337 -37.57 -19.33 32.01
CA GLN A 337 -36.62 -19.28 30.89
C GLN A 337 -37.23 -19.56 29.51
N ASP A 338 -38.42 -20.17 29.42
CA ASP A 338 -38.98 -20.63 28.13
C ASP A 338 -39.83 -19.57 27.40
N PHE A 339 -39.82 -18.29 27.79
CA PHE A 339 -40.67 -17.24 27.20
C PHE A 339 -39.96 -16.36 26.15
N LEU A 340 -40.70 -15.98 25.10
CA LEU A 340 -40.19 -15.10 24.04
C LEU A 340 -40.04 -13.64 24.51
N SER A 341 -38.81 -13.26 24.83
CA SER A 341 -38.41 -11.87 25.10
C SER A 341 -38.60 -10.92 23.90
N PRO A 342 -38.62 -9.59 24.13
CA PRO A 342 -38.72 -8.59 23.05
C PRO A 342 -37.62 -8.71 21.98
N VAL A 343 -36.45 -9.25 22.36
CA VAL A 343 -35.29 -9.38 21.47
C VAL A 343 -35.54 -10.41 20.36
N TYR A 344 -36.35 -11.45 20.59
CA TYR A 344 -36.70 -12.42 19.52
C TYR A 344 -37.49 -11.74 18.39
N PHE A 345 -38.45 -10.87 18.74
CA PHE A 345 -39.23 -10.11 17.75
C PHE A 345 -38.37 -9.08 17.01
N LEU A 346 -37.40 -8.44 17.68
CA LEU A 346 -36.45 -7.55 17.03
C LEU A 346 -35.51 -8.33 16.08
N ALA A 347 -34.99 -9.46 16.52
CA ALA A 347 -34.09 -10.31 15.74
C ALA A 347 -34.75 -10.88 14.48
N LEU A 348 -36.04 -11.27 14.54
CA LEU A 348 -36.83 -11.66 13.37
C LEU A 348 -36.96 -10.56 12.30
N LEU A 349 -36.92 -9.28 12.71
CA LEU A 349 -37.13 -8.11 11.84
C LEU A 349 -35.82 -7.44 11.40
N ASP A 350 -34.71 -7.68 12.10
CA ASP A 350 -33.36 -7.19 11.77
C ASP A 350 -32.31 -8.21 12.23
N ILE A 351 -32.20 -9.31 11.48
CA ILE A 351 -31.37 -10.48 11.82
C ILE A 351 -29.90 -10.08 12.00
N LYS A 352 -29.35 -9.16 11.18
CA LYS A 352 -27.95 -8.70 11.23
C LYS A 352 -27.70 -7.51 12.18
N ALA A 353 -28.67 -7.15 13.04
CA ALA A 353 -28.58 -6.03 13.99
C ALA A 353 -28.12 -4.70 13.34
N VAL A 354 -28.67 -4.38 12.16
CA VAL A 354 -28.34 -3.17 11.37
C VAL A 354 -28.63 -1.89 12.17
N TRP A 355 -29.67 -1.88 13.01
CA TRP A 355 -29.94 -0.78 13.94
C TRP A 355 -28.70 -0.43 14.79
N PHE A 356 -28.07 -1.43 15.42
CA PHE A 356 -26.90 -1.26 16.27
C PHE A 356 -25.64 -0.88 15.47
N LYS A 357 -25.49 -1.45 14.25
CA LYS A 357 -24.42 -1.06 13.31
C LYS A 357 -24.47 0.43 12.98
N LYS A 358 -25.66 0.99 12.72
CA LYS A 358 -25.84 2.42 12.48
C LYS A 358 -25.63 3.26 13.74
N TRP A 359 -26.17 2.84 14.89
CA TRP A 359 -26.02 3.51 16.19
C TRP A 359 -24.58 3.66 16.66
N THR A 360 -23.74 2.68 16.37
CA THR A 360 -22.31 2.69 16.74
C THR A 360 -21.40 3.34 15.71
N HIS A 361 -21.90 3.77 14.54
CA HIS A 361 -21.09 4.32 13.45
C HIS A 361 -20.41 5.64 13.84
N ALA A 362 -21.19 6.66 14.20
CA ALA A 362 -20.66 7.96 14.62
C ALA A 362 -20.11 7.91 16.06
N TYR A 363 -19.03 8.64 16.33
CA TYR A 363 -18.42 8.71 17.66
C TYR A 363 -19.38 9.25 18.73
N TYR A 364 -20.16 10.27 18.38
CA TYR A 364 -21.14 10.93 19.25
C TYR A 364 -22.20 9.96 19.78
N SER A 365 -22.92 9.26 18.90
CA SER A 365 -23.95 8.28 19.28
C SER A 365 -23.37 7.05 19.96
N ARG A 366 -22.24 6.53 19.45
CA ARG A 366 -21.54 5.38 20.03
C ARG A 366 -21.20 5.61 21.50
N THR A 367 -20.71 6.79 21.86
CA THR A 367 -20.29 7.10 23.23
C THR A 367 -21.46 7.02 24.22
N VAL A 368 -22.66 7.47 23.84
CA VAL A 368 -23.86 7.39 24.69
C VAL A 368 -24.39 5.96 24.79
N VAL A 369 -24.44 5.23 23.67
CA VAL A 369 -24.86 3.82 23.64
C VAL A 369 -23.99 2.94 24.54
N LEU A 370 -22.66 3.06 24.42
CA LEU A 370 -21.73 2.26 25.23
C LEU A 370 -21.76 2.67 26.71
N ARG A 371 -21.88 3.97 27.03
CA ARG A 371 -22.06 4.49 28.40
C ARG A 371 -23.30 3.92 29.10
N LEU A 372 -24.43 3.81 28.40
CA LEU A 372 -25.67 3.25 28.96
C LEU A 372 -25.61 1.72 29.09
N LEU A 373 -25.01 1.03 28.11
CA LEU A 373 -24.73 -0.41 28.20
C LEU A 373 -23.81 -0.75 29.38
N GLU A 374 -22.77 0.06 29.64
CA GLU A 374 -21.87 -0.12 30.79
C GLU A 374 -22.59 0.08 32.12
N LYS A 375 -23.28 1.23 32.28
CA LYS A 375 -23.78 1.69 33.59
C LYS A 375 -25.12 1.11 34.01
N LYS A 376 -26.04 0.85 33.07
CA LYS A 376 -27.42 0.43 33.36
C LYS A 376 -27.77 -0.92 32.76
N TYR A 377 -27.36 -1.18 31.52
CA TYR A 377 -27.91 -2.28 30.73
C TYR A 377 -26.93 -3.44 30.44
N LYS A 378 -25.86 -3.61 31.25
CA LYS A 378 -24.80 -4.61 31.01
C LYS A 378 -25.34 -6.03 30.81
N SER A 379 -26.46 -6.37 31.46
CA SER A 379 -27.09 -7.68 31.32
C SER A 379 -27.57 -8.05 29.90
N LEU A 380 -27.72 -7.08 28.98
CA LEU A 380 -27.96 -7.34 27.55
C LEU A 380 -26.75 -8.01 26.89
N ILE A 381 -25.54 -7.56 27.24
CA ILE A 381 -24.29 -8.14 26.74
C ILE A 381 -24.13 -9.56 27.31
N ASN A 382 -24.41 -9.73 28.61
CA ASN A 382 -24.39 -11.06 29.23
C ASN A 382 -25.38 -12.02 28.55
N ALA A 383 -26.56 -11.54 28.14
CA ALA A 383 -27.55 -12.34 27.41
C ALA A 383 -27.06 -12.70 25.99
N ALA A 384 -26.53 -11.74 25.23
CA ALA A 384 -25.98 -11.98 23.90
C ALA A 384 -24.81 -12.97 23.93
N VAL A 385 -23.88 -12.83 24.89
CA VAL A 385 -22.77 -13.78 25.10
C VAL A 385 -23.31 -15.17 25.47
N GLN A 386 -24.32 -15.25 26.35
CA GLN A 386 -24.95 -16.52 26.70
C GLN A 386 -25.54 -17.24 25.47
N GLN A 387 -26.22 -16.54 24.56
CA GLN A 387 -26.75 -17.15 23.33
C GLN A 387 -25.66 -17.76 22.43
N CYS A 388 -24.48 -17.13 22.32
CA CYS A 388 -23.36 -17.69 21.58
C CYS A 388 -22.81 -18.98 22.24
N PHE A 389 -22.75 -19.03 23.58
CA PHE A 389 -22.38 -20.25 24.31
C PHE A 389 -23.45 -21.35 24.22
N ASP A 390 -24.73 -21.00 24.33
CA ASP A 390 -25.84 -21.98 24.25
C ASP A 390 -25.89 -22.65 22.87
N TYR A 391 -25.72 -21.87 21.79
CA TYR A 391 -25.62 -22.40 20.43
C TYR A 391 -24.37 -23.26 20.22
N PHE A 392 -23.22 -22.87 20.79
CA PHE A 392 -21.99 -23.65 20.68
C PHE A 392 -22.07 -25.01 21.39
N GLU A 393 -22.65 -25.06 22.59
CA GLU A 393 -22.88 -26.33 23.30
C GLU A 393 -23.94 -27.20 22.58
N PHE A 394 -24.95 -26.58 21.94
CA PHE A 394 -25.86 -27.30 21.03
C PHE A 394 -25.12 -27.93 19.84
N CYS A 395 -24.20 -27.20 19.17
CA CYS A 395 -23.38 -27.75 18.10
C CYS A 395 -22.57 -28.97 18.57
N LYS A 396 -21.90 -28.90 19.73
CA LYS A 396 -21.18 -30.05 20.32
C LYS A 396 -22.11 -31.24 20.60
N ALA A 397 -23.30 -31.00 21.14
CA ALA A 397 -24.26 -32.06 21.45
C ALA A 397 -24.77 -32.76 20.17
N ALA A 398 -25.03 -31.99 19.11
CA ALA A 398 -25.44 -32.52 17.81
C ALA A 398 -24.33 -33.38 17.17
N VAL A 399 -23.09 -32.89 17.18
CA VAL A 399 -21.89 -33.63 16.71
C VAL A 399 -21.72 -34.98 17.40
N ASN A 400 -21.98 -35.05 18.72
CA ASN A 400 -21.85 -36.28 19.50
C ASN A 400 -23.00 -37.29 19.30
N THR A 401 -24.12 -36.92 18.65
CA THR A 401 -25.32 -37.79 18.51
C THR A 401 -25.54 -38.32 17.09
N THR A 402 -24.78 -37.86 16.10
CA THR A 402 -24.89 -38.28 14.69
C THR A 402 -24.24 -39.64 14.38
N SER A 403 -24.73 -40.70 15.04
CA SER A 403 -24.79 -42.02 14.40
C SER A 403 -26.18 -42.34 13.81
N ARG A 404 -27.26 -41.63 14.22
CA ARG A 404 -28.64 -41.92 13.75
C ARG A 404 -29.65 -40.75 13.63
N VAL A 405 -29.27 -39.47 13.72
CA VAL A 405 -30.26 -38.37 13.68
C VAL A 405 -30.00 -37.36 12.56
N SER A 406 -30.42 -37.70 11.33
CA SER A 406 -30.61 -36.76 10.22
C SER A 406 -31.91 -35.94 10.42
N GLY A 407 -31.96 -35.17 11.51
CA GLY A 407 -33.22 -34.63 12.07
C GLY A 407 -33.66 -33.24 11.62
N PHE A 408 -32.80 -32.46 10.95
CA PHE A 408 -33.09 -31.09 10.50
C PHE A 408 -32.70 -30.87 9.04
N SER A 409 -33.56 -31.31 8.10
CA SER A 409 -33.80 -30.73 6.76
C SER A 409 -34.27 -31.73 5.67
N GLN A 410 -34.87 -32.89 6.01
CA GLN A 410 -35.41 -33.82 4.99
C GLN A 410 -36.86 -33.49 4.52
N GLN A 411 -37.28 -32.22 4.67
CA GLN A 411 -38.58 -31.70 4.19
C GLN A 411 -38.44 -30.33 3.50
N TYR A 412 -37.70 -30.30 2.39
CA TYR A 412 -37.80 -29.24 1.38
C TYR A 412 -38.24 -29.84 0.04
N SER A 413 -39.52 -30.21 -0.02
CA SER A 413 -40.22 -30.62 -1.23
C SER A 413 -41.73 -30.35 -1.13
N SER A 414 -42.10 -29.08 -0.90
CA SER A 414 -43.41 -28.54 -1.35
C SER A 414 -43.43 -27.02 -1.34
N ASP A 415 -43.88 -26.42 -2.44
CA ASP A 415 -44.09 -24.98 -2.60
C ASP A 415 -45.31 -24.51 -1.79
N LYS A 416 -45.14 -24.36 -0.48
CA LYS A 416 -46.06 -23.64 0.40
C LYS A 416 -45.26 -22.70 1.28
N GLN A 417 -45.61 -21.41 1.25
CA GLN A 417 -45.06 -20.41 2.16
C GLN A 417 -45.31 -20.87 3.61
N LYS A 418 -44.24 -21.22 4.33
CA LYS A 418 -44.32 -21.51 5.77
C LYS A 418 -44.46 -20.18 6.51
N PHE A 419 -45.59 -20.00 7.19
CA PHE A 419 -45.85 -18.82 8.03
C PHE A 419 -45.47 -19.04 9.51
N SER A 420 -44.96 -20.22 9.87
CA SER A 420 -44.57 -20.57 11.23
C SER A 420 -43.08 -20.87 11.37
N TYR A 421 -42.50 -20.36 12.46
CA TYR A 421 -41.14 -20.66 12.93
C TYR A 421 -41.18 -21.62 14.12
N THR A 422 -40.26 -22.56 14.16
CA THR A 422 -40.05 -23.48 15.29
C THR A 422 -39.18 -22.85 16.38
N GLY A 423 -39.26 -23.36 17.61
CA GLY A 423 -38.41 -22.91 18.73
C GLY A 423 -36.91 -22.86 18.41
N PRO A 424 -36.32 -23.90 17.80
CA PRO A 424 -34.92 -23.89 17.37
C PRO A 424 -34.59 -22.83 16.30
N GLU A 425 -35.50 -22.56 15.36
CA GLU A 425 -35.32 -21.48 14.36
C GLU A 425 -35.33 -20.09 15.03
N LEU A 426 -36.18 -19.88 16.05
CA LEU A 426 -36.22 -18.65 16.84
C LEU A 426 -34.94 -18.46 17.68
N GLN A 427 -34.43 -19.53 18.29
CA GLN A 427 -33.14 -19.52 18.99
C GLN A 427 -31.98 -19.22 18.03
N TYR A 428 -31.99 -19.80 16.83
CA TYR A 428 -30.98 -19.52 15.80
C TYR A 428 -30.98 -18.06 15.34
N VAL A 429 -32.16 -17.48 15.08
CA VAL A 429 -32.31 -16.07 14.72
C VAL A 429 -31.79 -15.14 15.83
N TYR A 430 -32.07 -15.44 17.09
CA TYR A 430 -31.55 -14.66 18.22
C TYR A 430 -30.04 -14.83 18.41
N PHE A 431 -29.49 -16.03 18.19
CA PHE A 431 -28.05 -16.27 18.14
C PHE A 431 -27.37 -15.40 17.06
N VAL A 432 -27.89 -15.39 15.82
CA VAL A 432 -27.32 -14.59 14.73
C VAL A 432 -27.34 -13.09 15.06
N HIS A 433 -28.45 -12.58 15.58
CA HIS A 433 -28.55 -11.18 16.01
C HIS A 433 -27.55 -10.84 17.13
N SER A 434 -27.38 -11.75 18.09
CA SER A 434 -26.42 -11.61 19.19
C SER A 434 -24.97 -11.62 18.68
N LEU A 435 -24.64 -12.50 17.74
CA LEU A 435 -23.33 -12.60 17.11
C LEU A 435 -22.99 -11.31 16.35
N CYS A 436 -23.90 -10.79 15.51
CA CYS A 436 -23.68 -9.55 14.78
C CYS A 436 -23.54 -8.33 15.71
N LEU A 437 -24.34 -8.27 16.79
CA LEU A 437 -24.27 -7.21 17.80
C LEU A 437 -22.92 -7.24 18.55
N LEU A 438 -22.49 -8.41 19.01
CA LEU A 438 -21.19 -8.59 19.68
C LEU A 438 -20.02 -8.31 18.73
N GLY A 439 -20.08 -8.81 17.49
CA GLY A 439 -19.11 -8.50 16.44
C GLY A 439 -18.94 -7.00 16.26
N ARG A 440 -20.04 -6.24 16.19
CA ARG A 440 -19.99 -4.77 16.09
C ARG A 440 -19.49 -4.09 17.37
N LEU A 441 -19.78 -4.63 18.54
CA LEU A 441 -19.36 -4.11 19.85
C LEU A 441 -17.84 -4.16 20.02
N LEU A 442 -17.22 -5.28 19.64
CA LEU A 442 -15.79 -5.57 19.88
C LEU A 442 -14.83 -4.75 19.02
N ILE A 443 -15.31 -4.18 17.90
CA ILE A 443 -14.53 -3.24 17.05
C ILE A 443 -14.02 -2.04 17.86
N TYR A 444 -14.77 -1.63 18.88
CA TYR A 444 -14.50 -0.40 19.62
C TYR A 444 -13.85 -0.67 20.97
N LYS A 445 -12.77 0.06 21.29
CA LYS A 445 -12.05 -0.06 22.57
C LYS A 445 -12.95 0.04 23.82
N GLN A 446 -13.93 0.94 23.78
CA GLN A 446 -14.96 1.12 24.83
C GLN A 446 -15.96 -0.05 24.93
N GLY A 447 -16.15 -0.83 23.86
CA GLY A 447 -16.92 -2.08 23.88
C GLY A 447 -16.11 -3.23 24.46
N ARG A 448 -14.81 -3.30 24.16
CA ARG A 448 -13.88 -4.29 24.73
C ARG A 448 -13.71 -4.15 26.23
N SER A 449 -13.71 -2.93 26.77
CA SER A 449 -13.65 -2.68 28.23
C SER A 449 -14.89 -3.14 29.02
N LEU A 450 -15.96 -3.61 28.35
CA LEU A 450 -17.13 -4.20 29.01
C LEU A 450 -16.87 -5.64 29.47
N PHE A 451 -15.79 -6.26 28.99
CA PHE A 451 -15.31 -7.57 29.42
C PHE A 451 -14.34 -7.43 30.62
N PRO A 452 -14.29 -8.42 31.54
CA PRO A 452 -14.96 -9.71 31.48
C PRO A 452 -16.45 -9.66 31.87
N VAL A 453 -17.18 -10.72 31.49
CA VAL A 453 -18.64 -10.84 31.62
C VAL A 453 -19.00 -12.05 32.50
N GLN A 454 -19.87 -11.85 33.49
CA GLN A 454 -20.40 -12.95 34.32
C GLN A 454 -21.67 -13.54 33.70
N LEU A 455 -21.62 -14.84 33.39
CA LEU A 455 -22.76 -15.62 32.92
C LEU A 455 -23.47 -16.29 34.10
N LYS A 456 -24.80 -16.47 34.01
CA LYS A 456 -25.58 -17.12 35.09
C LYS A 456 -25.22 -18.59 35.31
N ASN A 457 -24.73 -19.26 34.26
CA ASN A 457 -24.53 -20.71 34.22
C ASN A 457 -23.06 -21.14 34.40
N LYS A 458 -22.12 -20.20 34.56
CA LYS A 458 -20.69 -20.46 34.82
C LYS A 458 -20.25 -19.70 36.08
N LYS A 459 -19.35 -20.31 36.88
CA LYS A 459 -18.77 -19.66 38.07
C LYS A 459 -17.72 -18.62 37.70
N ASP A 460 -17.01 -18.86 36.60
CA ASP A 460 -15.91 -18.01 36.14
C ASP A 460 -16.40 -16.95 35.14
N CYS A 461 -15.78 -15.78 35.17
CA CYS A 461 -16.09 -14.69 34.25
C CYS A 461 -15.50 -15.01 32.85
N VAL A 462 -16.30 -14.82 31.80
CA VAL A 462 -15.84 -14.96 30.41
C VAL A 462 -15.01 -13.73 30.02
N SER A 463 -13.75 -13.96 29.63
CA SER A 463 -12.85 -12.92 29.11
C SER A 463 -13.13 -12.62 27.63
N LEU A 464 -12.47 -11.58 27.10
CA LEU A 464 -12.50 -11.27 25.67
C LEU A 464 -11.90 -12.41 24.83
N ALA A 465 -10.79 -13.00 25.30
CA ALA A 465 -10.13 -14.11 24.62
C ALA A 465 -11.03 -15.36 24.56
N ASP A 466 -11.75 -15.69 25.64
CA ASP A 466 -12.68 -16.83 25.66
C ASP A 466 -13.81 -16.68 24.63
N LEU A 467 -14.32 -15.46 24.42
CA LEU A 467 -15.34 -15.18 23.42
C LEU A 467 -14.79 -15.28 21.99
N LEU A 468 -13.57 -14.81 21.76
CA LEU A 468 -12.93 -14.90 20.45
C LEU A 468 -12.54 -16.34 20.10
N VAL A 469 -12.06 -17.12 21.07
CA VAL A 469 -11.87 -18.58 20.94
C VAL A 469 -13.19 -19.27 20.58
N LEU A 470 -14.31 -18.90 21.22
CA LEU A 470 -15.62 -19.42 20.85
C LEU A 470 -16.02 -19.03 19.41
N PHE A 471 -15.75 -17.79 18.98
CA PHE A 471 -15.98 -17.39 17.59
C PHE A 471 -15.15 -18.26 16.63
N THR A 472 -13.84 -18.44 16.86
CA THR A 472 -13.01 -19.30 15.99
C THR A 472 -13.47 -20.76 16.00
N GLN A 473 -13.97 -21.27 17.12
CA GLN A 473 -14.52 -22.62 17.22
C GLN A 473 -15.85 -22.78 16.45
N LEU A 474 -16.67 -21.73 16.36
CA LEU A 474 -17.90 -21.75 15.54
C LEU A 474 -17.64 -21.88 14.04
N ILE A 475 -16.43 -21.54 13.55
CA ILE A 475 -16.05 -21.74 12.13
C ILE A 475 -16.12 -23.23 11.77
N TYR A 476 -15.62 -24.11 12.64
CA TYR A 476 -15.47 -25.55 12.36
C TYR A 476 -16.48 -26.46 13.07
N CYS A 477 -17.08 -26.02 14.17
CA CYS A 477 -18.15 -26.76 14.87
C CYS A 477 -19.55 -26.50 14.29
N SER A 478 -19.77 -25.43 13.53
CA SER A 478 -21.07 -25.16 12.90
C SER A 478 -21.40 -26.20 11.83
N PRO A 479 -22.66 -26.66 11.70
CA PRO A 479 -23.10 -27.39 10.51
C PRO A 479 -23.04 -26.46 9.29
N SER A 480 -22.47 -26.94 8.20
CA SER A 480 -22.27 -26.22 6.95
C SER A 480 -23.08 -26.86 5.82
N TYR A 481 -23.91 -26.06 5.14
CA TYR A 481 -24.65 -26.49 3.95
C TYR A 481 -23.75 -26.39 2.70
N SER A 482 -23.86 -27.37 1.80
CA SER A 482 -23.08 -27.38 0.56
C SER A 482 -23.47 -26.20 -0.34
N LYS A 483 -22.48 -25.36 -0.70
CA LYS A 483 -22.67 -24.14 -1.51
C LYS A 483 -22.95 -24.42 -3.01
N THR A 484 -23.22 -25.65 -3.41
CA THR A 484 -23.17 -26.09 -4.82
C THR A 484 -24.40 -25.72 -5.66
N THR A 485 -25.45 -25.10 -5.09
CA THR A 485 -26.77 -25.02 -5.78
C THR A 485 -27.60 -23.75 -5.61
N LEU A 486 -27.09 -22.63 -5.09
CA LEU A 486 -27.77 -21.33 -5.19
C LEU A 486 -26.81 -20.17 -5.48
N ALA A 487 -27.05 -19.52 -6.62
CA ALA A 487 -26.20 -18.46 -7.15
C ALA A 487 -26.72 -17.05 -6.78
N VAL A 488 -25.75 -16.18 -6.49
CA VAL A 488 -25.74 -14.72 -6.76
C VAL A 488 -26.51 -13.75 -5.82
N HIS A 489 -27.71 -14.01 -5.28
CA HIS A 489 -28.43 -12.97 -4.49
C HIS A 489 -29.21 -13.44 -3.23
N THR A 490 -28.63 -14.31 -2.40
CA THR A 490 -29.17 -14.58 -1.03
C THR A 490 -28.17 -14.17 0.04
N ASP A 491 -28.64 -13.40 1.04
CA ASP A 491 -27.87 -13.07 2.24
C ASP A 491 -27.42 -14.37 2.92
N ASN A 492 -26.11 -14.59 3.02
CA ASN A 492 -25.57 -15.72 3.76
C ASN A 492 -25.78 -15.47 5.27
N TYR A 493 -26.61 -16.31 5.90
CA TYR A 493 -26.86 -16.31 7.33
C TYR A 493 -26.16 -17.48 8.05
N SER A 494 -25.11 -18.09 7.47
CA SER A 494 -24.42 -19.22 8.13
C SER A 494 -23.47 -18.72 9.23
N PRO A 495 -23.33 -19.42 10.36
CA PRO A 495 -22.55 -18.94 11.50
C PRO A 495 -21.08 -18.74 11.15
N ALA A 496 -20.50 -19.67 10.40
CA ALA A 496 -19.13 -19.59 9.90
C ALA A 496 -18.93 -18.34 9.01
N SER A 497 -19.83 -18.05 8.06
CA SER A 497 -19.68 -16.85 7.21
C SER A 497 -19.79 -15.54 8.00
N LEU A 498 -20.68 -15.47 8.99
CA LEU A 498 -20.85 -14.30 9.84
C LEU A 498 -19.66 -14.09 10.78
N VAL A 499 -19.09 -15.17 11.33
CA VAL A 499 -17.84 -15.12 12.09
C VAL A 499 -16.68 -14.65 11.20
N MET A 500 -16.57 -15.19 9.98
CA MET A 500 -15.56 -14.77 9.01
C MET A 500 -15.66 -13.28 8.68
N GLU A 501 -16.86 -12.76 8.39
CA GLU A 501 -17.09 -11.32 8.20
C GLU A 501 -16.64 -10.49 9.41
N ILE A 502 -16.92 -10.96 10.63
CA ILE A 502 -16.52 -10.28 11.87
C ILE A 502 -15.00 -10.28 12.05
N LEU A 503 -14.34 -11.44 11.89
CA LEU A 503 -12.89 -11.57 12.06
C LEU A 503 -12.11 -10.83 10.97
N GLN A 504 -12.57 -10.84 9.72
CA GLN A 504 -11.99 -10.04 8.64
C GLN A 504 -12.05 -8.54 8.95
N VAL A 505 -13.20 -8.03 9.42
CA VAL A 505 -13.35 -6.62 9.85
C VAL A 505 -12.43 -6.27 11.04
N PHE A 506 -12.08 -7.23 11.89
CA PHE A 506 -11.11 -7.02 12.97
C PHE A 506 -9.67 -6.99 12.43
N CYS A 507 -9.32 -7.84 11.46
CA CYS A 507 -8.02 -7.81 10.78
C CYS A 507 -7.77 -6.49 10.05
N ASP A 508 -8.80 -5.95 9.39
CA ASP A 508 -8.72 -4.71 8.61
C ASP A 508 -8.53 -3.45 9.49
N GLN A 509 -8.61 -3.59 10.82
CA GLN A 509 -8.36 -2.51 11.79
C GLN A 509 -7.20 -2.89 12.72
N THR A 510 -6.02 -2.31 12.50
CA THR A 510 -4.77 -2.64 13.24
C THR A 510 -4.94 -2.64 14.76
N GLY A 511 -5.42 -1.55 15.35
CA GLY A 511 -5.72 -1.47 16.80
C GLY A 511 -6.91 -2.31 17.27
N CYS A 512 -7.69 -2.90 16.35
CA CYS A 512 -8.65 -3.95 16.66
C CYS A 512 -7.94 -5.30 16.80
N ALA A 513 -7.21 -5.72 15.76
CA ALA A 513 -6.49 -6.99 15.70
C ALA A 513 -5.48 -7.14 16.85
N ALA A 514 -4.72 -6.10 17.19
CA ALA A 514 -3.69 -6.14 18.24
C ALA A 514 -4.21 -6.52 19.64
N GLU A 515 -5.32 -5.91 20.10
CA GLU A 515 -5.88 -6.19 21.43
C GLU A 515 -6.81 -7.44 21.45
N CYS A 516 -7.21 -7.95 20.28
CA CYS A 516 -8.20 -9.05 20.17
C CYS A 516 -7.59 -10.36 19.65
N LEU A 517 -6.97 -10.32 18.47
CA LEU A 517 -6.67 -11.48 17.64
C LEU A 517 -5.23 -12.00 17.82
N TYR A 518 -4.28 -11.10 18.06
CA TYR A 518 -2.87 -11.46 18.25
C TYR A 518 -2.59 -11.96 19.67
N THR A 519 -3.32 -13.00 20.08
CA THR A 519 -3.14 -13.71 21.36
C THR A 519 -2.95 -15.19 21.11
N ASP A 520 -2.07 -15.83 21.88
CA ASP A 520 -1.71 -17.24 21.70
C ASP A 520 -2.97 -18.15 21.72
N ALA A 521 -3.91 -17.89 22.62
CA ALA A 521 -5.16 -18.66 22.74
C ALA A 521 -6.05 -18.62 21.48
N VAL A 522 -6.10 -17.48 20.77
CA VAL A 522 -6.88 -17.35 19.52
C VAL A 522 -6.15 -18.02 18.36
N ILE A 523 -4.82 -17.94 18.33
CA ILE A 523 -3.99 -18.62 17.32
C ILE A 523 -4.05 -20.14 17.48
N ASP A 524 -3.93 -20.64 18.71
CA ASP A 524 -4.09 -22.07 19.02
C ASP A 524 -5.48 -22.58 18.62
N ALA A 525 -6.54 -21.80 18.87
CA ALA A 525 -7.90 -22.15 18.46
C ALA A 525 -8.09 -22.17 16.93
N LEU A 526 -7.45 -21.25 16.19
CA LEU A 526 -7.43 -21.26 14.72
C LEU A 526 -6.60 -22.42 14.15
N LEU A 527 -5.51 -22.80 14.82
CA LEU A 527 -4.63 -23.89 14.39
C LEU A 527 -5.11 -25.27 14.83
N HIS A 528 -6.04 -25.37 15.78
CA HIS A 528 -6.57 -26.65 16.27
C HIS A 528 -7.03 -27.62 15.16
N PRO A 529 -7.78 -27.21 14.11
CA PRO A 529 -8.10 -28.09 12.98
C PRO A 529 -6.85 -28.61 12.25
N VAL A 530 -5.85 -27.75 12.07
CA VAL A 530 -4.59 -28.08 11.37
C VAL A 530 -3.73 -29.04 12.20
N GLN A 531 -3.60 -28.79 13.51
CA GLN A 531 -2.90 -29.66 14.46
C GLN A 531 -3.56 -31.05 14.57
N SER A 532 -4.90 -31.10 14.53
CA SER A 532 -5.67 -32.35 14.57
C SER A 532 -5.37 -33.23 13.35
N LEU A 533 -5.32 -32.63 12.15
CA LEU A 533 -4.93 -33.33 10.92
C LEU A 533 -3.46 -33.76 10.93
N LEU A 534 -2.56 -32.94 11.47
CA LEU A 534 -1.13 -33.26 11.56
C LEU A 534 -0.85 -34.43 12.50
N SER A 535 -1.59 -34.54 13.61
CA SER A 535 -1.50 -35.60 14.62
C SER A 535 -2.27 -36.87 14.26
N GLY A 536 -3.12 -36.83 13.22
CA GLY A 536 -3.99 -37.96 12.87
C GLY A 536 -5.12 -38.20 13.87
N THR A 537 -5.49 -37.18 14.65
CA THR A 537 -6.55 -37.28 15.66
C THR A 537 -7.91 -37.07 15.00
N GLU A 538 -8.85 -38.02 15.16
CA GLU A 538 -10.22 -37.88 14.67
C GLU A 538 -10.95 -36.73 15.39
N VAL A 539 -11.01 -35.57 14.74
CA VAL A 539 -11.83 -34.43 15.17
C VAL A 539 -12.93 -34.22 14.14
N TYR A 540 -14.18 -34.22 14.61
CA TYR A 540 -15.35 -34.09 13.76
C TYR A 540 -15.49 -32.63 13.28
N ILE A 541 -15.23 -32.41 12.00
CA ILE A 541 -15.33 -31.11 11.32
C ILE A 541 -16.33 -31.28 10.17
N ASN A 542 -17.42 -30.48 10.17
CA ASN A 542 -18.56 -30.71 9.27
C ASN A 542 -18.23 -30.55 7.77
N CYS A 543 -17.33 -29.63 7.43
CA CYS A 543 -16.76 -29.47 6.08
C CYS A 543 -15.29 -29.06 6.23
N LEU A 544 -14.38 -30.01 6.02
CA LEU A 544 -12.97 -29.84 6.33
C LEU A 544 -12.29 -28.81 5.42
N GLU A 545 -12.54 -28.89 4.12
CA GLU A 545 -11.89 -28.07 3.10
C GLU A 545 -12.30 -26.60 3.19
N THR A 546 -13.59 -26.31 3.37
CA THR A 546 -14.06 -24.92 3.55
C THR A 546 -13.53 -24.33 4.85
N THR A 547 -13.53 -25.11 5.94
CA THR A 547 -12.93 -24.71 7.22
C THR A 547 -11.45 -24.37 7.06
N LEU A 548 -10.69 -25.20 6.34
CA LEU A 548 -9.27 -24.99 6.09
C LEU A 548 -9.01 -23.74 5.24
N ILE A 549 -9.85 -23.46 4.24
CA ILE A 549 -9.77 -22.23 3.42
C ILE A 549 -10.10 -20.99 4.27
N ASP A 550 -11.16 -21.05 5.09
CA ASP A 550 -11.58 -19.95 5.97
C ASP A 550 -10.50 -19.64 7.03
N VAL A 551 -9.91 -20.67 7.66
CA VAL A 551 -8.77 -20.54 8.58
C VAL A 551 -7.54 -19.96 7.86
N ALA A 552 -7.25 -20.40 6.64
CA ALA A 552 -6.12 -19.90 5.86
C ALA A 552 -6.27 -18.42 5.45
N ASP A 553 -7.47 -17.93 5.13
CA ASP A 553 -7.69 -16.49 4.87
C ASP A 553 -7.35 -15.63 6.09
N ILE A 554 -7.81 -16.04 7.29
CA ILE A 554 -7.47 -15.32 8.54
C ILE A 554 -5.96 -15.37 8.82
N LEU A 555 -5.33 -16.54 8.72
CA LEU A 555 -3.89 -16.69 8.95
C LEU A 555 -3.04 -15.90 7.93
N ALA A 556 -3.48 -15.81 6.67
CA ALA A 556 -2.81 -14.99 5.67
C ALA A 556 -2.93 -13.49 5.97
N ARG A 557 -4.09 -13.02 6.46
CA ARG A 557 -4.27 -11.64 6.95
C ARG A 557 -3.41 -11.34 8.18
N PHE A 558 -3.23 -12.30 9.09
CA PHE A 558 -2.32 -12.16 10.22
C PHE A 558 -0.87 -12.02 9.74
N ALA A 559 -0.41 -12.92 8.85
CA ALA A 559 0.95 -12.90 8.32
C ALA A 559 1.26 -11.68 7.43
N ALA A 560 0.25 -11.00 6.88
CA ALA A 560 0.43 -9.78 6.09
C ALA A 560 0.69 -8.52 6.93
N VAL A 561 0.34 -8.53 8.23
CA VAL A 561 0.55 -7.39 9.16
C VAL A 561 1.74 -7.69 10.07
N GLU A 562 2.60 -6.72 10.34
CA GLU A 562 3.85 -6.95 11.07
C GLU A 562 3.66 -7.49 12.51
N GLU A 563 2.72 -6.94 13.26
CA GLU A 563 2.34 -7.43 14.59
C GLU A 563 1.84 -8.89 14.52
N GLY A 564 0.96 -9.17 13.54
CA GLY A 564 0.39 -10.48 13.26
C GLY A 564 1.40 -11.52 12.74
N LEU A 565 2.41 -11.09 12.00
CA LEU A 565 3.54 -11.93 11.60
C LEU A 565 4.43 -12.27 12.80
N SER A 566 4.71 -11.28 13.67
CA SER A 566 5.58 -11.47 14.83
C SER A 566 5.00 -12.47 15.85
N ILE A 567 3.68 -12.46 16.06
CA ILE A 567 2.98 -13.42 16.94
C ILE A 567 3.00 -14.84 16.33
N LEU A 568 2.89 -14.98 14.99
CA LEU A 568 2.98 -16.28 14.32
C LEU A 568 4.42 -16.86 14.35
N LEU A 569 5.44 -16.01 14.23
CA LEU A 569 6.86 -16.40 14.24
C LEU A 569 7.41 -16.71 15.64
N TYR A 570 6.98 -15.98 16.69
CA TYR A 570 7.60 -16.04 18.02
C TYR A 570 6.64 -16.25 19.20
N GLY A 571 5.32 -16.14 19.01
CA GLY A 571 4.32 -16.19 20.08
C GLY A 571 4.23 -14.91 20.93
N GLY A 572 3.23 -14.86 21.83
CA GLY A 572 2.86 -13.68 22.62
C GLY A 572 3.88 -13.22 23.65
N ASN A 573 4.82 -14.08 24.03
CA ASN A 573 5.91 -13.75 24.95
C ASN A 573 7.28 -13.89 24.26
N LYS A 574 7.75 -12.79 23.66
CA LYS A 574 9.14 -12.66 23.12
C LYS A 574 10.25 -13.04 24.13
N ASN A 575 9.93 -13.14 25.42
CA ASN A 575 10.87 -13.40 26.52
C ASN A 575 10.70 -14.77 27.22
N SER A 576 9.81 -15.66 26.75
CA SER A 576 9.66 -17.00 27.36
C SER A 576 9.47 -18.11 26.33
N ALA A 577 10.55 -18.43 25.63
CA ALA A 577 10.67 -19.71 24.92
C ALA A 577 10.63 -20.86 25.94
N LYS A 578 9.46 -21.45 26.14
CA LYS A 578 9.35 -22.81 26.67
C LYS A 578 9.57 -23.74 25.49
N GLU A 579 10.65 -24.50 25.51
CA GLU A 579 11.21 -25.21 24.34
C GLU A 579 10.33 -26.37 23.81
N ASP A 580 9.20 -26.69 24.44
CA ASP A 580 8.41 -27.91 24.20
C ASP A 580 7.13 -27.74 23.35
N SER A 581 6.70 -26.52 23.01
CA SER A 581 5.51 -26.29 22.16
C SER A 581 5.88 -25.84 20.75
N PRO A 582 5.45 -26.53 19.67
CA PRO A 582 5.75 -26.11 18.31
C PRO A 582 5.06 -24.79 17.98
N THR A 583 5.84 -23.78 17.60
CA THR A 583 5.34 -22.44 17.26
C THR A 583 4.34 -22.49 16.11
N ALA A 584 3.43 -21.51 16.03
CA ALA A 584 2.39 -21.43 15.01
C ALA A 584 2.92 -21.63 13.56
N VAL A 585 4.05 -21.00 13.22
CA VAL A 585 4.72 -21.18 11.92
C VAL A 585 5.20 -22.63 11.68
N HIS A 586 5.65 -23.36 12.70
CA HIS A 586 6.01 -24.78 12.55
C HIS A 586 4.80 -25.61 12.11
N VAL A 587 3.65 -25.41 12.75
CA VAL A 587 2.39 -26.11 12.43
C VAL A 587 1.95 -25.81 11.00
N ILE A 588 1.91 -24.53 10.62
CA ILE A 588 1.47 -24.08 9.29
C ILE A 588 2.38 -24.66 8.20
N VAL A 589 3.71 -24.51 8.33
CA VAL A 589 4.65 -24.93 7.29
C VAL A 589 4.73 -26.46 7.19
N GLN A 590 4.70 -27.19 8.31
CA GLN A 590 4.68 -28.65 8.28
C GLN A 590 3.40 -29.19 7.62
N PHE A 591 2.25 -28.56 7.86
CA PHE A 591 1.00 -28.89 7.19
C PHE A 591 1.06 -28.59 5.68
N THR A 592 1.54 -27.40 5.29
CA THR A 592 1.73 -27.06 3.86
C THR A 592 2.67 -28.04 3.15
N LYS A 593 3.75 -28.49 3.81
CA LYS A 593 4.62 -29.54 3.24
C LYS A 593 3.88 -30.86 3.03
N LYS A 594 3.15 -31.38 4.02
CA LYS A 594 2.35 -32.62 3.86
C LYS A 594 1.29 -32.49 2.76
N LEU A 595 0.63 -31.32 2.66
CA LEU A 595 -0.31 -31.01 1.57
C LEU A 595 0.34 -31.04 0.18
N LEU A 596 1.56 -30.51 0.03
CA LEU A 596 2.31 -30.54 -1.23
C LEU A 596 2.73 -31.96 -1.66
N HIS A 597 2.95 -32.86 -0.70
CA HIS A 597 3.33 -34.25 -0.93
C HIS A 597 2.14 -35.22 -1.07
N ASP A 598 0.91 -34.74 -0.85
CA ASP A 598 -0.33 -35.53 -0.79
C ASP A 598 -0.37 -36.58 0.36
N ASP A 599 0.42 -36.35 1.42
CA ASP A 599 0.56 -37.26 2.58
C ASP A 599 -0.65 -37.29 3.54
N ILE A 600 -1.70 -36.51 3.27
CA ILE A 600 -2.89 -36.40 4.14
C ILE A 600 -4.04 -37.22 3.54
N THR A 601 -4.13 -38.47 3.98
CA THR A 601 -5.12 -39.47 3.52
C THR A 601 -6.57 -39.02 3.64
N LEU A 602 -6.90 -38.15 4.60
CA LEU A 602 -8.25 -37.65 4.85
C LEU A 602 -8.75 -36.64 3.79
N LEU A 603 -7.83 -36.08 2.98
CA LEU A 603 -8.14 -35.10 1.92
C LEU A 603 -7.96 -35.68 0.50
N SER A 604 -7.47 -36.91 0.37
CA SER A 604 -7.17 -37.55 -0.90
C SER A 604 -8.44 -37.78 -1.73
N GLY A 605 -8.58 -37.10 -2.86
CA GLY A 605 -9.70 -37.24 -3.81
C GLY A 605 -10.76 -36.14 -3.75
N SER A 606 -10.58 -35.09 -2.94
CA SER A 606 -11.49 -33.93 -2.92
C SER A 606 -11.24 -32.96 -4.08
N GLU A 607 -12.31 -32.50 -4.75
CA GLU A 607 -12.25 -31.47 -5.81
C GLU A 607 -11.70 -30.13 -5.29
N LEU A 608 -11.86 -29.84 -3.99
CA LEU A 608 -11.40 -28.59 -3.35
C LEU A 608 -9.94 -28.66 -2.89
N LEU A 609 -9.27 -29.82 -2.97
CA LEU A 609 -7.89 -29.98 -2.51
C LEU A 609 -6.91 -28.96 -3.14
N PRO A 610 -6.92 -28.65 -4.46
CA PRO A 610 -6.05 -27.62 -5.03
C PRO A 610 -6.26 -26.23 -4.42
N VAL A 611 -7.51 -25.90 -4.06
CA VAL A 611 -7.86 -24.61 -3.42
C VAL A 611 -7.31 -24.57 -1.99
N VAL A 612 -7.42 -25.67 -1.23
CA VAL A 612 -6.82 -25.80 0.12
C VAL A 612 -5.30 -25.69 0.05
N LYS A 613 -4.64 -26.39 -0.90
CA LYS A 613 -3.19 -26.28 -1.11
C LYS A 613 -2.80 -24.83 -1.43
N GLY A 614 -3.50 -24.18 -2.35
CA GLY A 614 -3.26 -22.78 -2.73
C GLY A 614 -3.42 -21.80 -1.56
N ALA A 615 -4.44 -21.97 -0.72
CA ALA A 615 -4.67 -21.14 0.44
C ALA A 615 -3.53 -21.24 1.47
N PHE A 616 -3.05 -22.44 1.79
CA PHE A 616 -1.93 -22.61 2.73
C PHE A 616 -0.56 -22.20 2.16
N ILE A 617 -0.35 -22.36 0.85
CA ILE A 617 0.80 -21.76 0.15
C ILE A 617 0.75 -20.23 0.26
N PHE A 618 -0.44 -19.63 0.12
CA PHE A 618 -0.63 -18.18 0.26
C PHE A 618 -0.35 -17.68 1.70
N VAL A 619 -0.73 -18.43 2.74
CA VAL A 619 -0.31 -18.12 4.12
C VAL A 619 1.21 -18.10 4.25
N CYS A 620 1.89 -19.16 3.79
CA CYS A 620 3.35 -19.22 3.80
C CYS A 620 4.00 -18.08 2.99
N ARG A 621 3.38 -17.71 1.85
CA ARG A 621 3.83 -16.61 0.97
C ARG A 621 3.86 -15.27 1.69
N GLN A 622 2.87 -14.93 2.52
CA GLN A 622 2.93 -13.68 3.28
C GLN A 622 4.09 -13.68 4.29
N MET A 623 4.47 -14.83 4.84
CA MET A 623 5.61 -14.96 5.75
C MET A 623 6.96 -14.80 5.02
N TYR A 624 7.24 -15.64 4.01
CA TYR A 624 8.55 -15.65 3.34
C TYR A 624 8.79 -14.46 2.39
N ARG A 625 7.78 -13.65 2.09
CA ARG A 625 7.94 -12.34 1.43
C ARG A 625 8.78 -11.36 2.27
N THR A 626 8.86 -11.56 3.59
CA THR A 626 9.67 -10.73 4.48
C THR A 626 11.01 -11.40 4.77
N CYS A 627 12.07 -10.62 4.97
CA CYS A 627 13.40 -11.18 5.29
C CYS A 627 13.38 -11.97 6.61
N GLU A 628 12.77 -11.41 7.65
CA GLU A 628 12.61 -12.05 8.96
C GLU A 628 11.82 -13.37 8.88
N GLY A 629 10.66 -13.36 8.21
CA GLY A 629 9.86 -14.57 8.01
C GLY A 629 10.59 -15.62 7.20
N LEU A 630 11.26 -15.25 6.10
CA LEU A 630 12.06 -16.19 5.32
C LEU A 630 13.16 -16.83 6.18
N GLN A 631 13.87 -16.06 6.99
CA GLN A 631 14.94 -16.54 7.86
C GLN A 631 14.48 -17.70 8.76
N MET A 632 13.25 -17.60 9.30
CA MET A 632 12.62 -18.65 10.11
C MET A 632 12.09 -19.84 9.28
N LEU A 633 11.72 -19.63 8.01
CA LEU A 633 11.23 -20.69 7.12
C LEU A 633 12.35 -21.49 6.40
N ILE A 634 13.59 -20.98 6.35
CA ILE A 634 14.74 -21.67 5.70
C ILE A 634 14.90 -23.14 6.14
N PRO A 635 14.89 -23.51 7.45
CA PRO A 635 15.12 -24.89 7.90
C PRO A 635 14.09 -25.91 7.38
N TYR A 636 12.93 -25.44 6.91
CA TYR A 636 11.86 -26.30 6.43
C TYR A 636 12.01 -26.69 4.94
N GLY A 637 12.87 -26.02 4.16
CA GLY A 637 13.06 -26.35 2.73
C GLY A 637 11.79 -26.18 1.88
N LEU A 638 10.94 -25.19 2.20
CA LEU A 638 9.65 -25.01 1.50
C LEU A 638 9.80 -24.74 0.00
N HIS A 639 10.84 -23.99 -0.39
CA HIS A 639 11.17 -23.69 -1.78
C HIS A 639 11.45 -24.96 -2.61
N GLU A 640 12.17 -25.93 -2.04
CA GLU A 640 12.42 -27.25 -2.67
C GLU A 640 11.11 -28.02 -2.85
N SER A 641 10.26 -28.06 -1.81
CA SER A 641 8.96 -28.76 -1.85
C SER A 641 7.99 -28.17 -2.87
N ILE A 642 7.93 -26.84 -3.01
CA ILE A 642 7.12 -26.17 -4.03
C ILE A 642 7.74 -26.40 -5.43
N GLY A 643 9.07 -26.33 -5.55
CA GLY A 643 9.78 -26.59 -6.81
C GLY A 643 9.61 -28.03 -7.31
N GLU A 644 9.60 -29.02 -6.43
CA GLU A 644 9.27 -30.41 -6.78
C GLU A 644 7.82 -30.59 -7.20
N ALA A 645 6.87 -29.95 -6.50
CA ALA A 645 5.46 -29.97 -6.87
C ALA A 645 5.24 -29.31 -8.25
N TRP A 646 5.92 -28.20 -8.52
CA TRP A 646 5.90 -27.55 -9.83
C TRP A 646 6.49 -28.44 -10.93
N LYS A 647 7.67 -29.06 -10.72
CA LYS A 647 8.26 -30.00 -11.70
C LYS A 647 7.33 -31.17 -12.03
N LYS A 648 6.65 -31.74 -11.03
CA LYS A 648 5.63 -32.77 -11.24
C LYS A 648 4.46 -32.26 -12.09
N MET A 649 4.07 -31.00 -11.91
CA MET A 649 2.93 -30.39 -12.59
C MET A 649 3.25 -29.96 -14.03
N SER A 650 4.42 -29.35 -14.26
CA SER A 650 4.89 -28.92 -15.58
C SER A 650 5.00 -30.10 -16.55
N LEU A 651 5.51 -31.25 -16.07
CA LEU A 651 5.54 -32.52 -16.83
C LEU A 651 4.15 -33.09 -17.20
N LEU A 652 3.08 -32.61 -16.56
CA LEU A 652 1.69 -32.94 -16.93
C LEU A 652 1.11 -31.87 -17.88
N SER A 653 1.51 -30.61 -17.69
CA SER A 653 1.17 -29.46 -18.56
C SER A 653 1.70 -29.63 -19.98
N GLU A 654 2.98 -30.01 -20.13
CA GLU A 654 3.64 -30.31 -21.43
C GLU A 654 2.97 -31.46 -22.21
N ARG A 655 2.20 -32.32 -21.53
CA ARG A 655 1.46 -33.43 -22.17
C ARG A 655 0.09 -33.01 -22.70
N VAL A 656 -0.35 -31.78 -22.42
CA VAL A 656 -1.55 -31.19 -23.01
C VAL A 656 -1.14 -30.59 -24.37
N PRO A 657 -1.67 -31.09 -25.50
CA PRO A 657 -1.23 -30.62 -26.81
C PRO A 657 -1.62 -29.14 -27.02
N THR A 658 -0.66 -28.35 -27.49
CA THR A 658 -0.88 -26.96 -27.91
C THR A 658 -1.94 -26.90 -29.02
N PRO A 659 -3.00 -26.08 -28.89
CA PRO A 659 -4.01 -25.98 -29.93
C PRO A 659 -3.39 -25.34 -31.18
N VAL A 660 -3.52 -26.02 -32.31
CA VAL A 660 -3.08 -25.50 -33.61
C VAL A 660 -3.96 -24.31 -33.98
N THR A 661 -3.34 -23.15 -34.20
CA THR A 661 -4.01 -21.95 -34.68
C THR A 661 -4.33 -22.05 -36.17
N ASP A 662 -5.31 -22.89 -36.52
CA ASP A 662 -6.06 -22.83 -37.78
C ASP A 662 -7.26 -23.80 -37.72
N THR A 663 -8.42 -23.29 -37.25
CA THR A 663 -9.83 -23.62 -37.64
C THR A 663 -10.80 -23.33 -36.49
N ASP A 664 -11.90 -22.64 -36.81
CA ASP A 664 -12.92 -22.19 -35.85
C ASP A 664 -13.64 -23.36 -35.15
N SER A 665 -13.16 -23.74 -33.96
CA SER A 665 -13.80 -24.73 -33.11
C SER A 665 -13.69 -24.38 -31.63
N THR A 666 -14.43 -23.35 -31.21
CA THR A 666 -14.64 -23.02 -29.78
C THR A 666 -15.53 -24.08 -29.10
N SER A 667 -14.96 -25.25 -28.80
CA SER A 667 -15.60 -26.27 -27.96
C SER A 667 -14.59 -27.12 -27.18
N SER A 668 -14.71 -27.08 -25.84
CA SER A 668 -14.10 -27.99 -24.86
C SER A 668 -12.56 -28.14 -24.85
N ILE A 669 -11.86 -27.12 -24.34
CA ILE A 669 -10.76 -27.39 -23.41
C ILE A 669 -11.39 -28.05 -22.17
N SER A 670 -10.90 -29.22 -21.76
CA SER A 670 -11.45 -29.95 -20.60
C SER A 670 -11.32 -29.12 -19.31
N LEU A 671 -12.26 -29.26 -18.37
CA LEU A 671 -12.19 -28.54 -17.08
C LEU A 671 -10.89 -28.88 -16.33
N GLU A 672 -10.45 -30.14 -16.44
CA GLU A 672 -9.19 -30.64 -15.88
C GLU A 672 -7.96 -29.90 -16.42
N SER A 673 -7.85 -29.68 -17.74
CA SER A 673 -6.68 -29.00 -18.32
C SER A 673 -6.62 -27.50 -17.94
N LYS A 674 -7.76 -26.86 -17.66
CA LYS A 674 -7.78 -25.51 -17.06
C LYS A 674 -7.32 -25.50 -15.60
N ASN A 675 -7.73 -26.49 -14.81
CA ASN A 675 -7.32 -26.63 -13.41
C ASN A 675 -5.82 -26.94 -13.29
N VAL A 676 -5.28 -27.75 -14.21
CA VAL A 676 -3.84 -28.04 -14.35
C VAL A 676 -3.03 -26.76 -14.53
N LEU A 677 -3.42 -25.92 -15.49
CA LEU A 677 -2.73 -24.65 -15.78
C LEU A 677 -2.86 -23.65 -14.62
N LEU A 678 -4.04 -23.51 -14.02
CA LEU A 678 -4.25 -22.61 -12.87
C LEU A 678 -3.41 -23.02 -11.65
N TRP A 679 -3.23 -24.32 -11.44
CA TRP A 679 -2.38 -24.84 -10.37
C TRP A 679 -0.88 -24.61 -10.65
N GLU A 680 -0.44 -24.76 -11.90
CA GLU A 680 0.91 -24.39 -12.33
C GLU A 680 1.18 -22.89 -12.15
N GLU A 681 0.26 -22.01 -12.59
CA GLU A 681 0.34 -20.55 -12.36
C GLU A 681 0.41 -20.21 -10.86
N THR A 682 -0.33 -20.93 -10.00
CA THR A 682 -0.31 -20.74 -8.53
C THR A 682 1.05 -21.13 -7.92
N LEU A 683 1.67 -22.21 -8.39
CA LEU A 683 2.99 -22.66 -7.93
C LEU A 683 4.11 -21.72 -8.43
N LEU A 684 4.02 -21.24 -9.68
CA LEU A 684 4.95 -20.25 -10.24
C LEU A 684 4.86 -18.91 -9.52
N ASP A 685 3.66 -18.42 -9.19
CA ASP A 685 3.51 -17.23 -8.34
C ASP A 685 4.15 -17.44 -6.96
N ALA A 686 3.90 -18.58 -6.29
CA ALA A 686 4.53 -18.87 -5.00
C ALA A 686 6.07 -18.88 -5.09
N LEU A 687 6.65 -19.53 -6.10
CA LEU A 687 8.10 -19.54 -6.34
C LEU A 687 8.64 -18.12 -6.63
N LEU A 688 7.99 -17.37 -7.51
CA LEU A 688 8.34 -15.98 -7.82
C LEU A 688 8.39 -15.11 -6.57
N ASN A 689 7.47 -15.28 -5.62
CA ASN A 689 7.43 -14.46 -4.40
C ASN A 689 8.61 -14.70 -3.43
N PHE A 690 9.43 -15.74 -3.60
CA PHE A 690 10.73 -15.83 -2.90
C PHE A 690 11.71 -14.75 -3.38
N SER A 691 11.62 -14.30 -4.64
CA SER A 691 12.45 -13.21 -5.19
C SER A 691 12.08 -11.80 -4.67
N ALA A 692 11.22 -11.71 -3.65
CA ALA A 692 11.00 -10.50 -2.89
C ALA A 692 12.13 -10.21 -1.87
N THR A 693 13.05 -11.15 -1.63
CA THR A 693 14.22 -10.93 -0.76
C THR A 693 15.52 -11.49 -1.37
N PRO A 694 16.70 -10.89 -1.10
CA PRO A 694 17.97 -11.34 -1.69
C PRO A 694 18.32 -12.80 -1.40
N LYS A 695 18.02 -13.28 -0.18
CA LYS A 695 18.19 -14.70 0.20
C LYS A 695 17.17 -15.58 -0.50
N GLY A 696 15.92 -15.14 -0.61
CA GLY A 696 14.87 -15.90 -1.28
C GLY A 696 15.09 -16.04 -2.78
N LEU A 697 15.62 -15.03 -3.47
CA LEU A 697 16.02 -15.14 -4.87
C LEU A 697 17.10 -16.21 -5.09
N PHE A 698 18.06 -16.33 -4.17
CA PHE A 698 19.06 -17.41 -4.18
C PHE A 698 18.41 -18.81 -3.98
N LEU A 699 17.38 -18.92 -3.13
CA LEU A 699 16.62 -20.16 -2.95
C LEU A 699 15.69 -20.46 -4.14
N LEU A 700 15.19 -19.45 -4.85
CA LEU A 700 14.45 -19.65 -6.11
C LEU A 700 15.37 -20.28 -7.17
N HIS A 701 16.63 -19.82 -7.26
CA HIS A 701 17.61 -20.39 -8.19
C HIS A 701 17.83 -21.90 -7.97
N SER A 702 17.94 -22.37 -6.71
CA SER A 702 18.17 -23.80 -6.44
C SER A 702 17.01 -24.70 -6.90
N THR A 703 15.80 -24.16 -7.06
CA THR A 703 14.67 -24.94 -7.62
C THR A 703 14.81 -25.20 -9.12
N GLY A 704 15.52 -24.33 -9.86
CA GLY A 704 15.61 -24.35 -11.32
C GLY A 704 14.43 -23.69 -12.07
N ALA A 705 13.42 -23.17 -11.38
CA ALA A 705 12.20 -22.61 -11.98
C ALA A 705 12.31 -21.13 -12.44
N MET A 706 13.52 -20.56 -12.46
CA MET A 706 13.73 -19.10 -12.62
C MET A 706 13.15 -18.55 -13.93
N ASN A 707 13.45 -19.18 -15.06
CA ASN A 707 13.01 -18.71 -16.38
C ASN A 707 11.49 -18.75 -16.52
N ASP A 708 10.85 -19.80 -16.00
CA ASP A 708 9.41 -20.01 -16.03
C ASP A 708 8.69 -19.00 -15.13
N CYS A 709 9.23 -18.72 -13.94
CA CYS A 709 8.72 -17.69 -13.03
C CYS A 709 8.78 -16.29 -13.64
N VAL A 710 9.89 -15.93 -14.31
CA VAL A 710 10.04 -14.63 -14.98
C VAL A 710 9.13 -14.52 -16.22
N SER A 711 8.98 -15.60 -16.98
CA SER A 711 8.06 -15.66 -18.13
C SER A 711 6.60 -15.55 -17.68
N PHE A 712 6.22 -16.22 -16.59
CA PHE A 712 4.92 -16.07 -15.94
C PHE A 712 4.68 -14.64 -15.45
N MET A 713 5.66 -14.02 -14.80
CA MET A 713 5.59 -12.62 -14.36
C MET A 713 5.32 -11.68 -15.54
N PHE A 714 6.06 -11.81 -16.64
CA PHE A 714 5.89 -10.98 -17.83
C PHE A 714 4.52 -11.18 -18.51
N ASN A 715 4.06 -12.43 -18.61
CA ASN A 715 2.71 -12.75 -19.11
C ASN A 715 1.61 -12.17 -18.20
N SER A 716 1.78 -12.22 -16.88
CA SER A 716 0.86 -11.66 -15.90
C SER A 716 0.80 -10.13 -15.98
N LEU A 717 1.95 -9.46 -16.08
CA LEU A 717 2.06 -8.02 -16.30
C LEU A 717 1.34 -7.60 -17.59
N SER A 718 1.61 -8.30 -18.70
CA SER A 718 1.00 -8.03 -20.01
C SER A 718 -0.54 -8.19 -19.99
N LYS A 719 -1.06 -9.21 -19.28
CA LYS A 719 -2.51 -9.39 -19.06
C LYS A 719 -3.10 -8.31 -18.12
N LYS A 720 -2.36 -7.90 -17.07
CA LYS A 720 -2.82 -6.87 -16.11
C LYS A 720 -2.87 -5.45 -16.72
N LEU A 721 -1.94 -5.11 -17.62
CA LEU A 721 -1.97 -3.85 -18.38
C LEU A 721 -3.25 -3.68 -19.25
N GLN A 722 -3.92 -4.77 -19.63
CA GLN A 722 -5.19 -4.73 -20.35
C GLN A 722 -6.43 -4.54 -19.45
N THR A 723 -6.28 -4.59 -18.11
CA THR A 723 -7.42 -4.70 -17.17
C THR A 723 -7.49 -3.64 -16.08
N ASN A 724 -6.60 -2.65 -16.06
CA ASN A 724 -6.64 -1.45 -15.19
C ASN A 724 -6.94 -1.73 -13.69
N LYS A 725 -6.40 -2.82 -13.14
CA LYS A 725 -6.49 -3.13 -11.70
C LYS A 725 -5.12 -3.10 -11.04
N CYS A 726 -4.92 -2.10 -10.17
CA CYS A 726 -3.66 -1.77 -9.55
C CYS A 726 -3.25 -2.78 -8.46
N GLU A 727 -2.19 -3.54 -8.76
CA GLU A 727 -1.20 -4.01 -7.78
C GLU A 727 0.21 -3.66 -8.34
N GLU A 728 0.46 -2.38 -8.63
CA GLU A 728 1.69 -1.97 -9.32
C GLU A 728 2.96 -2.02 -8.44
N PHE A 729 2.84 -1.89 -7.12
CA PHE A 729 3.99 -1.63 -6.24
C PHE A 729 4.90 -2.84 -5.94
N GLY A 730 4.44 -4.09 -6.12
CA GLY A 730 5.23 -5.27 -5.75
C GLY A 730 6.23 -5.75 -6.82
N ASN A 731 5.88 -5.61 -8.09
CA ASN A 731 6.63 -6.25 -9.19
C ASN A 731 7.93 -5.50 -9.53
N GLY A 732 8.00 -4.17 -9.30
CA GLY A 732 9.22 -3.38 -9.52
C GLY A 732 10.40 -3.85 -8.65
N VAL A 733 10.14 -4.12 -7.36
CA VAL A 733 11.15 -4.62 -6.42
C VAL A 733 11.67 -6.00 -6.84
N ILE A 734 10.77 -6.90 -7.28
CA ILE A 734 11.14 -8.22 -7.80
C ILE A 734 12.02 -8.09 -9.06
N ILE A 735 11.65 -7.23 -10.02
CA ILE A 735 12.44 -6.99 -11.24
C ILE A 735 13.84 -6.43 -10.88
N ALA A 736 13.92 -5.49 -9.93
CA ALA A 736 15.20 -4.94 -9.45
C ALA A 736 16.09 -6.01 -8.79
N GLN A 737 15.53 -6.90 -7.97
CA GLN A 737 16.28 -8.01 -7.37
C GLN A 737 16.74 -9.03 -8.43
N LEU A 738 15.87 -9.42 -9.37
CA LEU A 738 16.23 -10.29 -10.51
C LEU A 738 17.38 -9.69 -11.33
N ALA A 739 17.27 -8.43 -11.70
CA ALA A 739 18.29 -7.68 -12.43
C ALA A 739 19.64 -7.58 -11.69
N THR A 740 19.63 -7.61 -10.35
CA THR A 740 20.85 -7.60 -9.52
C THR A 740 21.60 -8.95 -9.55
N THR A 741 21.06 -9.98 -10.20
CA THR A 741 21.71 -11.30 -10.36
C THR A 741 21.96 -11.65 -11.83
N PRO A 742 23.09 -12.30 -12.18
CA PRO A 742 23.36 -12.69 -13.57
C PRO A 742 22.28 -13.60 -14.16
N THR A 743 21.81 -14.58 -13.38
CA THR A 743 20.76 -15.54 -13.79
C THR A 743 19.40 -14.88 -13.97
N GLY A 744 19.01 -13.97 -13.07
CA GLY A 744 17.78 -13.18 -13.21
C GLY A 744 17.82 -12.22 -14.40
N ALA A 745 18.96 -11.59 -14.68
CA ALA A 745 19.13 -10.73 -15.85
C ALA A 745 18.98 -11.49 -17.18
N VAL A 746 19.57 -12.69 -17.30
CA VAL A 746 19.40 -13.56 -18.48
C VAL A 746 17.96 -14.05 -18.61
N ALA A 747 17.28 -14.37 -17.51
CA ALA A 747 15.86 -14.74 -17.52
C ALA A 747 14.96 -13.58 -17.98
N LEU A 748 15.26 -12.34 -17.57
CA LEU A 748 14.55 -11.13 -18.05
C LEU A 748 14.76 -10.91 -19.55
N GLN A 749 15.96 -11.19 -20.08
CA GLN A 749 16.19 -11.13 -21.54
C GLN A 749 15.39 -12.21 -22.28
N SER A 750 15.48 -13.47 -21.84
CA SER A 750 14.85 -14.61 -22.54
C SER A 750 13.31 -14.57 -22.50
N SER A 751 12.71 -13.97 -21.47
CA SER A 751 11.25 -13.78 -21.37
C SER A 751 10.67 -12.76 -22.37
N GLY A 752 11.51 -11.93 -22.99
CA GLY A 752 11.08 -10.82 -23.84
C GLY A 752 10.73 -9.52 -23.08
N PHE A 753 10.85 -9.48 -21.75
CA PHE A 753 10.60 -8.29 -20.94
C PHE A 753 11.45 -7.08 -21.38
N ILE A 754 12.75 -7.30 -21.60
CA ILE A 754 13.67 -6.23 -22.04
C ILE A 754 13.23 -5.65 -23.38
N LYS A 755 12.84 -6.51 -24.32
CA LYS A 755 12.34 -6.08 -25.64
C LYS A 755 11.08 -5.24 -25.51
N ALA A 756 10.11 -5.65 -24.69
CA ALA A 756 8.89 -4.89 -24.46
C ALA A 756 9.19 -3.50 -23.87
N LEU A 757 10.03 -3.43 -22.83
CA LEU A 757 10.45 -2.18 -22.19
C LEU A 757 11.18 -1.23 -23.16
N VAL A 758 12.08 -1.78 -23.99
CA VAL A 758 12.81 -1.01 -25.02
C VAL A 758 11.86 -0.49 -26.10
N THR A 759 10.90 -1.30 -26.56
CA THR A 759 9.89 -0.85 -27.53
C THR A 759 8.94 0.20 -26.97
N GLU A 760 8.54 0.09 -25.69
CA GLU A 760 7.69 1.09 -25.01
C GLU A 760 8.43 2.42 -24.81
N LEU A 761 9.70 2.36 -24.40
CA LEU A 761 10.52 3.56 -24.34
C LEU A 761 10.66 4.23 -25.72
N TRP A 762 10.90 3.43 -26.76
CA TRP A 762 11.06 3.96 -28.12
C TRP A 762 9.78 4.62 -28.64
N THR A 763 8.59 4.04 -28.38
CA THR A 763 7.34 4.69 -28.81
C THR A 763 7.09 6.00 -28.05
N LEU A 764 7.46 6.08 -26.77
CA LEU A 764 7.35 7.31 -25.97
C LEU A 764 8.27 8.43 -26.48
N LEU A 765 9.54 8.13 -26.79
CA LEU A 765 10.53 9.11 -27.25
C LEU A 765 10.35 9.52 -28.73
N GLU A 766 10.08 8.56 -29.61
CA GLU A 766 10.26 8.72 -31.06
C GLU A 766 8.97 8.53 -31.90
N CYS A 767 7.92 7.90 -31.37
CA CYS A 767 6.69 7.64 -32.14
C CYS A 767 5.47 8.45 -31.71
N GLY A 768 5.42 8.92 -30.46
CA GLY A 768 4.22 9.52 -29.88
C GLY A 768 3.14 8.48 -29.51
N LYS A 769 2.10 8.91 -28.79
CA LYS A 769 1.05 8.00 -28.29
C LYS A 769 -0.12 7.77 -29.23
N ASP A 770 -0.25 8.54 -30.32
CA ASP A 770 -1.42 8.52 -31.20
C ASP A 770 -1.05 8.53 -32.69
N ASP A 771 -1.80 7.76 -33.50
CA ASP A 771 -1.76 7.73 -34.97
C ASP A 771 -2.26 9.04 -35.65
N VAL A 772 -2.31 10.15 -34.91
CA VAL A 772 -2.61 11.48 -35.46
C VAL A 772 -1.35 11.99 -36.15
N ARG A 773 -1.44 12.25 -37.46
CA ARG A 773 -0.33 12.74 -38.29
C ARG A 773 0.41 13.90 -37.61
N ILE A 774 1.61 13.62 -37.11
CA ILE A 774 2.52 14.60 -36.51
C ILE A 774 2.81 15.66 -37.57
N THR A 775 2.10 16.79 -37.47
CA THR A 775 2.18 17.92 -38.41
C THR A 775 3.03 19.06 -37.85
N GLN A 776 3.32 19.01 -36.54
CA GLN A 776 4.34 19.82 -35.86
C GLN A 776 5.00 18.96 -34.77
N PRO A 777 6.31 19.11 -34.52
CA PRO A 777 6.96 18.50 -33.35
C PRO A 777 6.38 19.11 -32.06
N LYS A 778 6.37 18.33 -30.97
CA LYS A 778 6.06 18.88 -29.63
C LYS A 778 7.09 19.95 -29.28
N SER A 779 6.63 21.06 -28.70
CA SER A 779 7.51 22.05 -28.08
C SER A 779 8.42 21.37 -27.07
N THR A 780 9.72 21.66 -27.11
CA THR A 780 10.72 21.10 -26.20
C THR A 780 10.29 21.30 -24.75
N PRO A 781 10.13 20.21 -23.95
CA PRO A 781 9.83 20.37 -22.55
C PRO A 781 11.03 21.05 -21.86
N VAL A 782 10.72 22.02 -21.00
CA VAL A 782 11.70 22.70 -20.15
C VAL A 782 12.16 21.79 -19.00
N ASP A 783 11.47 20.66 -18.80
CA ASP A 783 11.77 19.70 -17.74
C ASP A 783 12.92 18.73 -18.09
N PRO A 784 13.67 18.24 -17.08
CA PRO A 784 14.92 17.51 -17.29
C PRO A 784 14.76 16.15 -18.00
N ILE A 785 13.64 15.46 -17.77
CA ILE A 785 13.19 14.24 -18.48
C ILE A 785 11.66 14.39 -18.56
N ASP A 786 11.05 14.14 -19.71
CA ASP A 786 9.58 14.13 -19.81
C ASP A 786 8.99 13.14 -18.80
N GLN A 787 8.02 13.61 -18.00
CA GLN A 787 7.28 12.79 -17.03
C GLN A 787 6.67 11.54 -17.70
N SER A 788 6.35 11.62 -19.01
CA SER A 788 5.87 10.47 -19.79
C SER A 788 6.89 9.33 -19.91
N CYS A 789 8.19 9.64 -19.88
CA CYS A 789 9.32 8.70 -20.00
C CYS A 789 9.94 8.29 -18.65
N GLN A 790 9.61 8.99 -17.56
CA GLN A 790 10.21 8.77 -16.22
C GLN A 790 10.05 7.33 -15.71
N LYS A 791 8.89 6.70 -15.91
CA LYS A 791 8.65 5.29 -15.52
C LYS A 791 9.58 4.32 -16.25
N SER A 792 9.78 4.53 -17.55
CA SER A 792 10.67 3.71 -18.39
C SER A 792 12.15 3.97 -18.09
N PHE A 793 12.52 5.23 -17.78
CA PHE A 793 13.87 5.60 -17.33
C PHE A 793 14.25 4.89 -16.03
N LEU A 794 13.40 4.98 -15.00
CA LEU A 794 13.62 4.29 -13.72
C LEU A 794 13.62 2.76 -13.89
N SER A 795 12.77 2.22 -14.78
CA SER A 795 12.76 0.78 -15.11
C SER A 795 14.05 0.31 -15.77
N LEU A 796 14.68 1.12 -16.64
CA LEU A 796 16.02 0.83 -17.17
C LEU A 796 17.11 0.94 -16.10
N ILE A 797 17.04 1.91 -15.19
CA ILE A 797 18.01 2.04 -14.08
C ILE A 797 17.89 0.88 -13.08
N ASN A 798 16.69 0.34 -12.89
CA ASN A 798 16.44 -0.91 -12.16
C ASN A 798 17.10 -2.11 -12.86
N LEU A 799 16.90 -2.24 -14.17
CA LEU A 799 17.40 -3.35 -14.97
C LEU A 799 18.94 -3.36 -15.11
N LEU A 800 19.56 -2.20 -15.30
CA LEU A 800 20.96 -2.08 -15.70
C LEU A 800 21.91 -1.95 -14.49
N THR A 801 21.95 -2.98 -13.64
CA THR A 801 23.05 -3.18 -12.68
C THR A 801 24.28 -3.78 -13.38
N TYR A 802 25.48 -3.69 -12.79
CA TYR A 802 26.68 -4.31 -13.36
C TYR A 802 26.51 -5.80 -13.73
N PRO A 803 25.94 -6.70 -12.90
CA PRO A 803 25.64 -8.08 -13.30
C PRO A 803 24.80 -8.19 -14.58
N ALA A 804 23.75 -7.38 -14.72
CA ALA A 804 22.92 -7.36 -15.92
C ALA A 804 23.66 -6.76 -17.13
N VAL A 805 24.34 -5.63 -16.96
CA VAL A 805 25.16 -4.99 -18.01
C VAL A 805 26.20 -5.98 -18.55
N LEU A 806 26.86 -6.72 -17.67
CA LEU A 806 27.85 -7.74 -18.04
C LEU A 806 27.23 -8.86 -18.88
N GLU A 807 26.14 -9.50 -18.42
CA GLU A 807 25.53 -10.60 -19.18
C GLU A 807 24.90 -10.15 -20.50
N LEU A 808 24.22 -9.00 -20.53
CA LEU A 808 23.51 -8.49 -21.70
C LEU A 808 24.47 -7.99 -22.80
N LEU A 809 25.54 -7.27 -22.45
CA LEU A 809 26.39 -6.58 -23.43
C LEU A 809 27.69 -7.31 -23.78
N SER A 810 28.17 -8.26 -22.97
CA SER A 810 29.51 -8.87 -23.18
C SER A 810 29.69 -9.63 -24.51
N LYS A 811 28.59 -10.00 -25.17
CA LYS A 811 28.59 -10.69 -26.47
C LYS A 811 28.21 -9.78 -27.64
N GLN A 812 27.96 -8.49 -27.39
CA GLN A 812 27.42 -7.54 -28.37
C GLN A 812 28.44 -6.44 -28.72
N ASP A 813 28.74 -6.29 -30.00
CA ASP A 813 29.43 -5.13 -30.58
C ASP A 813 28.41 -4.05 -30.97
N ILE A 814 28.84 -2.80 -31.08
CA ILE A 814 27.98 -1.68 -31.49
C ILE A 814 27.53 -1.89 -32.95
N PRO A 815 26.21 -1.96 -33.25
CA PRO A 815 25.70 -2.21 -34.59
C PRO A 815 26.19 -1.24 -35.68
N ASN A 816 26.34 0.06 -35.39
CA ASN A 816 26.95 1.08 -36.27
C ASN A 816 26.55 0.93 -37.76
N LYS A 817 25.24 0.87 -38.03
CA LYS A 817 24.73 0.60 -39.39
C LYS A 817 24.98 1.81 -40.31
N PRO A 818 25.32 1.61 -41.59
CA PRO A 818 25.59 2.72 -42.52
C PRO A 818 24.32 3.51 -42.88
N LYS A 819 23.14 2.93 -42.67
CA LYS A 819 21.81 3.56 -42.78
C LYS A 819 20.86 2.86 -41.80
N TYR A 820 20.00 3.62 -41.15
CA TYR A 820 18.91 3.14 -40.30
C TYR A 820 17.57 3.43 -40.98
N SER A 821 16.58 2.56 -40.80
CA SER A 821 15.22 2.79 -41.32
C SER A 821 14.36 3.52 -40.29
N LEU A 822 13.51 4.46 -40.72
CA LEU A 822 12.55 5.15 -39.84
C LEU A 822 11.50 4.19 -39.23
N ARG A 823 11.39 2.95 -39.73
CA ARG A 823 10.55 1.87 -39.17
C ARG A 823 11.32 0.89 -38.29
N GLU A 824 12.61 1.09 -38.10
CA GLU A 824 13.46 0.23 -37.29
C GLU A 824 13.37 0.65 -35.82
N VAL A 825 12.75 -0.21 -35.01
CA VAL A 825 12.60 -0.03 -33.57
C VAL A 825 13.66 -0.86 -32.85
N PRO A 826 14.44 -0.29 -31.91
CA PRO A 826 15.31 -1.03 -31.01
C PRO A 826 14.63 -2.24 -30.36
N THR A 827 15.36 -3.34 -30.19
CA THR A 827 14.86 -4.52 -29.47
C THR A 827 15.70 -4.89 -28.26
N ASP A 828 16.94 -4.44 -28.19
CA ASP A 828 17.90 -4.78 -27.13
C ASP A 828 18.57 -3.53 -26.53
N ILE A 829 19.21 -3.70 -25.37
CA ILE A 829 19.92 -2.61 -24.68
C ILE A 829 21.07 -2.05 -25.52
N ILE A 830 21.74 -2.88 -26.34
CA ILE A 830 22.79 -2.38 -27.23
C ILE A 830 22.25 -1.43 -28.30
N ASP A 831 21.01 -1.60 -28.77
CA ASP A 831 20.40 -0.69 -29.75
C ASP A 831 20.12 0.68 -29.11
N ILE A 832 19.75 0.70 -27.82
CA ILE A 832 19.61 1.93 -27.02
C ILE A 832 20.96 2.61 -26.84
N ILE A 833 22.03 1.87 -26.54
CA ILE A 833 23.39 2.43 -26.46
C ILE A 833 23.84 2.97 -27.84
N ASP A 834 23.58 2.24 -28.92
CA ASP A 834 23.94 2.60 -30.29
C ASP A 834 23.21 3.84 -30.82
N ARG A 835 21.93 4.00 -30.48
CA ARG A 835 21.06 5.06 -31.03
C ARG A 835 20.71 6.20 -30.09
N LEU A 836 20.92 6.08 -28.77
CA LEU A 836 20.68 7.19 -27.81
C LEU A 836 21.98 7.71 -27.17
N ILE A 837 23.01 6.87 -27.00
CA ILE A 837 24.25 7.24 -26.29
C ILE A 837 25.41 7.49 -27.26
N ILE A 838 25.71 6.54 -28.14
CA ILE A 838 26.88 6.58 -29.03
C ILE A 838 26.46 7.11 -30.40
N LEU A 839 26.11 8.40 -30.46
CA LEU A 839 25.70 9.11 -31.68
C LEU A 839 26.91 9.63 -32.48
N ASN A 840 27.73 8.70 -32.96
CA ASN A 840 28.99 8.94 -33.66
C ASN A 840 28.90 8.98 -35.20
N SER A 841 27.70 9.15 -35.78
CA SER A 841 27.55 9.32 -37.23
C SER A 841 26.24 10.04 -37.60
N GLU A 842 26.29 10.82 -38.69
CA GLU A 842 25.11 11.50 -39.27
C GLU A 842 23.95 10.52 -39.51
N ALA A 843 24.23 9.29 -39.95
CA ALA A 843 23.24 8.25 -40.20
C ALA A 843 22.42 7.86 -38.96
N LYS A 844 23.00 7.98 -37.75
CA LYS A 844 22.30 7.77 -36.49
C LYS A 844 21.52 9.01 -36.06
N ILE A 845 22.13 10.20 -36.18
CA ILE A 845 21.50 11.49 -35.85
C ILE A 845 20.23 11.68 -36.68
N HIS A 846 20.31 11.47 -37.99
CA HIS A 846 19.16 11.52 -38.91
C HIS A 846 18.18 10.33 -38.77
N SER A 847 18.44 9.37 -37.88
CA SER A 847 17.51 8.27 -37.57
C SER A 847 16.52 8.60 -36.45
N LEU A 848 16.72 9.74 -35.76
CA LEU A 848 15.90 10.21 -34.64
C LEU A 848 15.02 11.37 -35.12
N PHE A 849 13.74 11.35 -34.77
CA PHE A 849 12.83 12.48 -34.91
C PHE A 849 13.08 13.52 -33.81
N SER A 850 13.47 13.07 -32.62
CA SER A 850 13.64 13.91 -31.42
C SER A 850 15.10 13.96 -30.92
N TYR A 851 16.08 14.16 -31.82
CA TYR A 851 17.52 14.05 -31.54
C TYR A 851 17.96 14.60 -30.18
N GLU A 852 17.62 15.85 -29.85
CA GLU A 852 18.03 16.49 -28.60
C GLU A 852 17.48 15.77 -27.37
N GLN A 853 16.16 15.51 -27.32
CA GLN A 853 15.51 14.86 -26.18
C GLN A 853 16.02 13.41 -26.00
N SER A 854 16.13 12.68 -27.10
CA SER A 854 16.57 11.30 -27.15
C SER A 854 18.06 11.14 -26.79
N HIS A 855 18.90 12.10 -27.17
CA HIS A 855 20.31 12.10 -26.76
C HIS A 855 20.51 12.60 -25.32
N ILE A 856 19.75 13.61 -24.84
CA ILE A 856 19.73 14.00 -23.41
C ILE A 856 19.33 12.81 -22.54
N PHE A 857 18.29 12.07 -22.92
CA PHE A 857 17.87 10.83 -22.23
C PHE A 857 19.02 9.81 -22.17
N GLY A 858 19.70 9.57 -23.30
CA GLY A 858 20.85 8.68 -23.39
C GLY A 858 22.01 9.10 -22.48
N LEU A 859 22.42 10.37 -22.54
CA LEU A 859 23.51 10.92 -21.72
C LEU A 859 23.21 10.81 -20.22
N ARG A 860 21.96 11.00 -19.81
CA ARG A 860 21.52 10.86 -18.42
C ARG A 860 21.46 9.41 -17.96
N LEU A 861 21.01 8.49 -18.82
CA LEU A 861 21.10 7.06 -18.53
C LEU A 861 22.57 6.65 -18.35
N LEU A 862 23.44 7.07 -19.28
CA LEU A 862 24.89 6.85 -19.18
C LEU A 862 25.46 7.41 -17.88
N ASN A 863 25.09 8.63 -17.48
CA ASN A 863 25.54 9.24 -16.23
C ASN A 863 25.27 8.34 -15.00
N VAL A 864 24.05 7.80 -14.90
CA VAL A 864 23.66 6.89 -13.80
C VAL A 864 24.41 5.56 -13.90
N LEU A 865 24.57 4.99 -15.10
CA LEU A 865 25.35 3.76 -15.31
C LEU A 865 26.82 3.93 -14.90
N CYS A 866 27.42 5.08 -15.20
CA CYS A 866 28.79 5.41 -14.85
C CYS A 866 29.03 5.67 -13.35
N CYS A 867 27.98 5.67 -12.52
CA CYS A 867 28.15 5.76 -11.07
C CYS A 867 28.63 4.44 -10.44
N GLU A 868 28.32 3.30 -11.06
CA GLU A 868 28.90 2.00 -10.71
C GLU A 868 30.23 1.82 -11.46
N LEU A 869 31.34 1.80 -10.73
CA LEU A 869 32.68 1.89 -11.33
C LEU A 869 33.04 0.70 -12.21
N ASN A 870 32.53 -0.50 -11.91
CA ASN A 870 32.73 -1.67 -12.77
C ASN A 870 31.96 -1.55 -14.10
N THR A 871 30.76 -0.95 -14.10
CA THR A 871 29.99 -0.62 -15.30
C THR A 871 30.71 0.45 -16.13
N LEU A 872 31.24 1.49 -15.48
CA LEU A 872 32.06 2.51 -16.13
C LEU A 872 33.27 1.90 -16.85
N LEU A 873 34.10 1.11 -16.15
CA LEU A 873 35.29 0.48 -16.74
C LEU A 873 34.94 -0.48 -17.88
N PHE A 874 33.81 -1.20 -17.78
CA PHE A 874 33.33 -2.08 -18.85
C PHE A 874 32.94 -1.29 -20.11
N LEU A 875 32.11 -0.25 -19.97
CA LEU A 875 31.67 0.59 -21.08
C LEU A 875 32.85 1.30 -21.75
N GLU A 876 33.79 1.83 -20.96
CA GLU A 876 34.98 2.49 -21.51
C GLU A 876 35.90 1.50 -22.24
N THR A 877 36.13 0.31 -21.67
CA THR A 877 36.92 -0.75 -22.32
C THR A 877 36.32 -1.19 -23.65
N ARG A 878 35.00 -1.39 -23.71
CA ARG A 878 34.32 -2.01 -24.84
C ARG A 878 33.98 -1.01 -25.94
N TYR A 879 33.59 0.20 -25.56
CA TYR A 879 32.96 1.18 -26.44
C TYR A 879 33.65 2.55 -26.48
N LYS A 880 34.67 2.79 -25.63
CA LYS A 880 35.45 4.05 -25.56
C LYS A 880 34.55 5.29 -25.46
N VAL A 881 33.59 5.25 -24.55
CA VAL A 881 32.52 6.24 -24.43
C VAL A 881 33.11 7.63 -24.17
N SER A 882 34.15 7.74 -23.35
CA SER A 882 34.84 9.02 -23.11
C SER A 882 35.37 9.64 -24.40
N GLN A 883 36.02 8.86 -25.26
CA GLN A 883 36.55 9.33 -26.54
C GLN A 883 35.44 9.77 -27.51
N VAL A 884 34.33 9.04 -27.56
CA VAL A 884 33.17 9.42 -28.40
C VAL A 884 32.60 10.76 -27.95
N LEU A 885 32.41 10.94 -26.64
CA LEU A 885 31.86 12.19 -26.10
C LEU A 885 32.83 13.37 -26.24
N LEU A 886 34.14 13.15 -26.09
CA LEU A 886 35.18 14.17 -26.32
C LEU A 886 35.22 14.61 -27.78
N THR A 887 35.20 13.68 -28.74
CA THR A 887 35.16 14.01 -30.17
C THR A 887 33.88 14.76 -30.54
N ALA A 888 32.71 14.34 -30.02
CA ALA A 888 31.48 15.10 -30.22
C ALA A 888 31.54 16.52 -29.60
N GLN A 889 32.29 16.71 -28.51
CA GLN A 889 32.50 18.03 -27.89
C GLN A 889 33.49 18.90 -28.68
N GLU A 890 34.51 18.28 -29.31
CA GLU A 890 35.45 18.91 -30.25
C GLU A 890 34.74 19.38 -31.54
N GLU A 891 33.76 18.61 -32.01
CA GLU A 891 32.94 18.94 -33.19
C GLU A 891 31.90 20.04 -32.91
N ASN A 892 31.52 20.29 -31.65
CA ASN A 892 30.47 21.26 -31.27
C ASN A 892 31.00 22.69 -31.09
N VAL A 893 31.69 23.22 -32.10
CA VAL A 893 32.33 24.56 -32.09
C VAL A 893 31.67 25.53 -33.07
N THR A 894 31.73 26.83 -32.78
CA THR A 894 31.27 27.85 -33.73
C THR A 894 32.23 28.02 -34.90
N GLU A 895 31.73 28.02 -36.14
CA GLU A 895 32.55 28.32 -37.32
C GLU A 895 32.90 29.82 -37.37
N THR A 896 34.20 30.16 -37.32
CA THR A 896 34.68 31.53 -37.50
C THR A 896 35.77 31.60 -38.58
N SER A 897 35.92 32.76 -39.22
CA SER A 897 36.85 32.93 -40.35
C SER A 897 38.34 32.92 -39.98
N GLU A 898 38.68 32.85 -38.68
CA GLU A 898 40.06 32.91 -38.19
C GLU A 898 40.51 31.62 -37.47
N GLY A 899 39.62 30.62 -37.29
CA GLY A 899 39.93 29.34 -36.67
C GLY A 899 38.69 28.62 -36.12
N PRO A 900 38.86 27.44 -35.48
CA PRO A 900 37.79 26.85 -34.67
C PRO A 900 37.43 27.82 -33.54
N GLY A 901 36.16 28.22 -33.46
CA GLY A 901 35.68 29.12 -32.41
C GLY A 901 35.41 28.40 -31.09
N ASP A 902 34.78 29.12 -30.16
CA ASP A 902 34.42 28.57 -28.86
C ASP A 902 33.38 27.43 -28.96
N ILE A 903 33.39 26.54 -27.97
CA ILE A 903 32.43 25.43 -27.86
C ILE A 903 31.02 25.99 -27.62
N ILE A 904 30.05 25.50 -28.38
CA ILE A 904 28.65 25.89 -28.27
C ILE A 904 28.08 25.40 -26.94
N ILE A 905 27.51 26.34 -26.16
CA ILE A 905 26.87 26.06 -24.86
C ILE A 905 25.37 25.83 -25.07
N ASP A 906 25.02 24.56 -25.28
CA ASP A 906 23.66 24.03 -25.39
C ASP A 906 23.40 22.94 -24.32
N GLY A 907 22.16 22.45 -24.20
CA GLY A 907 21.79 21.43 -23.23
C GLY A 907 22.56 20.10 -23.38
N LEU A 908 22.90 19.70 -24.61
CA LEU A 908 23.70 18.50 -24.87
C LEU A 908 25.16 18.69 -24.47
N SER A 909 25.73 19.87 -24.70
CA SER A 909 27.10 20.22 -24.31
C SER A 909 27.27 20.22 -22.79
N VAL A 910 26.25 20.67 -22.05
CA VAL A 910 26.24 20.72 -20.57
C VAL A 910 26.13 19.32 -19.99
N GLU A 911 25.23 18.48 -20.50
CA GLU A 911 25.11 17.08 -20.07
C GLU A 911 26.37 16.27 -20.41
N ARG A 912 26.93 16.44 -21.62
CA ARG A 912 28.21 15.81 -22.02
C ARG A 912 29.35 16.23 -21.10
N ASN A 913 29.48 17.53 -20.80
CA ASN A 913 30.50 18.03 -19.87
C ASN A 913 30.34 17.42 -18.47
N HIS A 914 29.12 17.33 -17.94
CA HIS A 914 28.87 16.66 -16.65
C HIS A 914 29.28 15.19 -16.66
N VAL A 915 28.93 14.44 -17.71
CA VAL A 915 29.32 13.02 -17.86
C VAL A 915 30.83 12.87 -17.98
N LEU A 916 31.50 13.68 -18.80
CA LEU A 916 32.95 13.63 -19.00
C LEU A 916 33.73 13.92 -17.71
N VAL A 917 33.30 14.88 -16.89
CA VAL A 917 33.89 15.13 -15.57
C VAL A 917 33.65 13.93 -14.63
N ARG A 918 32.43 13.36 -14.60
CA ARG A 918 32.09 12.19 -13.76
C ARG A 918 32.91 10.95 -14.13
N VAL A 919 33.13 10.71 -15.43
CA VAL A 919 33.89 9.56 -15.96
C VAL A 919 35.37 9.64 -15.58
N TYR A 920 35.94 10.85 -15.52
CA TYR A 920 37.38 11.04 -15.30
C TYR A 920 37.77 11.21 -13.82
N LEU A 921 36.94 11.88 -13.02
CA LEU A 921 37.17 12.12 -11.59
C LEU A 921 36.39 11.15 -10.72
N ILE A 922 37.12 10.55 -9.78
CA ILE A 922 36.58 9.72 -8.70
C ILE A 922 36.95 10.33 -7.35
N GLY A 923 36.14 10.09 -6.33
CA GLY A 923 36.27 10.68 -5.00
C GLY A 923 34.92 11.01 -4.36
N GLY A 924 34.92 11.27 -3.06
CA GLY A 924 33.73 11.68 -2.31
C GLY A 924 33.32 13.15 -2.56
N PRO A 925 32.20 13.61 -1.96
CA PRO A 925 31.66 14.94 -2.18
C PRO A 925 32.55 16.11 -1.73
N GLN A 926 33.53 15.91 -0.85
CA GLN A 926 34.55 16.93 -0.53
C GLN A 926 35.76 16.87 -1.47
N GLU A 927 35.89 15.81 -2.27
CA GLU A 927 37.06 15.53 -3.10
C GLU A 927 36.80 15.82 -4.59
N ARG A 928 35.55 15.76 -5.06
CA ARG A 928 35.16 15.99 -6.47
C ARG A 928 34.08 17.05 -6.60
N ILE A 929 34.32 18.02 -7.50
CA ILE A 929 33.33 19.03 -7.87
C ILE A 929 32.75 18.70 -9.25
N LEU A 930 31.45 18.38 -9.29
CA LEU A 930 30.72 18.17 -10.55
C LEU A 930 30.04 19.47 -11.00
N PRO A 931 30.08 19.81 -12.31
CA PRO A 931 29.34 20.95 -12.82
C PRO A 931 27.83 20.76 -12.71
N GLN A 932 27.09 21.86 -12.68
CA GLN A 932 25.63 21.82 -12.74
C GLN A 932 25.13 21.36 -14.13
N ARG A 933 23.89 20.86 -14.18
CA ARG A 933 23.21 20.41 -15.42
C ARG A 933 22.20 21.42 -15.99
N VAL A 934 22.02 22.56 -15.32
CA VAL A 934 21.03 23.59 -15.67
C VAL A 934 21.80 24.85 -16.11
N LEU A 935 21.27 25.54 -17.11
CA LEU A 935 21.79 26.83 -17.57
C LEU A 935 21.24 27.96 -16.67
N ASP A 936 22.12 28.81 -16.18
CA ASP A 936 21.77 29.94 -15.34
C ASP A 936 21.19 31.11 -16.14
N LYS A 937 20.26 31.85 -15.54
CA LYS A 937 19.68 33.07 -16.13
C LYS A 937 20.58 34.27 -15.85
N GLY A 938 21.69 34.37 -16.57
CA GLY A 938 22.71 35.41 -16.39
C GLY A 938 23.42 35.83 -17.69
N SER A 939 24.40 36.73 -17.57
CA SER A 939 25.30 37.12 -18.67
C SER A 939 26.35 36.07 -19.00
N ASP A 940 26.63 35.19 -18.04
CA ASP A 940 27.35 33.93 -18.21
C ASP A 940 26.36 32.82 -17.84
N PRO A 941 25.81 32.07 -18.82
CA PRO A 941 24.79 31.05 -18.55
C PRO A 941 25.39 29.73 -18.03
N TYR A 942 26.73 29.57 -18.04
CA TYR A 942 27.38 28.35 -17.60
C TYR A 942 28.82 28.62 -17.11
N PRO A 943 29.03 28.86 -15.80
CA PRO A 943 30.30 29.33 -15.25
C PRO A 943 31.40 28.25 -15.16
N TRP A 944 31.25 27.13 -15.89
CA TRP A 944 32.16 25.98 -15.87
C TRP A 944 32.88 25.86 -17.23
N PRO A 945 34.22 25.80 -17.27
CA PRO A 945 34.96 25.72 -18.53
C PRO A 945 34.76 24.35 -19.20
N MET A 946 34.20 24.38 -20.40
CA MET A 946 34.09 23.24 -21.31
C MET A 946 35.49 22.74 -21.75
N PHE A 947 35.60 21.45 -22.08
CA PHE A 947 36.84 20.85 -22.58
C PHE A 947 36.55 19.73 -23.59
N SER A 948 37.44 19.56 -24.57
CA SER A 948 37.40 18.49 -25.59
C SER A 948 38.56 17.49 -25.48
N SER A 949 39.47 17.66 -24.51
CA SER A 949 40.56 16.72 -24.24
C SER A 949 40.96 16.71 -22.76
N PHE A 950 41.60 15.63 -22.32
CA PHE A 950 42.18 15.50 -20.96
C PHE A 950 43.62 16.04 -20.92
N PRO A 951 44.12 16.56 -19.77
CA PRO A 951 43.51 16.54 -18.43
C PRO A 951 42.47 17.64 -18.21
N LEU A 952 41.60 17.44 -17.20
CA LEU A 952 40.53 18.37 -16.85
C LEU A 952 41.02 19.76 -16.38
N PRO A 953 40.22 20.82 -16.61
CA PRO A 953 40.37 22.10 -15.93
C PRO A 953 40.39 21.98 -14.41
N LYS A 954 41.27 22.75 -13.75
CA LYS A 954 41.50 22.64 -12.29
C LYS A 954 40.30 22.99 -11.41
N CYS A 955 39.30 23.70 -11.93
CA CYS A 955 38.09 24.08 -11.19
C CYS A 955 37.18 22.89 -10.82
N TYR A 956 37.34 21.74 -11.48
CA TYR A 956 36.61 20.50 -11.14
C TYR A 956 37.27 19.70 -10.01
N LEU A 957 38.50 20.07 -9.63
CA LEU A 957 39.23 19.49 -8.51
C LEU A 957 38.95 20.31 -7.24
N ALA A 958 38.59 19.64 -6.16
CA ALA A 958 38.48 20.30 -4.85
C ALA A 958 39.87 20.65 -4.28
N GLU A 959 39.94 21.72 -3.48
CA GLU A 959 41.15 21.99 -2.71
C GLU A 959 41.22 21.02 -1.53
N ILE A 960 42.19 20.10 -1.55
CA ILE A 960 42.40 19.11 -0.49
C ILE A 960 42.61 19.83 0.86
N PRO A 961 41.78 19.54 1.90
CA PRO A 961 41.91 20.17 3.20
C PRO A 961 43.31 20.02 3.78
N ARG A 962 43.97 21.14 4.11
CA ARG A 962 45.29 21.11 4.75
C ARG A 962 45.16 20.43 6.11
N LYS A 963 45.94 19.37 6.34
CA LYS A 963 45.98 18.62 7.60
C LYS A 963 46.10 19.57 8.80
N ALA A 964 45.13 19.53 9.70
CA ALA A 964 45.17 20.29 10.94
C ALA A 964 46.37 19.85 11.81
N GLU A 965 47.04 20.80 12.45
CA GLU A 965 48.26 20.52 13.22
C GLU A 965 48.00 19.58 14.40
N PHE A 966 48.89 18.60 14.56
CA PHE A 966 48.82 17.55 15.56
C PHE A 966 48.83 18.14 16.99
N ARG A 967 47.77 17.85 17.77
CA ARG A 967 47.81 17.95 19.24
C ARG A 967 47.87 16.54 19.82
N GLN A 968 48.80 16.30 20.75
CA GLN A 968 48.98 14.98 21.38
C GLN A 968 47.68 14.51 22.07
N ASP A 969 47.25 13.30 21.73
CA ASP A 969 46.07 12.65 22.31
C ASP A 969 46.48 11.44 23.15
N LYS A 970 46.13 11.49 24.44
CA LYS A 970 46.48 10.46 25.43
C LYS A 970 45.83 9.10 25.15
N ASP A 971 44.72 9.05 24.41
CA ASP A 971 44.05 7.79 24.09
C ASP A 971 44.58 7.18 22.78
N LEU A 972 45.03 8.00 21.83
CA LEU A 972 45.85 7.52 20.71
C LEU A 972 47.18 6.95 21.19
N ASP A 973 47.89 7.65 22.08
CA ASP A 973 49.19 7.18 22.61
C ASP A 973 49.06 5.82 23.33
N LYS A 974 47.96 5.59 24.05
CA LYS A 974 47.65 4.27 24.65
C LYS A 974 47.47 3.20 23.58
N LEU A 975 46.67 3.47 22.55
CA LEU A 975 46.39 2.56 21.45
C LEU A 975 47.68 2.22 20.66
N LEU A 976 48.51 3.23 20.35
CA LEU A 976 49.84 3.03 19.75
C LEU A 976 50.82 2.28 20.68
N SER A 977 50.69 2.40 22.00
CA SER A 977 51.51 1.63 22.95
C SER A 977 51.10 0.15 23.04
N LEU A 978 49.80 -0.16 22.91
CA LEU A 978 49.27 -1.53 22.87
C LEU A 978 49.75 -2.29 21.63
N LEU A 979 49.90 -1.60 20.50
CA LEU A 979 50.47 -2.14 19.24
C LEU A 979 51.99 -2.41 19.28
N LYS A 980 52.67 -2.10 20.38
CA LYS A 980 54.13 -2.34 20.51
C LYS A 980 54.48 -3.59 21.32
N ASN A 981 53.49 -4.26 21.95
CA ASN A 981 53.69 -5.49 22.72
C ASN A 981 52.46 -6.43 22.64
N PRO A 982 52.24 -7.15 21.52
CA PRO A 982 51.11 -8.09 21.40
C PRO A 982 51.24 -9.35 22.27
N ASP A 983 52.46 -9.86 22.50
CA ASP A 983 52.73 -11.21 23.02
C ASP A 983 52.35 -11.50 24.49
N LYS A 984 51.72 -10.55 25.19
CA LYS A 984 51.56 -10.61 26.67
C LYS A 984 50.14 -10.77 27.20
N GLN A 985 49.11 -10.74 26.36
CA GLN A 985 47.71 -10.74 26.83
C GLN A 985 46.77 -11.55 25.94
N SER A 986 46.08 -12.52 26.52
CA SER A 986 45.04 -13.32 25.83
C SER A 986 43.79 -12.51 25.45
N GLU A 987 43.61 -11.31 26.01
CA GLU A 987 42.53 -10.37 25.69
C GLU A 987 42.99 -9.21 24.76
N TRP A 988 44.20 -9.28 24.17
CA TRP A 988 44.79 -8.15 23.43
C TRP A 988 43.87 -7.61 22.32
N ALA A 989 43.25 -8.49 21.53
CA ALA A 989 42.35 -8.09 20.45
C ALA A 989 41.12 -7.32 20.96
N ASP A 990 40.50 -7.76 22.06
CA ASP A 990 39.32 -7.11 22.64
C ASP A 990 39.65 -5.83 23.41
N ILE A 991 40.87 -5.71 23.94
CA ILE A 991 41.39 -4.44 24.45
C ILE A 991 41.60 -3.47 23.28
N CYS A 992 42.21 -3.92 22.18
CA CYS A 992 42.44 -3.13 20.98
C CYS A 992 41.12 -2.60 20.38
N ARG A 993 40.13 -3.49 20.15
CA ARG A 993 38.76 -3.14 19.73
C ARG A 993 38.13 -2.08 20.63
N ARG A 994 38.18 -2.26 21.96
CA ARG A 994 37.61 -1.31 22.93
C ARG A 994 38.28 0.07 22.90
N GLN A 995 39.57 0.17 22.60
CA GLN A 995 40.25 1.46 22.46
C GLN A 995 40.00 2.09 21.08
N PHE A 996 40.02 1.30 20.00
CA PHE A 996 39.65 1.76 18.65
C PHE A 996 38.26 2.42 18.66
N CYS A 997 37.25 1.74 19.23
CA CYS A 997 35.90 2.28 19.37
C CYS A 997 35.82 3.57 20.23
N LYS A 998 36.74 3.79 21.17
CA LYS A 998 36.79 5.03 21.96
C LYS A 998 37.38 6.18 21.16
N VAL A 999 38.49 5.94 20.46
CA VAL A 999 39.14 6.96 19.63
C VAL A 999 38.22 7.37 18.46
N MET A 1000 37.62 6.40 17.76
CA MET A 1000 36.66 6.66 16.68
C MET A 1000 35.44 7.48 17.14
N LYS A 1001 34.92 7.26 18.37
CA LYS A 1001 33.80 8.04 18.93
C LYS A 1001 34.21 9.43 19.43
N ALA A 1002 35.47 9.63 19.78
CA ALA A 1002 35.96 10.91 20.29
C ALA A 1002 36.43 11.83 19.17
N ARG A 1003 37.30 11.32 18.27
CA ARG A 1003 37.96 12.05 17.18
C ARG A 1003 38.41 11.09 16.05
N PRO A 1004 37.58 10.81 15.04
CA PRO A 1004 37.92 9.86 13.97
C PRO A 1004 39.09 10.32 13.09
N ASP A 1005 39.22 11.61 12.79
CA ASP A 1005 40.26 12.19 11.90
C ASP A 1005 41.70 11.84 12.32
N ILE A 1006 41.92 11.55 13.61
CA ILE A 1006 43.22 11.17 14.18
C ILE A 1006 43.71 9.83 13.62
N ILE A 1007 42.79 8.90 13.35
CA ILE A 1007 43.12 7.59 12.76
C ILE A 1007 43.12 7.74 11.23
N SER A 1008 44.21 8.28 10.68
CA SER A 1008 44.36 8.51 9.24
C SER A 1008 45.78 8.24 8.73
N GLY A 1009 45.88 7.90 7.44
CA GLY A 1009 47.15 7.64 6.75
C GLY A 1009 47.98 6.51 7.38
N THR A 1010 49.28 6.76 7.56
CA THR A 1010 50.26 5.75 8.04
C THR A 1010 49.92 5.17 9.41
N ILE A 1011 49.26 5.93 10.30
CA ILE A 1011 48.81 5.44 11.61
C ILE A 1011 47.79 4.32 11.44
N LEU A 1012 46.85 4.48 10.51
CA LEU A 1012 45.84 3.46 10.23
C LEU A 1012 46.46 2.23 9.54
N ALA A 1013 47.41 2.43 8.64
CA ALA A 1013 48.14 1.35 7.98
C ALA A 1013 48.85 0.44 9.00
N GLU A 1014 49.66 1.00 9.91
CA GLU A 1014 50.33 0.24 10.98
C GLU A 1014 49.36 -0.46 11.93
N LEU A 1015 48.20 0.16 12.19
CA LEU A 1015 47.11 -0.39 13.00
C LEU A 1015 46.52 -1.66 12.39
N ILE A 1016 46.09 -1.56 11.14
CA ILE A 1016 45.45 -2.65 10.38
C ILE A 1016 46.46 -3.78 10.12
N GLU A 1017 47.70 -3.45 9.72
CA GLU A 1017 48.79 -4.40 9.47
C GLU A 1017 49.03 -5.30 10.69
N LYS A 1018 49.25 -4.71 11.86
CA LYS A 1018 49.54 -5.46 13.09
C LYS A 1018 48.35 -6.25 13.63
N PHE A 1019 47.13 -5.71 13.51
CA PHE A 1019 45.94 -6.40 13.97
C PHE A 1019 45.65 -7.65 13.13
N VAL A 1020 45.79 -7.56 11.80
CA VAL A 1020 45.63 -8.70 10.90
C VAL A 1020 46.76 -9.73 11.05
N SER A 1021 48.02 -9.29 11.26
CA SER A 1021 49.13 -10.21 11.60
C SER A 1021 48.77 -11.06 12.82
N HIS A 1022 48.40 -10.43 13.94
CA HIS A 1022 48.07 -11.12 15.19
C HIS A 1022 46.90 -12.11 15.04
N LEU A 1023 45.80 -11.70 14.38
CA LEU A 1023 44.66 -12.59 14.12
C LEU A 1023 45.04 -13.76 13.19
N SER A 1024 45.94 -13.54 12.23
CA SER A 1024 46.41 -14.60 11.34
C SER A 1024 47.31 -15.62 12.07
N GLU A 1025 47.99 -15.23 13.14
CA GLU A 1025 48.82 -16.16 13.93
C GLU A 1025 47.95 -17.06 14.84
N SER A 1026 46.78 -16.57 15.24
CA SER A 1026 45.78 -17.33 16.00
C SER A 1026 45.06 -18.39 15.17
N ARG A 1027 45.03 -19.64 15.67
CA ARG A 1027 44.29 -20.74 15.02
C ARG A 1027 42.77 -20.67 15.20
N SER A 1028 42.27 -19.98 16.23
CA SER A 1028 40.82 -19.83 16.45
C SER A 1028 40.17 -18.82 15.53
N ASP A 1029 40.94 -17.83 15.05
CA ASP A 1029 40.44 -16.68 14.29
C ASP A 1029 40.64 -16.85 12.77
N CYS A 1030 41.41 -17.87 12.36
CA CYS A 1030 41.57 -18.26 10.96
C CYS A 1030 40.42 -19.15 10.49
N TYR A 1031 39.58 -18.62 9.61
CA TYR A 1031 38.47 -19.35 9.00
C TYR A 1031 38.90 -20.15 7.76
N PHE A 1032 39.96 -19.70 7.06
CA PHE A 1032 40.47 -20.32 5.83
C PHE A 1032 41.86 -20.91 6.02
N SER A 1033 42.12 -22.05 5.37
CA SER A 1033 43.41 -22.74 5.41
C SER A 1033 44.49 -21.97 4.64
N MET A 1034 45.70 -21.92 5.20
CA MET A 1034 46.87 -21.38 4.51
C MET A 1034 47.38 -22.39 3.48
N GLU A 1035 47.10 -22.16 2.19
CA GLU A 1035 47.83 -22.82 1.11
C GLU A 1035 49.17 -22.10 0.89
N ASN A 1036 50.23 -22.88 0.61
CA ASN A 1036 51.59 -22.36 0.52
C ASN A 1036 51.84 -21.62 -0.82
N TYR A 1037 51.26 -20.43 -0.98
CA TYR A 1037 51.51 -19.58 -2.14
C TYR A 1037 52.99 -19.13 -2.15
N LYS A 1038 53.76 -19.69 -3.09
CA LYS A 1038 55.13 -19.30 -3.41
C LYS A 1038 55.28 -19.11 -4.92
N ALA A 1039 54.54 -18.16 -5.49
CA ALA A 1039 54.86 -17.70 -6.83
C ALA A 1039 56.25 -17.04 -6.82
N MET A 1040 57.06 -17.29 -7.85
CA MET A 1040 58.27 -16.52 -8.11
C MET A 1040 57.94 -15.37 -9.07
N ASP A 1041 58.57 -14.21 -8.86
CA ASP A 1041 58.48 -13.00 -9.72
C ASP A 1041 58.64 -13.27 -11.23
N ALA A 1042 59.24 -14.41 -11.62
CA ALA A 1042 59.44 -14.83 -13.00
C ALA A 1042 58.19 -15.41 -13.68
N ASP A 1043 57.22 -15.95 -12.93
CA ASP A 1043 55.98 -16.51 -13.48
C ASP A 1043 54.84 -15.48 -13.54
N VAL A 1044 54.83 -14.52 -12.61
CA VAL A 1044 53.93 -13.36 -12.62
C VAL A 1044 54.10 -12.50 -13.88
N LYS A 1045 55.33 -12.42 -14.42
CA LYS A 1045 55.67 -11.58 -15.59
C LYS A 1045 55.25 -12.14 -16.96
N LYS A 1046 54.60 -13.31 -17.03
CA LYS A 1046 54.20 -13.95 -18.30
C LYS A 1046 52.74 -13.72 -18.67
N GLU A 1047 51.90 -13.35 -17.70
CA GLU A 1047 50.49 -13.04 -17.90
C GLU A 1047 50.27 -11.52 -17.93
N SER A 1048 49.21 -11.06 -18.59
CA SER A 1048 48.83 -9.65 -18.69
C SER A 1048 47.44 -9.42 -18.10
N LEU A 1049 47.28 -8.40 -17.25
CA LEU A 1049 45.98 -7.95 -16.76
C LEU A 1049 45.00 -7.69 -17.92
N SER A 1050 43.71 -7.93 -17.68
CA SER A 1050 42.64 -7.53 -18.62
C SER A 1050 42.63 -6.01 -18.85
N SER A 1051 42.09 -5.58 -19.98
CA SER A 1051 41.94 -4.15 -20.30
C SER A 1051 41.07 -3.38 -19.29
N VAL A 1052 40.06 -4.04 -18.70
CA VAL A 1052 39.24 -3.50 -17.59
C VAL A 1052 40.12 -3.23 -16.37
N GLN A 1053 40.99 -4.18 -15.98
CA GLN A 1053 41.91 -4.00 -14.87
C GLN A 1053 42.98 -2.93 -15.16
N GLN A 1054 43.47 -2.81 -16.40
CA GLN A 1054 44.45 -1.77 -16.77
C GLN A 1054 43.86 -0.36 -16.60
N LEU A 1055 42.64 -0.13 -17.07
CA LEU A 1055 41.94 1.16 -16.85
C LEU A 1055 41.65 1.40 -15.36
N GLY A 1056 41.32 0.36 -14.59
CA GLY A 1056 41.17 0.46 -13.13
C GLY A 1056 42.46 0.85 -12.41
N VAL A 1057 43.62 0.32 -12.86
CA VAL A 1057 44.95 0.72 -12.36
C VAL A 1057 45.22 2.19 -12.67
N GLU A 1058 44.98 2.65 -13.89
CA GLU A 1058 45.18 4.05 -14.26
C GLU A 1058 44.30 4.98 -13.40
N MET A 1059 43.03 4.63 -13.24
CA MET A 1059 42.06 5.37 -12.40
C MET A 1059 42.50 5.42 -10.93
N THR A 1060 42.91 4.29 -10.35
CA THR A 1060 43.41 4.20 -8.97
C THR A 1060 44.67 5.03 -8.77
N VAL A 1061 45.63 4.95 -9.70
CA VAL A 1061 46.89 5.70 -9.62
C VAL A 1061 46.65 7.20 -9.78
N ARG A 1062 45.72 7.61 -10.65
CA ARG A 1062 45.30 9.02 -10.81
C ARG A 1062 44.73 9.58 -9.51
N TYR A 1063 43.83 8.86 -8.85
CA TYR A 1063 43.23 9.23 -7.57
C TYR A 1063 44.25 9.23 -6.41
N GLY A 1064 45.09 8.20 -6.31
CA GLY A 1064 46.16 8.15 -5.30
C GLY A 1064 47.24 9.23 -5.48
N LYS A 1065 47.50 9.68 -6.72
CA LYS A 1065 48.34 10.86 -7.01
C LYS A 1065 47.65 12.16 -6.60
N TYR A 1066 46.36 12.32 -6.90
CA TYR A 1066 45.55 13.46 -6.48
C TYR A 1066 45.57 13.63 -4.95
N LEU A 1067 45.29 12.56 -4.20
CA LEU A 1067 45.33 12.54 -2.73
C LEU A 1067 46.75 12.65 -2.12
N ASN A 1068 47.80 12.75 -2.94
CA ASN A 1068 49.22 12.79 -2.52
C ASN A 1068 49.66 11.54 -1.70
N LEU A 1069 49.11 10.36 -2.00
CA LEU A 1069 49.44 9.09 -1.35
C LEU A 1069 50.51 8.28 -2.07
N LEU A 1070 50.66 8.48 -3.39
CA LEU A 1070 51.49 7.64 -4.27
C LEU A 1070 52.74 8.35 -4.81
N LYS A 1071 53.75 7.54 -5.16
CA LYS A 1071 55.00 7.95 -5.82
C LYS A 1071 54.95 7.66 -7.32
N GLU A 1072 55.91 8.16 -8.09
CA GLU A 1072 55.91 8.08 -9.56
C GLU A 1072 55.84 6.65 -10.14
N HIS A 1073 56.41 5.64 -9.47
CA HIS A 1073 56.44 4.25 -9.96
C HIS A 1073 55.24 3.37 -9.56
N ALA A 1074 54.28 3.91 -8.80
CA ALA A 1074 53.21 3.14 -8.15
C ALA A 1074 52.30 2.34 -9.11
N GLU A 1075 52.26 2.69 -10.39
CA GLU A 1075 51.47 2.00 -11.42
C GLU A 1075 51.99 0.58 -11.70
N ASN A 1076 53.31 0.41 -11.81
CA ASN A 1076 53.94 -0.89 -12.00
C ASN A 1076 53.82 -1.76 -10.74
N ASP A 1077 53.88 -1.15 -9.56
CA ASP A 1077 53.74 -1.84 -8.28
C ASP A 1077 52.30 -2.36 -8.07
N LEU A 1078 51.28 -1.54 -8.37
CA LEU A 1078 49.87 -1.96 -8.33
C LEU A 1078 49.56 -3.02 -9.38
N PHE A 1079 50.07 -2.87 -10.62
CA PHE A 1079 49.95 -3.90 -11.66
C PHE A 1079 50.49 -5.24 -11.16
N PHE A 1080 51.67 -5.25 -10.53
CA PHE A 1080 52.28 -6.46 -9.98
C PHE A 1080 51.47 -7.06 -8.82
N ILE A 1081 50.92 -6.25 -7.92
CA ILE A 1081 50.04 -6.73 -6.83
C ILE A 1081 48.82 -7.44 -7.41
N LEU A 1082 48.10 -6.81 -8.34
CA LEU A 1082 46.89 -7.38 -8.93
C LEU A 1082 47.17 -8.69 -9.68
N MET A 1083 48.30 -8.78 -10.39
CA MET A 1083 48.74 -10.03 -11.01
C MET A 1083 48.99 -11.16 -9.98
N ASN A 1084 49.61 -10.85 -8.84
CA ASN A 1084 49.79 -11.84 -7.76
C ASN A 1084 48.45 -12.23 -7.13
N CYS A 1085 47.54 -11.26 -6.93
CA CYS A 1085 46.19 -11.52 -6.43
C CYS A 1085 45.42 -12.45 -7.39
N GLU A 1086 45.44 -12.20 -8.70
CA GLU A 1086 44.78 -13.06 -9.67
C GLU A 1086 45.37 -14.49 -9.65
N GLN A 1087 46.69 -14.63 -9.60
CA GLN A 1087 47.35 -15.95 -9.50
C GLN A 1087 47.08 -16.68 -8.18
N PHE A 1088 46.97 -15.95 -7.06
CA PHE A 1088 46.57 -16.50 -5.77
C PHE A 1088 45.12 -16.98 -5.79
N LEU A 1089 44.21 -16.18 -6.35
CA LEU A 1089 42.79 -16.51 -6.45
C LEU A 1089 42.51 -17.65 -7.43
N LYS A 1090 43.24 -17.74 -8.55
CA LYS A 1090 43.20 -18.88 -9.49
C LYS A 1090 43.43 -20.23 -8.80
N GLN A 1091 44.26 -20.29 -7.75
CA GLN A 1091 44.49 -21.54 -6.98
C GLN A 1091 43.28 -21.92 -6.11
N GLN A 1092 42.48 -20.94 -5.71
CA GLN A 1092 41.29 -21.12 -4.86
C GLN A 1092 39.98 -21.16 -5.69
N GLN A 1093 40.06 -21.30 -7.02
CA GLN A 1093 38.91 -21.33 -7.94
C GLN A 1093 38.56 -22.75 -8.42
N THR A 1094 37.27 -22.99 -8.63
CA THR A 1094 36.72 -24.23 -9.19
C THR A 1094 36.44 -24.07 -10.67
N THR A 1095 36.79 -25.05 -11.51
CA THR A 1095 36.38 -25.03 -12.92
C THR A 1095 34.89 -25.35 -13.05
N VAL A 1096 34.09 -24.42 -13.58
CA VAL A 1096 32.64 -24.59 -13.81
C VAL A 1096 32.32 -24.34 -15.29
N VAL A 1097 31.45 -25.18 -15.85
CA VAL A 1097 30.94 -25.02 -17.23
C VAL A 1097 29.55 -24.41 -17.16
N SER A 1098 29.42 -23.13 -17.50
CA SER A 1098 28.14 -22.39 -17.46
C SER A 1098 27.92 -21.56 -18.72
N SER A 1099 26.65 -21.27 -19.03
CA SER A 1099 26.23 -20.37 -20.11
C SER A 1099 26.39 -18.88 -19.76
N LEU A 1100 26.46 -18.56 -18.46
CA LEU A 1100 26.66 -17.22 -17.91
C LEU A 1100 28.07 -16.71 -18.20
N TYR A 1101 28.16 -15.48 -18.69
CA TYR A 1101 29.44 -14.83 -19.00
C TYR A 1101 30.28 -14.59 -17.75
N CYS A 1102 29.64 -14.22 -16.63
CA CYS A 1102 30.31 -14.00 -15.35
C CYS A 1102 31.02 -15.25 -14.79
N LEU A 1103 30.67 -16.46 -15.25
CA LEU A 1103 31.31 -17.72 -14.85
C LEU A 1103 32.25 -18.29 -15.92
N GLN A 1104 32.30 -17.71 -17.13
CA GLN A 1104 33.10 -18.21 -18.26
C GLN A 1104 34.55 -17.72 -18.27
N ARG A 1105 34.89 -16.73 -17.44
CA ARG A 1105 36.20 -16.05 -17.41
C ARG A 1105 36.61 -15.77 -15.96
N HIS A 1106 37.84 -15.29 -15.77
CA HIS A 1106 38.25 -14.69 -14.50
C HIS A 1106 37.32 -13.53 -14.11
N TYR A 1107 37.36 -13.14 -12.83
CA TYR A 1107 36.55 -12.06 -12.26
C TYR A 1107 36.50 -10.84 -13.19
N ALA A 1108 35.30 -10.54 -13.69
CA ALA A 1108 35.11 -9.58 -14.78
C ALA A 1108 35.20 -8.10 -14.37
N GLY A 1109 35.27 -7.82 -13.06
CA GLY A 1109 35.35 -6.47 -12.50
C GLY A 1109 36.78 -6.08 -12.11
N TYR A 1110 36.92 -4.90 -11.50
CA TYR A 1110 38.19 -4.46 -10.92
C TYR A 1110 38.28 -4.79 -9.42
N ASP A 1111 39.48 -5.07 -8.92
CA ASP A 1111 39.72 -5.34 -7.50
C ASP A 1111 39.90 -4.04 -6.71
N TRP A 1112 38.78 -3.40 -6.41
CA TRP A 1112 38.70 -2.18 -5.60
C TRP A 1112 39.28 -2.37 -4.19
N PHE A 1113 39.21 -3.58 -3.63
CA PHE A 1113 39.71 -3.85 -2.28
C PHE A 1113 41.24 -3.89 -2.24
N ALA A 1114 41.89 -4.69 -3.10
CA ALA A 1114 43.35 -4.74 -3.18
C ALA A 1114 43.94 -3.36 -3.50
N SER A 1115 43.27 -2.60 -4.36
CA SER A 1115 43.61 -1.22 -4.73
C SER A 1115 43.47 -0.25 -3.56
N SER A 1116 42.40 -0.37 -2.76
CA SER A 1116 42.22 0.42 -1.52
C SER A 1116 43.32 0.11 -0.50
N VAL A 1117 43.67 -1.17 -0.32
CA VAL A 1117 44.77 -1.58 0.58
C VAL A 1117 46.11 -1.00 0.10
N PHE A 1118 46.39 -0.98 -1.20
CA PHE A 1118 47.60 -0.37 -1.76
C PHE A 1118 47.70 1.13 -1.45
N LEU A 1119 46.59 1.88 -1.56
CA LEU A 1119 46.53 3.29 -1.17
C LEU A 1119 46.70 3.49 0.34
N ILE A 1120 46.05 2.66 1.18
CA ILE A 1120 46.22 2.69 2.65
C ILE A 1120 47.70 2.47 3.02
N MET A 1121 48.37 1.50 2.39
CA MET A 1121 49.80 1.21 2.59
C MET A 1121 50.74 2.22 1.91
N SER A 1122 50.23 3.37 1.43
CA SER A 1122 51.02 4.46 0.82
C SER A 1122 51.87 4.01 -0.38
N GLY A 1123 51.35 3.03 -1.15
CA GLY A 1123 52.02 2.46 -2.31
C GLY A 1123 53.13 1.45 -2.02
N ASP A 1124 53.24 0.91 -0.80
CA ASP A 1124 54.25 -0.10 -0.45
C ASP A 1124 53.84 -1.51 -0.91
N ARG A 1125 54.46 -1.94 -2.01
CA ARG A 1125 54.25 -3.23 -2.67
C ARG A 1125 54.35 -4.44 -1.73
N GLU A 1126 55.39 -4.49 -0.91
CA GLU A 1126 55.72 -5.68 -0.11
C GLU A 1126 54.82 -5.78 1.12
N LYS A 1127 54.47 -4.64 1.72
CA LYS A 1127 53.47 -4.57 2.78
C LYS A 1127 52.08 -4.95 2.28
N THR A 1128 51.63 -4.42 1.15
CA THR A 1128 50.31 -4.75 0.59
C THR A 1128 50.19 -6.25 0.30
N LEU A 1129 51.19 -6.87 -0.32
CA LEU A 1129 51.15 -8.31 -0.61
C LEU A 1129 51.14 -9.16 0.68
N THR A 1130 52.00 -8.82 1.65
CA THR A 1130 52.06 -9.52 2.95
C THR A 1130 50.73 -9.40 3.71
N PHE A 1131 50.14 -8.20 3.72
CA PHE A 1131 48.84 -7.95 4.33
C PHE A 1131 47.73 -8.78 3.67
N LEU A 1132 47.62 -8.76 2.34
CA LEU A 1132 46.56 -9.49 1.63
C LEU A 1132 46.65 -11.00 1.86
N GLN A 1133 47.86 -11.56 1.91
CA GLN A 1133 48.10 -12.98 2.23
C GLN A 1133 47.71 -13.34 3.68
N GLN A 1134 47.99 -12.47 4.66
CA GLN A 1134 47.55 -12.70 6.04
C GLN A 1134 46.03 -12.53 6.19
N PHE A 1135 45.47 -11.50 5.55
CA PHE A 1135 44.06 -11.15 5.57
C PHE A 1135 43.17 -12.24 4.97
N SER A 1136 43.62 -12.92 3.90
CA SER A 1136 42.87 -14.00 3.24
C SER A 1136 42.47 -15.15 4.18
N ARG A 1137 43.14 -15.29 5.33
CA ARG A 1137 42.85 -16.34 6.34
C ARG A 1137 41.65 -16.00 7.22
N LEU A 1138 41.27 -14.73 7.30
CA LEU A 1138 40.21 -14.21 8.18
C LEU A 1138 38.85 -14.24 7.46
N LEU A 1139 37.76 -14.43 8.23
CA LEU A 1139 36.39 -14.43 7.69
C LEU A 1139 36.03 -13.10 6.99
N VAL A 1140 36.53 -11.96 7.50
CA VAL A 1140 36.26 -10.61 6.94
C VAL A 1140 36.68 -10.50 5.47
N SER A 1141 37.73 -11.22 5.05
CA SER A 1141 38.17 -11.22 3.65
C SER A 1141 37.13 -11.77 2.68
N ALA A 1142 36.23 -12.63 3.14
CA ALA A 1142 35.16 -13.19 2.32
C ALA A 1142 34.08 -12.16 1.92
N PHE A 1143 33.97 -11.06 2.69
CA PHE A 1143 32.93 -10.02 2.51
C PHE A 1143 33.48 -8.67 2.01
N LEU A 1144 34.72 -8.31 2.36
CA LEU A 1144 35.36 -7.10 1.85
C LEU A 1144 36.09 -7.33 0.52
N TRP A 1145 36.71 -8.49 0.32
CA TRP A 1145 37.50 -8.79 -0.88
C TRP A 1145 36.69 -9.64 -1.85
N LEU A 1146 35.70 -9.03 -2.52
CA LEU A 1146 34.70 -9.75 -3.34
C LEU A 1146 35.28 -10.76 -4.36
N PRO A 1147 36.39 -10.47 -5.10
CA PRO A 1147 37.02 -11.45 -5.98
C PRO A 1147 37.38 -12.79 -5.31
N ARG A 1148 37.57 -12.81 -3.99
CA ARG A 1148 37.98 -14.00 -3.25
C ARG A 1148 36.94 -15.12 -3.19
N LEU A 1149 35.64 -14.77 -3.16
CA LEU A 1149 34.56 -15.76 -3.21
C LEU A 1149 34.07 -16.05 -4.64
N HIS A 1150 34.58 -15.34 -5.64
CA HIS A 1150 34.20 -15.55 -7.03
C HIS A 1150 34.70 -16.91 -7.54
N VAL A 1151 33.75 -17.81 -7.82
CA VAL A 1151 33.99 -19.21 -8.27
C VAL A 1151 34.88 -20.01 -7.28
N SER A 1152 34.84 -19.65 -6.00
CA SER A 1152 35.76 -20.22 -5.00
C SER A 1152 35.45 -21.67 -4.62
N VAL A 1153 36.50 -22.48 -4.39
CA VAL A 1153 36.42 -23.83 -3.79
C VAL A 1153 35.82 -23.83 -2.38
N HIS A 1154 35.75 -22.66 -1.72
CA HIS A 1154 35.15 -22.50 -0.40
C HIS A 1154 33.61 -22.41 -0.42
N LEU A 1155 32.98 -22.37 -1.61
CA LEU A 1155 31.52 -22.33 -1.76
C LEU A 1155 30.98 -23.68 -2.26
N PRO A 1156 29.74 -24.06 -1.88
CA PRO A 1156 29.05 -25.21 -2.47
C PRO A 1156 28.90 -25.03 -3.99
N ILE A 1157 29.02 -26.13 -4.75
CA ILE A 1157 28.93 -26.12 -6.23
C ILE A 1157 27.64 -25.43 -6.71
N THR A 1158 26.50 -25.73 -6.09
CA THR A 1158 25.19 -25.12 -6.39
C THR A 1158 25.16 -23.59 -6.17
N THR A 1159 26.00 -23.08 -5.26
CA THR A 1159 26.16 -21.63 -5.04
C THR A 1159 27.00 -21.02 -6.16
N VAL A 1160 28.09 -21.69 -6.54
CA VAL A 1160 28.97 -21.23 -7.62
C VAL A 1160 28.24 -21.19 -8.97
N GLU A 1161 27.50 -22.25 -9.32
CA GLU A 1161 26.73 -22.35 -10.56
C GLU A 1161 25.69 -21.23 -10.73
N SER A 1162 25.20 -20.67 -9.62
CA SER A 1162 24.22 -19.56 -9.63
C SER A 1162 24.78 -18.21 -10.09
N GLY A 1163 26.10 -18.01 -9.97
CA GLY A 1163 26.74 -16.70 -10.14
C GLY A 1163 26.38 -15.65 -9.08
N ILE A 1164 25.54 -15.96 -8.08
CA ILE A 1164 25.10 -15.02 -7.06
C ILE A 1164 26.16 -14.93 -5.95
N HIS A 1165 26.74 -13.73 -5.76
CA HIS A 1165 27.77 -13.51 -4.75
C HIS A 1165 27.20 -13.55 -3.31
N PRO A 1166 27.87 -14.18 -2.33
CA PRO A 1166 27.38 -14.26 -0.95
C PRO A 1166 27.11 -12.92 -0.25
N VAL A 1167 27.77 -11.82 -0.64
CA VAL A 1167 27.46 -10.47 -0.13
C VAL A 1167 26.01 -10.08 -0.44
N TYR A 1168 25.45 -10.49 -1.59
CA TYR A 1168 24.06 -10.21 -1.92
C TYR A 1168 23.10 -10.99 -1.01
N PHE A 1169 23.21 -12.33 -0.98
CA PHE A 1169 22.25 -13.14 -0.23
C PHE A 1169 22.48 -13.15 1.29
N CYS A 1170 23.62 -12.70 1.80
CA CYS A 1170 23.88 -12.50 3.23
C CYS A 1170 23.81 -11.02 3.62
N SER A 1171 24.80 -10.20 3.24
CA SER A 1171 24.89 -8.81 3.72
C SER A 1171 23.66 -7.99 3.30
N ALA A 1172 23.29 -8.01 2.02
CA ALA A 1172 22.16 -7.20 1.54
C ALA A 1172 20.80 -7.69 2.09
N HIS A 1173 20.64 -8.99 2.32
CA HIS A 1173 19.46 -9.54 3.01
C HIS A 1173 19.34 -9.03 4.45
N TYR A 1174 20.44 -9.02 5.22
CA TYR A 1174 20.44 -8.47 6.57
C TYR A 1174 20.28 -6.95 6.60
N VAL A 1175 20.72 -6.22 5.57
CA VAL A 1175 20.41 -4.78 5.44
C VAL A 1175 18.91 -4.57 5.27
N GLU A 1176 18.24 -5.28 4.36
CA GLU A 1176 16.78 -5.14 4.19
C GLU A 1176 16.00 -5.53 5.46
N MET A 1177 16.44 -6.59 6.15
CA MET A 1177 15.87 -7.01 7.43
C MET A 1177 15.99 -5.94 8.53
N LEU A 1178 17.21 -5.42 8.76
CA LEU A 1178 17.45 -4.41 9.79
C LEU A 1178 16.87 -3.04 9.41
N MET A 1179 16.83 -2.69 8.12
CA MET A 1179 16.21 -1.46 7.65
C MET A 1179 14.71 -1.43 7.98
N LYS A 1180 14.00 -2.55 7.81
CA LYS A 1180 12.59 -2.63 8.18
C LYS A 1180 12.37 -2.37 9.68
N ALA A 1181 13.22 -2.96 10.54
CA ALA A 1181 13.11 -2.84 11.99
C ALA A 1181 13.53 -1.47 12.55
N GLU A 1182 14.65 -0.91 12.08
CA GLU A 1182 15.25 0.32 12.62
C GLU A 1182 14.82 1.60 11.87
N LEU A 1183 14.48 1.48 10.58
CA LEU A 1183 14.19 2.60 9.67
C LEU A 1183 12.92 2.33 8.82
N PRO A 1184 11.75 2.04 9.42
CA PRO A 1184 10.55 1.62 8.69
C PRO A 1184 10.06 2.66 7.66
N LEU A 1185 10.25 3.96 7.91
CA LEU A 1185 9.93 5.02 6.95
C LEU A 1185 10.80 4.95 5.69
N VAL A 1186 12.09 4.63 5.84
CA VAL A 1186 13.02 4.43 4.71
C VAL A 1186 12.62 3.15 3.95
N SER A 1187 12.33 2.06 4.66
CA SER A 1187 11.83 0.83 4.03
C SER A 1187 10.56 1.05 3.21
N SER A 1188 9.63 1.89 3.71
CA SER A 1188 8.42 2.27 2.98
C SER A 1188 8.73 3.14 1.76
N ALA A 1189 9.71 4.05 1.84
CA ALA A 1189 10.14 4.89 0.73
C ALA A 1189 10.67 4.06 -0.46
N PHE A 1190 11.53 3.07 -0.20
CA PHE A 1190 11.99 2.13 -1.23
C PHE A 1190 10.83 1.33 -1.86
N HIS A 1191 9.88 0.86 -1.06
CA HIS A 1191 8.70 0.14 -1.57
C HIS A 1191 7.82 1.05 -2.46
N MET A 1192 7.62 2.32 -2.08
CA MET A 1192 6.87 3.29 -2.89
C MET A 1192 7.60 3.65 -4.20
N ALA A 1193 8.94 3.75 -4.17
CA ALA A 1193 9.76 4.01 -5.33
C ALA A 1193 9.99 2.77 -6.25
N GLY A 1194 9.57 1.58 -5.80
CA GLY A 1194 9.53 0.37 -6.63
C GLY A 1194 10.88 -0.28 -6.92
N PHE A 1195 11.88 -0.12 -6.05
CA PHE A 1195 13.19 -0.78 -6.20
C PHE A 1195 13.77 -1.27 -4.87
N ALA A 1196 14.74 -2.19 -4.92
CA ALA A 1196 15.24 -2.89 -3.76
C ALA A 1196 16.43 -2.15 -3.08
N PRO A 1197 16.43 -1.97 -1.74
CA PRO A 1197 17.58 -1.40 -1.02
C PRO A 1197 18.88 -2.18 -1.24
N SER A 1198 18.78 -3.51 -1.40
CA SER A 1198 19.91 -4.39 -1.70
C SER A 1198 20.68 -4.00 -2.97
N GLN A 1199 20.02 -3.45 -3.98
CA GLN A 1199 20.67 -3.00 -5.23
C GLN A 1199 21.68 -1.87 -4.97
N ILE A 1200 21.28 -0.87 -4.17
CA ILE A 1200 22.12 0.27 -3.79
C ILE A 1200 23.25 -0.18 -2.86
N CYS A 1201 22.93 -1.03 -1.87
CA CYS A 1201 23.93 -1.55 -0.93
C CYS A 1201 25.01 -2.37 -1.64
N LEU A 1202 24.61 -3.18 -2.63
CA LEU A 1202 25.56 -3.98 -3.39
C LEU A 1202 26.49 -3.08 -4.21
N GLN A 1203 25.95 -2.05 -4.88
CA GLN A 1203 26.75 -1.05 -5.61
C GLN A 1203 27.76 -0.34 -4.71
N TRP A 1204 27.38 0.04 -3.48
CA TRP A 1204 28.32 0.63 -2.52
C TRP A 1204 29.40 -0.36 -2.08
N ILE A 1205 29.03 -1.60 -1.75
CA ILE A 1205 29.95 -2.61 -1.24
C ILE A 1205 30.93 -3.10 -2.34
N THR A 1206 30.48 -3.29 -3.58
CA THR A 1206 31.31 -3.82 -4.68
C THR A 1206 32.47 -2.89 -5.05
N GLN A 1207 32.32 -1.59 -4.86
CA GLN A 1207 33.36 -0.58 -5.07
C GLN A 1207 33.89 0.04 -3.77
N CYS A 1208 33.72 -0.61 -2.61
CA CYS A 1208 34.23 -0.16 -1.31
C CYS A 1208 33.86 1.31 -0.96
N PHE A 1209 32.65 1.75 -1.30
CA PHE A 1209 32.15 3.13 -1.15
C PHE A 1209 32.91 4.22 -1.93
N TRP A 1210 33.77 3.86 -2.89
CA TRP A 1210 34.36 4.83 -3.83
C TRP A 1210 33.25 5.57 -4.60
N ASN A 1211 33.45 6.86 -4.91
CA ASN A 1211 32.46 7.82 -5.42
C ASN A 1211 31.32 8.23 -4.47
N TYR A 1212 31.23 7.64 -3.28
CA TYR A 1212 30.19 7.96 -2.30
C TYR A 1212 30.80 8.60 -1.05
N MET A 1213 31.75 7.91 -0.42
CA MET A 1213 32.45 8.41 0.77
C MET A 1213 33.76 9.11 0.42
N ASP A 1214 34.19 10.06 1.25
CA ASP A 1214 35.54 10.63 1.15
C ASP A 1214 36.60 9.58 1.54
N TRP A 1215 37.85 9.72 1.08
CA TRP A 1215 38.90 8.72 1.28
C TRP A 1215 39.12 8.34 2.76
N SER A 1216 38.99 9.31 3.67
CA SER A 1216 39.13 9.06 5.11
C SER A 1216 38.04 8.15 5.68
N GLU A 1217 36.82 8.26 5.16
CA GLU A 1217 35.66 7.47 5.57
C GLU A 1217 35.71 6.06 4.96
N ILE A 1218 36.15 5.93 3.71
CA ILE A 1218 36.45 4.63 3.07
C ILE A 1218 37.48 3.86 3.91
N CYS A 1219 38.54 4.54 4.34
CA CYS A 1219 39.54 3.99 5.25
C CYS A 1219 38.93 3.55 6.59
N HIS A 1220 38.03 4.35 7.19
CA HIS A 1220 37.34 4.02 8.44
C HIS A 1220 36.34 2.86 8.29
N TYR A 1221 35.64 2.73 7.15
CA TYR A 1221 34.77 1.59 6.85
C TYR A 1221 35.57 0.29 6.79
N ILE A 1222 36.66 0.25 6.02
CA ILE A 1222 37.54 -0.92 5.92
C ILE A 1222 38.12 -1.27 7.31
N ALA A 1223 38.59 -0.27 8.06
CA ALA A 1223 39.09 -0.45 9.43
C ALA A 1223 38.01 -1.05 10.35
N THR A 1224 36.80 -0.50 10.34
CA THR A 1224 35.70 -0.92 11.23
C THR A 1224 35.31 -2.37 10.98
N CYS A 1225 35.19 -2.78 9.71
CA CYS A 1225 34.93 -4.17 9.33
C CYS A 1225 36.06 -5.12 9.72
N ILE A 1226 37.33 -4.69 9.66
CA ILE A 1226 38.50 -5.48 10.09
C ILE A 1226 38.55 -5.64 11.62
N PHE A 1227 38.38 -4.55 12.37
CA PHE A 1227 38.49 -4.57 13.83
C PHE A 1227 37.29 -5.26 14.49
N LEU A 1228 36.07 -4.99 14.03
CA LEU A 1228 34.86 -5.35 14.75
C LEU A 1228 34.14 -6.59 14.18
N GLY A 1229 34.20 -6.81 12.87
CA GLY A 1229 33.63 -7.99 12.22
C GLY A 1229 32.96 -7.69 10.86
N PRO A 1230 32.66 -8.73 10.05
CA PRO A 1230 32.04 -8.56 8.74
C PRO A 1230 30.58 -8.08 8.83
N ASP A 1231 29.91 -8.30 9.96
CA ASP A 1231 28.58 -7.79 10.29
C ASP A 1231 28.53 -6.25 10.32
N TYR A 1232 29.65 -5.58 10.63
CA TYR A 1232 29.74 -4.11 10.58
C TYR A 1232 29.63 -3.53 9.16
N GLN A 1233 29.75 -4.35 8.10
CA GLN A 1233 29.36 -3.95 6.74
C GLN A 1233 27.87 -3.61 6.68
N VAL A 1234 27.02 -4.44 7.31
CA VAL A 1234 25.57 -4.24 7.37
C VAL A 1234 25.22 -3.00 8.20
N TYR A 1235 25.84 -2.87 9.39
CA TYR A 1235 25.63 -1.70 10.26
C TYR A 1235 26.10 -0.39 9.61
N THR A 1236 27.13 -0.42 8.77
CA THR A 1236 27.59 0.75 8.01
C THR A 1236 26.52 1.19 7.00
N CYS A 1237 25.98 0.28 6.19
CA CYS A 1237 24.90 0.61 5.25
C CYS A 1237 23.66 1.18 5.96
N ILE A 1238 23.24 0.58 7.09
CA ILE A 1238 22.12 1.10 7.90
C ILE A 1238 22.42 2.50 8.46
N SER A 1239 23.67 2.76 8.87
CA SER A 1239 24.09 4.07 9.37
C SER A 1239 24.04 5.15 8.28
N VAL A 1240 24.41 4.82 7.05
CA VAL A 1240 24.28 5.70 5.87
C VAL A 1240 22.80 6.00 5.59
N PHE A 1241 21.92 5.01 5.54
CA PHE A 1241 20.48 5.26 5.34
C PHE A 1241 19.84 6.07 6.48
N ARG A 1242 20.32 5.90 7.72
CA ARG A 1242 19.88 6.69 8.86
C ARG A 1242 20.31 8.16 8.75
N HIS A 1243 21.51 8.41 8.23
CA HIS A 1243 22.00 9.76 7.96
C HIS A 1243 21.14 10.48 6.91
N LEU A 1244 20.89 9.80 5.79
CA LEU A 1244 20.13 10.31 4.63
C LEU A 1244 18.61 10.30 4.82
N GLN A 1245 18.08 9.95 5.99
CA GLN A 1245 16.65 9.66 6.16
C GLN A 1245 15.74 10.83 5.73
N GLN A 1246 16.17 12.08 5.92
CA GLN A 1246 15.40 13.25 5.51
C GLN A 1246 15.42 13.45 3.99
N ASP A 1247 16.59 13.33 3.37
CA ASP A 1247 16.75 13.47 1.92
C ASP A 1247 16.08 12.34 1.15
N ILE A 1248 16.14 11.09 1.66
CA ILE A 1248 15.41 9.96 1.09
C ILE A 1248 13.92 10.24 1.02
N LEU A 1249 13.31 10.75 2.10
CA LEU A 1249 11.87 11.06 2.11
C LEU A 1249 11.53 12.17 1.10
N LYS A 1250 12.34 13.24 1.07
CA LYS A 1250 12.19 14.36 0.13
C LYS A 1250 12.33 13.92 -1.35
N HIS A 1251 13.32 13.08 -1.67
CA HIS A 1251 13.52 12.53 -3.02
C HIS A 1251 12.52 11.42 -3.38
N THR A 1252 11.81 10.85 -2.39
CA THR A 1252 10.64 10.00 -2.66
C THR A 1252 9.45 10.84 -3.12
N GLU A 1253 9.19 11.98 -2.47
CA GLU A 1253 8.15 12.94 -2.89
C GLU A 1253 8.42 13.50 -4.29
N ALA A 1254 9.69 13.76 -4.63
CA ALA A 1254 10.12 14.24 -5.94
C ALA A 1254 10.25 13.14 -7.03
N GLN A 1255 9.99 11.87 -6.70
CA GLN A 1255 10.05 10.72 -7.62
C GLN A 1255 11.43 10.50 -8.29
N ASP A 1256 12.51 10.94 -7.65
CA ASP A 1256 13.90 10.86 -8.14
C ASP A 1256 14.86 10.08 -7.21
N LEU A 1257 14.35 9.52 -6.09
CA LEU A 1257 15.11 8.77 -5.07
C LEU A 1257 16.19 7.83 -5.62
N GLN A 1258 15.88 7.06 -6.67
CA GLN A 1258 16.84 6.10 -7.23
C GLN A 1258 18.02 6.81 -7.91
N VAL A 1259 17.77 7.92 -8.59
CA VAL A 1259 18.81 8.74 -9.24
C VAL A 1259 19.66 9.39 -8.17
N PHE A 1260 19.04 9.99 -7.15
CA PHE A 1260 19.73 10.57 -5.99
C PHE A 1260 20.69 9.56 -5.35
N LEU A 1261 20.20 8.40 -4.90
CA LEU A 1261 21.01 7.38 -4.20
C LEU A 1261 22.12 6.78 -5.06
N LYS A 1262 21.97 6.75 -6.41
CA LYS A 1262 23.03 6.30 -7.32
C LYS A 1262 24.05 7.40 -7.62
N GLU A 1263 23.63 8.66 -7.73
CA GLU A 1263 24.50 9.75 -8.22
C GLU A 1263 25.26 10.51 -7.12
N ILE A 1264 24.67 10.68 -5.92
CA ILE A 1264 25.17 11.54 -4.83
C ILE A 1264 24.75 10.95 -3.47
N VAL A 1265 25.70 10.39 -2.70
CA VAL A 1265 25.50 10.02 -1.29
C VAL A 1265 26.82 10.16 -0.51
N VAL A 1266 26.97 11.28 0.21
CA VAL A 1266 27.32 11.48 1.65
C VAL A 1266 27.39 12.99 1.92
#